data_AF-A0A9W8NI01-F1
#
_entry.id   AF-A0A9W8NI01-F1
#
_cell.length_a   1.000
_cell.length_b   1.000
_cell.length_c   1.000
_cell.angle_alpha   90.00
_cell.angle_beta   90.00
_cell.angle_gamma   90.00
#
_symmetry.space_group_name_H-M   'P 1'
#
loop_
_entity.id
_entity.type
_entity.pdbx_description
1 polymer ?
#
loop_
_entity_poly.entity_id
_entity_poly.type
_entity_poly.pdbx_seq_one_letter_code
_entity_poly.pdbx_strand_id
1 'polypeptide(L)'
;MEAMPAAAKLTRSWAKLHTLDLATPLAGLEVVAVMQVRSSPTHLRLDWTPWLSHPRWQTSAAATAHKTAPDSASSTQVRPETLAIQSEARHNEIGVQHLSSYVHDQIFLNKTPPPPEELVRLAEDHLRRHNLLGKNTDNTPPIAFDVPKIQGDTLDEHFYKLGSDCAEPFLSHAKQFAMANAPPRPKEWIRRSGWTRYPIDPVDGSGPTPVAAPEDNMLCFDVEVMWKESPFAVMACAMSPTAWYAWISPWLLGESENDKHLIPLGSPDVDRIIVGHNIGYDRARILEEYDLKQTRNAFLDTMSLHVAVNGMCSRQRPTWMKHKKSRELRDKIAKETNDFDLANILASDALREDEEELWVERSSINSLRDVAKFHLNTTIDKEVRNDFGELDREGIVNKLDQLLDYCAADVAVTHRVYKIVFPNFLEVCPHPVSFAALRHLSSVILPVDRSWDAYINNADATYHKLSDAVQERLIGLTEKALEIKDDEQKRSTDLWLKQLDWSGQEIKMVKGKKKNDPPRPAARQKKPGMPQWYKDLFQKNDAPINLTVRTRIAPLLLRLAWDGYPLHWSDKYGWTFRVPLEDATKYSSTQLVRCDFSDEPIEALKNDMDAIYIKLPHKDGPTARCANPLAKSYLPYFEKGTLSSEYPYAKEALDMNASCSYWISAQKRIKSQMVIYESDLSRSKLPQEHGYILPQIIPMGTITRRAVENTWLTASNAKKNRVGSELKAMVRAPPGYSFVGADVDSEELWIASVIGDATFKLHGGNAIGFMTLEGTKAAGTDLHSRTASILGITRNDAKVFNYGRIYGAGLKFAGTLLRQFNPGLSEQETLDVAGKLYANTKGTKTTKRALHKRPFWRGGTESFVFNKLEEFADQERPRTPVLGAGITEALMTRFISKGAYLTSRINWAIQSSGVDYLHLLIVSMDYLIRRFNIDARLAISVHDEIRYLVKNEDKYRAAMALQVSNLWTRAMFSQQVGIDDLPQSCAYFSAVDIDHVFRKEVDMDCVTPSHSTPIPPGESLDITQLLEKGQDAFLDPAIVPAKYAPQLDNIPYTPRVPVMQSLAMSQDPKDLSFLKAQITNDDKELREILKDLRKNTSGGSSTSGSPRKPRQKKIVPYSSQAELIPHMYEPFEAKFPSKYSLGKNDWTFEKMPPRHSEIGVEGRKGGQVSAFLLPQTCRRATQRTYLPTTQPTRHTRHEIVHDDARPTHSGVGGALVGSVDAPVPNRQPFVRSREPAAGAVSLERLDYSAIVPARHSVEDLSQCM
;
A
#
# COMPACT_ATOMS: atom_id res chain seq x y z
N MET A 1 -38.32 48.92 3.70
CA MET A 1 -38.05 50.37 3.62
C MET A 1 -36.70 50.57 2.92
N GLU A 2 -36.44 51.80 2.52
CA GLU A 2 -35.27 52.39 1.81
C GLU A 2 -33.87 51.83 2.18
N ALA A 3 -32.83 51.94 1.34
CA ALA A 3 -32.75 52.23 -0.10
C ALA A 3 -31.36 51.87 -0.71
N MET A 4 -31.34 51.84 -2.04
CA MET A 4 -30.23 51.85 -3.02
C MET A 4 -29.16 52.96 -2.84
N PRO A 5 -28.10 53.12 -3.70
CA PRO A 5 -27.63 52.26 -4.82
C PRO A 5 -26.07 52.11 -4.99
N ALA A 6 -25.66 51.12 -5.83
CA ALA A 6 -24.71 51.14 -6.99
C ALA A 6 -23.41 52.02 -6.97
N ALA A 7 -22.53 52.08 -7.99
CA ALA A 7 -22.49 51.51 -9.35
C ALA A 7 -21.03 51.26 -9.81
N ALA A 8 -20.86 50.61 -10.98
CA ALA A 8 -19.58 50.48 -11.69
C ALA A 8 -19.70 51.01 -13.13
N LYS A 9 -18.60 51.51 -13.74
CA LYS A 9 -18.20 51.30 -15.17
C LYS A 9 -17.05 52.18 -15.72
N LEU A 10 -16.30 51.58 -16.67
CA LEU A 10 -15.77 52.13 -17.95
C LEU A 10 -14.64 53.21 -18.02
N THR A 11 -13.43 52.71 -18.25
CA THR A 11 -12.55 52.92 -19.46
C THR A 11 -12.07 54.31 -19.96
N ARG A 12 -10.76 54.29 -20.30
CA ARG A 12 -10.05 54.95 -21.45
C ARG A 12 -9.68 56.45 -21.40
N SER A 13 -8.37 56.65 -21.15
CA SER A 13 -7.39 57.35 -22.03
C SER A 13 -7.58 58.84 -22.38
N TRP A 14 -6.54 59.67 -22.12
CA TRP A 14 -5.67 60.30 -23.15
C TRP A 14 -4.46 60.99 -22.47
N ALA A 15 -3.48 61.49 -23.24
CA ALA A 15 -2.18 61.95 -22.72
C ALA A 15 -1.78 63.38 -23.17
N LYS A 16 -0.96 64.06 -22.35
CA LYS A 16 -0.01 65.17 -22.65
C LYS A 16 0.89 65.35 -21.41
N LEU A 17 2.22 65.23 -21.50
CA LEU A 17 3.24 66.14 -22.08
C LEU A 17 3.54 67.40 -21.24
N HIS A 18 4.79 67.51 -20.80
CA HIS A 18 5.55 68.76 -20.65
C HIS A 18 7.03 68.48 -20.96
N THR A 19 7.78 69.52 -21.33
CA THR A 19 9.09 69.47 -22.02
C THR A 19 10.16 70.31 -21.32
N LEU A 20 11.45 70.02 -21.53
CA LEU A 20 12.52 71.02 -21.73
C LEU A 20 13.88 70.39 -22.15
N ASP A 21 14.65 71.15 -22.93
CA ASP A 21 15.93 70.79 -23.59
C ASP A 21 17.20 70.92 -22.71
N LEU A 22 18.31 70.25 -23.10
CA LEU A 22 19.54 70.88 -23.64
C LEU A 22 20.71 69.88 -23.89
N ALA A 23 21.86 70.38 -24.36
CA ALA A 23 22.94 69.60 -25.00
C ALA A 23 24.34 69.65 -24.29
N THR A 24 25.28 68.91 -24.90
CA THR A 24 26.72 68.64 -24.61
C THR A 24 27.70 69.83 -24.76
N PRO A 25 29.06 69.74 -24.55
CA PRO A 25 29.95 68.77 -23.83
C PRO A 25 31.18 69.41 -23.05
N LEU A 26 32.19 68.59 -22.64
CA LEU A 26 33.62 68.91 -22.29
C LEU A 26 33.92 69.65 -20.92
N ALA A 27 35.13 69.61 -20.28
CA ALA A 27 36.31 68.69 -20.27
C ALA A 27 37.37 69.07 -19.16
N GLY A 28 38.40 68.22 -18.94
CA GLY A 28 39.68 68.50 -18.23
C GLY A 28 39.88 67.81 -16.86
N LEU A 29 41.08 67.42 -16.38
CA LEU A 29 42.49 67.39 -16.88
C LEU A 29 43.26 66.18 -16.26
N GLU A 30 44.07 65.41 -17.02
CA GLU A 30 45.57 65.30 -17.04
C GLU A 30 46.29 64.77 -15.76
N VAL A 31 47.47 64.11 -15.77
CA VAL A 31 48.67 64.02 -16.69
C VAL A 31 49.11 62.53 -16.80
N VAL A 32 49.66 61.87 -17.86
CA VAL A 32 50.26 62.16 -19.19
C VAL A 32 51.81 61.96 -19.30
N ALA A 33 52.27 60.72 -19.58
CA ALA A 33 53.60 60.33 -20.12
C ALA A 33 53.54 58.88 -20.70
N VAL A 34 53.52 58.56 -22.00
CA VAL A 34 54.48 58.74 -23.13
C VAL A 34 55.61 57.70 -23.19
N MET A 35 55.51 56.68 -24.08
CA MET A 35 56.29 56.56 -25.33
C MET A 35 55.76 55.41 -26.23
N GLN A 36 56.46 55.03 -27.33
CA GLN A 36 55.87 54.40 -28.54
C GLN A 36 56.89 53.52 -29.32
N VAL A 37 56.40 52.69 -30.28
CA VAL A 37 57.09 52.15 -31.51
C VAL A 37 57.70 50.71 -31.51
N ARG A 38 57.04 49.81 -32.29
CA ARG A 38 57.52 48.68 -33.16
C ARG A 38 58.21 47.38 -32.63
N SER A 39 58.08 46.37 -33.51
CA SER A 39 59.00 45.26 -33.89
C SER A 39 58.98 43.91 -33.15
N SER A 40 58.62 42.87 -33.92
CA SER A 40 59.21 41.51 -33.95
C SER A 40 60.50 41.53 -34.82
N PRO A 41 61.44 40.53 -34.83
CA PRO A 41 61.16 39.09 -35.05
C PRO A 41 62.17 38.04 -34.47
N THR A 42 62.01 36.76 -34.85
CA THR A 42 63.03 35.66 -34.89
C THR A 42 63.63 35.14 -33.56
N HIS A 43 64.17 33.90 -33.42
CA HIS A 43 64.33 32.71 -34.30
C HIS A 43 64.54 31.41 -33.45
N LEU A 44 64.19 30.23 -34.01
CA LEU A 44 64.87 28.89 -33.93
C LEU A 44 65.49 28.38 -32.59
N ARG A 45 65.29 27.14 -32.10
CA ARG A 45 65.37 25.78 -32.70
C ARG A 45 64.49 24.79 -31.89
N LEU A 46 63.80 23.79 -32.49
CA LEU A 46 64.26 22.41 -32.81
C LEU A 46 64.89 21.65 -31.60
N ASP A 47 64.47 20.42 -31.24
CA ASP A 47 63.31 19.62 -31.68
C ASP A 47 63.04 18.43 -30.72
N TRP A 48 62.05 17.56 -31.06
CA TRP A 48 61.75 16.18 -30.57
C TRP A 48 60.35 15.97 -29.94
N THR A 49 59.38 15.67 -30.81
CA THR A 49 58.12 14.93 -30.56
C THR A 49 58.23 13.51 -31.16
N PRO A 50 57.19 12.65 -31.31
CA PRO A 50 55.77 12.66 -30.85
C PRO A 50 55.44 11.40 -29.98
N TRP A 51 54.22 11.00 -29.60
CA TRP A 51 52.88 11.11 -30.22
C TRP A 51 51.73 11.10 -29.20
N LEU A 52 50.68 11.89 -29.44
CA LEU A 52 49.27 11.45 -29.60
C LEU A 52 48.29 12.64 -29.49
N SER A 53 47.54 12.94 -30.55
CA SER A 53 46.19 13.53 -30.48
C SER A 53 45.58 13.76 -31.86
N HIS A 54 44.31 13.33 -32.03
CA HIS A 54 43.24 13.92 -32.85
C HIS A 54 43.49 14.17 -34.37
N PRO A 55 42.41 14.16 -35.22
CA PRO A 55 41.66 15.41 -35.40
C PRO A 55 40.14 15.21 -35.67
N ARG A 56 39.39 16.33 -35.56
CA ARG A 56 38.13 16.54 -36.33
C ARG A 56 38.47 16.76 -37.81
N TRP A 57 37.50 16.86 -38.70
CA TRP A 57 37.20 18.10 -39.45
C TRP A 57 35.94 17.94 -40.33
N GLN A 58 35.46 19.05 -40.90
CA GLN A 58 34.16 19.14 -41.58
C GLN A 58 34.29 19.17 -43.11
N THR A 59 33.22 18.73 -43.78
CA THR A 59 32.67 19.17 -45.09
C THR A 59 33.60 19.63 -46.23
N SER A 60 33.37 19.09 -47.42
CA SER A 60 33.57 19.78 -48.71
C SER A 60 32.63 19.22 -49.78
N ALA A 61 32.35 20.01 -50.82
CA ALA A 61 31.44 19.64 -51.91
C ALA A 61 31.98 20.11 -53.28
N ALA A 62 31.85 19.25 -54.29
CA ALA A 62 32.05 19.54 -55.73
C ALA A 62 31.36 18.42 -56.56
N ALA A 63 31.16 18.63 -57.87
CA ALA A 63 30.26 17.81 -58.71
C ALA A 63 30.90 17.27 -60.01
N THR A 64 30.06 16.71 -60.92
CA THR A 64 30.31 16.06 -62.24
C THR A 64 30.40 14.51 -62.22
N ALA A 65 29.80 13.74 -63.15
CA ALA A 65 28.84 14.06 -64.23
C ALA A 65 27.96 12.85 -64.72
N HIS A 66 26.76 13.19 -65.22
CA HIS A 66 25.81 12.48 -66.12
C HIS A 66 25.80 10.93 -66.33
N LYS A 67 24.60 10.32 -66.19
CA LYS A 67 23.80 9.82 -67.34
C LYS A 67 22.32 9.41 -67.01
N THR A 68 21.39 10.31 -67.34
CA THR A 68 20.00 10.12 -67.85
C THR A 68 19.17 8.84 -67.59
N ALA A 69 18.05 9.01 -66.88
CA ALA A 69 16.73 8.38 -67.09
C ALA A 69 15.63 9.35 -66.58
N PRO A 70 14.35 9.27 -67.04
CA PRO A 70 13.44 10.43 -67.05
C PRO A 70 12.58 10.66 -65.79
N ASP A 71 11.97 11.86 -65.73
CA ASP A 71 11.30 12.46 -64.58
C ASP A 71 9.95 11.84 -64.16
N SER A 72 9.67 11.90 -62.85
CA SER A 72 8.32 11.96 -62.30
C SER A 72 8.26 12.98 -61.16
N ALA A 73 7.36 13.97 -61.29
CA ALA A 73 7.25 15.20 -60.50
C ALA A 73 7.67 15.13 -59.02
N SER A 74 8.56 16.05 -58.62
CA SER A 74 8.90 16.29 -57.22
C SER A 74 7.76 17.02 -56.48
N SER A 75 6.92 16.28 -55.76
CA SER A 75 6.07 16.88 -54.74
C SER A 75 6.94 17.36 -53.58
N THR A 76 6.97 18.68 -53.36
CA THR A 76 7.65 19.27 -52.20
C THR A 76 6.81 18.95 -50.97
N GLN A 77 7.13 17.89 -50.22
CA GLN A 77 6.41 17.54 -49.01
C GLN A 77 6.53 18.65 -47.97
N VAL A 78 5.45 19.43 -47.84
CA VAL A 78 5.24 20.34 -46.72
C VAL A 78 5.20 19.49 -45.45
N ARG A 79 6.03 19.85 -44.46
CA ARG A 79 6.08 19.13 -43.18
C ARG A 79 4.75 19.36 -42.44
N PRO A 80 4.09 18.32 -41.92
CA PRO A 80 2.84 18.50 -41.19
C PRO A 80 3.10 19.25 -39.87
N GLU A 81 2.29 20.26 -39.59
CA GLU A 81 2.38 21.08 -38.36
C GLU A 81 1.76 20.37 -37.14
N THR A 82 1.00 19.30 -37.36
CA THR A 82 0.35 18.47 -36.33
C THR A 82 0.39 16.99 -36.70
N LEU A 83 0.34 16.12 -35.70
CA LEU A 83 0.16 14.67 -35.88
C LEU A 83 -1.32 14.25 -36.00
N ALA A 84 -2.27 15.18 -35.87
CA ALA A 84 -3.69 14.89 -35.94
C ALA A 84 -4.15 14.58 -37.38
N ILE A 85 -4.90 13.48 -37.53
CA ILE A 85 -5.45 12.99 -38.80
C ILE A 85 -6.97 13.20 -38.79
N GLN A 86 -7.58 13.48 -39.96
CA GLN A 86 -9.04 13.57 -40.07
C GLN A 86 -9.67 12.17 -40.06
N SER A 87 -10.67 11.96 -39.20
CA SER A 87 -11.39 10.68 -39.07
C SER A 87 -12.84 10.92 -38.66
N GLU A 88 -13.70 9.94 -38.90
CA GLU A 88 -15.10 9.98 -38.47
C GLU A 88 -15.25 9.59 -36.99
N ALA A 89 -16.25 10.17 -36.33
CA ALA A 89 -16.60 9.88 -34.93
C ALA A 89 -17.59 8.72 -34.83
N ARG A 90 -17.22 7.66 -34.12
CA ARG A 90 -18.07 6.50 -33.86
C ARG A 90 -18.88 6.70 -32.58
N HIS A 91 -20.13 6.28 -32.61
CA HIS A 91 -21.02 6.22 -31.46
C HIS A 91 -21.71 4.85 -31.43
N ASN A 92 -21.97 4.34 -30.24
CA ASN A 92 -22.72 3.11 -30.06
C ASN A 92 -24.24 3.36 -30.01
N GLU A 93 -25.04 2.31 -29.91
CA GLU A 93 -26.51 2.35 -30.00
C GLU A 93 -27.17 3.19 -28.88
N ILE A 94 -26.49 3.38 -27.74
CA ILE A 94 -26.95 4.23 -26.63
C ILE A 94 -26.30 5.62 -26.62
N GLY A 95 -25.50 5.95 -27.63
CA GLY A 95 -24.92 7.27 -27.89
C GLY A 95 -23.56 7.56 -27.27
N VAL A 96 -22.88 6.59 -26.64
CA VAL A 96 -21.53 6.79 -26.06
C VAL A 96 -20.51 6.97 -27.21
N GLN A 97 -19.63 7.96 -27.09
CA GLN A 97 -18.60 8.21 -28.10
C GLN A 97 -17.44 7.19 -27.97
N HIS A 98 -17.18 6.45 -29.04
CA HIS A 98 -16.11 5.46 -29.13
C HIS A 98 -14.89 6.03 -29.88
N LEU A 99 -13.79 5.25 -29.93
CA LEU A 99 -12.61 5.57 -30.74
C LEU A 99 -13.00 5.97 -32.17
N SER A 100 -12.25 6.91 -32.73
CA SER A 100 -12.36 7.28 -34.15
C SER A 100 -12.17 6.06 -35.06
N SER A 101 -12.79 6.07 -36.25
CA SER A 101 -12.67 4.95 -37.20
C SER A 101 -11.22 4.61 -37.53
N TYR A 102 -10.36 5.62 -37.70
CA TYR A 102 -8.94 5.44 -38.00
C TYR A 102 -8.14 4.78 -36.86
N VAL A 103 -8.43 5.10 -35.59
CA VAL A 103 -7.70 4.51 -34.44
C VAL A 103 -8.25 3.14 -34.09
N HIS A 104 -9.57 2.92 -34.19
CA HIS A 104 -10.17 1.62 -33.96
C HIS A 104 -9.54 0.54 -34.85
N ASP A 105 -9.43 0.79 -36.15
CA ASP A 105 -8.97 -0.20 -37.13
C ASP A 105 -7.46 -0.53 -37.01
N GLN A 106 -6.70 0.26 -36.23
CA GLN A 106 -5.31 -0.03 -35.85
C GLN A 106 -5.19 -0.86 -34.55
N ILE A 107 -6.22 -0.84 -33.69
CA ILE A 107 -6.23 -1.48 -32.37
C ILE A 107 -7.01 -2.81 -32.39
N PHE A 108 -8.23 -2.79 -32.95
CA PHE A 108 -9.15 -3.93 -33.01
C PHE A 108 -9.11 -4.53 -34.42
N LEU A 109 -8.01 -5.25 -34.72
CA LEU A 109 -7.72 -5.80 -36.05
C LEU A 109 -8.76 -6.83 -36.55
N ASN A 110 -9.50 -7.46 -35.63
CA ASN A 110 -10.54 -8.43 -35.96
C ASN A 110 -11.92 -7.77 -36.06
N LYS A 111 -12.73 -8.18 -37.05
CA LYS A 111 -14.11 -7.72 -37.18
C LYS A 111 -15.03 -8.42 -36.18
N THR A 112 -15.28 -7.77 -35.06
CA THR A 112 -16.21 -8.26 -34.02
C THR A 112 -17.68 -8.02 -34.41
N PRO A 113 -18.59 -8.97 -34.17
CA PRO A 113 -20.02 -8.77 -34.40
C PRO A 113 -20.61 -7.72 -33.43
N PRO A 114 -21.62 -6.93 -33.87
CA PRO A 114 -22.28 -5.94 -33.02
C PRO A 114 -22.97 -6.58 -31.80
N PRO A 115 -23.23 -5.81 -30.73
CA PRO A 115 -23.95 -6.31 -29.56
C PRO A 115 -25.34 -6.86 -29.96
N PRO A 116 -25.79 -8.00 -29.38
CA PRO A 116 -27.12 -8.53 -29.68
C PRO A 116 -28.22 -7.50 -29.36
N GLU A 117 -29.12 -7.26 -30.31
CA GLU A 117 -30.17 -6.23 -30.20
C GLU A 117 -31.04 -6.39 -28.93
N GLU A 118 -31.26 -7.62 -28.47
CA GLU A 118 -31.97 -7.89 -27.22
C GLU A 118 -31.22 -7.39 -25.98
N LEU A 119 -29.89 -7.36 -25.98
CA LEU A 119 -29.09 -6.79 -24.90
C LEU A 119 -29.07 -5.26 -24.97
N VAL A 120 -28.99 -4.68 -26.18
CA VAL A 120 -29.08 -3.22 -26.39
C VAL A 120 -30.41 -2.68 -25.85
N ARG A 121 -31.54 -3.32 -26.21
CA ARG A 121 -32.87 -2.95 -25.70
C ARG A 121 -33.00 -3.10 -24.17
N LEU A 122 -32.25 -4.01 -23.55
CA LEU A 122 -32.20 -4.17 -22.08
C LEU A 122 -31.34 -3.09 -21.41
N ALA A 123 -30.23 -2.68 -22.04
CA ALA A 123 -29.45 -1.53 -21.60
C ALA A 123 -30.28 -0.23 -21.68
N GLU A 124 -30.98 0.01 -22.79
CA GLU A 124 -31.89 1.15 -22.93
C GLU A 124 -32.95 1.22 -21.83
N ASP A 125 -33.62 0.10 -21.51
CA ASP A 125 -34.62 0.04 -20.45
C ASP A 125 -34.01 0.37 -19.07
N HIS A 126 -32.85 -0.22 -18.75
CA HIS A 126 -32.13 0.05 -17.52
C HIS A 126 -31.71 1.54 -17.40
N LEU A 127 -31.10 2.11 -18.44
CA LEU A 127 -30.69 3.52 -18.48
C LEU A 127 -31.89 4.49 -18.45
N ARG A 128 -33.02 4.09 -19.05
CA ARG A 128 -34.29 4.84 -18.99
C ARG A 128 -34.88 4.84 -17.58
N ARG A 129 -34.92 3.69 -16.90
CA ARG A 129 -35.39 3.55 -15.51
C ARG A 129 -34.56 4.38 -14.52
N HIS A 130 -33.26 4.57 -14.76
CA HIS A 130 -32.39 5.42 -13.94
C HIS A 130 -32.28 6.89 -14.41
N ASN A 131 -33.03 7.27 -15.45
CA ASN A 131 -33.10 8.62 -16.01
C ASN A 131 -31.71 9.13 -16.44
N LEU A 132 -31.03 8.32 -17.27
CA LEU A 132 -29.71 8.53 -17.86
C LEU A 132 -29.74 8.56 -19.40
N LEU A 133 -30.49 7.65 -20.03
CA LEU A 133 -30.58 7.54 -21.50
C LEU A 133 -30.91 8.89 -22.16
N GLY A 134 -30.14 9.26 -23.19
CA GLY A 134 -30.34 10.51 -23.94
C GLY A 134 -29.86 11.78 -23.23
N LYS A 135 -28.91 11.67 -22.27
CA LYS A 135 -28.31 12.81 -21.55
C LYS A 135 -26.81 12.99 -21.77
N ASN A 136 -26.26 12.44 -22.84
CA ASN A 136 -24.88 12.69 -23.24
C ASN A 136 -24.79 14.17 -23.68
N THR A 137 -23.81 14.89 -23.15
CA THR A 137 -23.66 16.34 -23.39
C THR A 137 -22.40 16.70 -24.20
N ASP A 138 -21.45 15.77 -24.30
CA ASP A 138 -20.05 16.10 -24.59
C ASP A 138 -19.62 15.48 -25.93
N ASN A 139 -20.16 16.03 -27.04
CA ASN A 139 -19.75 15.66 -28.40
C ASN A 139 -18.32 16.16 -28.69
N THR A 140 -17.30 15.43 -28.25
CA THR A 140 -15.89 15.79 -28.49
C THR A 140 -15.48 15.52 -29.95
N PRO A 141 -14.55 16.29 -30.54
CA PRO A 141 -14.00 15.96 -31.85
C PRO A 141 -13.37 14.56 -31.87
N PRO A 142 -13.47 13.79 -32.97
CA PRO A 142 -12.81 12.49 -33.07
C PRO A 142 -11.28 12.64 -33.10
N ILE A 143 -10.60 11.94 -32.19
CA ILE A 143 -9.13 11.95 -32.08
C ILE A 143 -8.57 10.83 -32.96
N ALA A 144 -7.74 11.19 -33.95
CA ALA A 144 -7.05 10.23 -34.80
C ALA A 144 -5.59 10.64 -35.07
N PHE A 145 -4.72 9.63 -35.08
CA PHE A 145 -3.29 9.71 -35.39
C PHE A 145 -2.77 8.30 -35.71
N ASP A 146 -1.52 8.20 -36.18
CA ASP A 146 -0.86 6.91 -36.43
C ASP A 146 -0.37 6.29 -35.10
N VAL A 147 -0.95 5.15 -34.74
CA VAL A 147 -0.60 4.40 -33.53
C VAL A 147 0.47 3.35 -33.87
N PRO A 148 1.51 3.15 -33.03
CA PRO A 148 2.48 2.08 -33.25
C PRO A 148 1.79 0.70 -33.40
N LYS A 149 2.25 -0.10 -34.37
CA LYS A 149 1.57 -1.33 -34.78
C LYS A 149 1.44 -2.35 -33.63
N ILE A 150 0.24 -2.90 -33.45
CA ILE A 150 -0.04 -4.06 -32.58
C ILE A 150 0.75 -5.29 -33.05
N GLN A 151 1.19 -6.12 -32.09
CA GLN A 151 2.17 -7.19 -32.30
C GLN A 151 1.54 -8.59 -32.18
N GLY A 152 0.54 -8.86 -33.02
CA GLY A 152 -0.26 -10.08 -33.01
C GLY A 152 -1.64 -9.83 -33.59
N ASP A 153 -2.47 -10.88 -33.66
CA ASP A 153 -3.85 -10.78 -34.13
C ASP A 153 -4.81 -10.31 -33.01
N THR A 154 -4.36 -10.33 -31.75
CA THR A 154 -5.13 -9.88 -30.57
C THR A 154 -4.29 -9.03 -29.64
N LEU A 155 -4.94 -8.22 -28.79
CA LEU A 155 -4.26 -7.43 -27.77
C LEU A 155 -3.65 -8.33 -26.68
N ASP A 156 -4.22 -9.52 -26.45
CA ASP A 156 -3.62 -10.51 -25.55
C ASP A 156 -2.33 -11.10 -26.12
N GLU A 157 -2.30 -11.47 -27.40
CA GLU A 157 -1.07 -11.90 -28.06
C GLU A 157 0.01 -10.82 -28.00
N HIS A 158 -0.36 -9.57 -28.32
CA HIS A 158 0.52 -8.42 -28.24
C HIS A 158 1.12 -8.27 -26.84
N PHE A 159 0.29 -8.24 -25.79
CA PHE A 159 0.78 -8.13 -24.41
C PHE A 159 1.53 -9.36 -23.91
N TYR A 160 1.20 -10.56 -24.39
CA TYR A 160 1.97 -11.78 -24.11
C TYR A 160 3.37 -11.69 -24.72
N LYS A 161 3.48 -11.23 -25.97
CA LYS A 161 4.75 -11.01 -26.67
C LYS A 161 5.59 -9.92 -26.01
N LEU A 162 5.01 -8.73 -25.75
CA LEU A 162 5.72 -7.64 -25.05
C LEU A 162 6.18 -8.08 -23.66
N GLY A 163 5.31 -8.77 -22.90
CA GLY A 163 5.61 -9.27 -21.58
C GLY A 163 6.70 -10.35 -21.58
N SER A 164 6.78 -11.17 -22.62
CA SER A 164 7.82 -12.21 -22.74
C SER A 164 9.18 -11.61 -23.11
N ASP A 165 9.21 -10.68 -24.07
CA ASP A 165 10.41 -9.94 -24.48
C ASP A 165 11.00 -9.09 -23.33
N CYS A 166 10.15 -8.45 -22.53
CA CYS A 166 10.57 -7.68 -21.34
C CYS A 166 11.00 -8.58 -20.16
N ALA A 167 10.54 -9.83 -20.12
CA ALA A 167 10.84 -10.80 -19.07
C ALA A 167 12.14 -11.58 -19.29
N GLU A 168 12.51 -11.88 -20.55
CA GLU A 168 13.72 -12.64 -20.87
C GLU A 168 14.98 -11.73 -21.01
N PRO A 169 16.20 -12.23 -20.78
CA PRO A 169 16.56 -13.58 -20.31
C PRO A 169 16.35 -13.80 -18.81
N PHE A 170 15.89 -12.78 -18.06
CA PHE A 170 15.76 -12.83 -16.60
C PHE A 170 14.82 -13.93 -16.11
N LEU A 171 13.73 -14.18 -16.84
CA LEU A 171 12.77 -15.23 -16.52
C LEU A 171 13.37 -16.63 -16.74
N SER A 172 14.20 -16.83 -17.77
CA SER A 172 14.99 -18.06 -17.95
C SER A 172 16.04 -18.24 -16.85
N HIS A 173 16.81 -17.20 -16.51
CA HIS A 173 17.73 -17.22 -15.37
C HIS A 173 16.99 -17.55 -14.06
N ALA A 174 15.79 -16.96 -13.84
CA ALA A 174 14.99 -17.17 -12.65
C ALA A 174 14.49 -18.62 -12.52
N LYS A 175 13.99 -19.20 -13.62
CA LYS A 175 13.60 -20.63 -13.70
C LYS A 175 14.80 -21.55 -13.45
N GLN A 176 15.95 -21.28 -14.07
CA GLN A 176 17.19 -22.05 -13.88
C GLN A 176 17.68 -22.00 -12.43
N PHE A 177 17.71 -20.81 -11.81
CA PHE A 177 18.16 -20.65 -10.43
C PHE A 177 17.22 -21.26 -9.39
N ALA A 178 15.92 -21.37 -9.69
CA ALA A 178 14.96 -22.10 -8.87
C ALA A 178 15.12 -23.63 -8.98
N MET A 179 15.69 -24.13 -10.08
CA MET A 179 16.04 -25.55 -10.25
C MET A 179 17.40 -25.89 -9.62
N ALA A 180 18.40 -25.02 -9.81
CA ALA A 180 19.75 -25.15 -9.25
C ALA A 180 19.76 -25.35 -7.72
N ASN A 181 20.76 -26.06 -7.21
CA ASN A 181 20.94 -26.26 -5.77
C ASN A 181 21.97 -25.29 -5.19
N ALA A 182 21.77 -24.90 -3.93
CA ALA A 182 22.73 -24.10 -3.20
C ALA A 182 24.05 -24.88 -2.99
N PRO A 183 25.22 -24.29 -3.26
CA PRO A 183 26.50 -24.92 -2.97
C PRO A 183 26.74 -25.12 -1.46
N PRO A 184 27.59 -26.10 -1.06
CA PRO A 184 27.99 -26.25 0.34
C PRO A 184 28.63 -24.95 0.84
N ARG A 185 28.25 -24.50 2.04
CA ARG A 185 28.83 -23.29 2.65
C ARG A 185 30.32 -23.49 2.93
N PRO A 186 31.15 -22.43 2.83
CA PRO A 186 32.53 -22.45 3.31
C PRO A 186 32.61 -22.90 4.78
N LYS A 187 33.74 -23.49 5.16
CA LYS A 187 34.04 -23.86 6.56
C LYS A 187 34.89 -22.82 7.29
N GLU A 188 35.57 -21.98 6.51
CA GLU A 188 36.52 -20.96 6.98
C GLU A 188 36.32 -19.73 6.09
N TRP A 189 36.32 -18.54 6.71
CA TRP A 189 36.12 -17.27 6.03
C TRP A 189 37.43 -16.47 6.05
N ILE A 190 37.82 -15.89 4.91
CA ILE A 190 38.99 -15.00 4.84
C ILE A 190 38.56 -13.60 5.28
N ARG A 191 39.16 -13.12 6.37
CA ARG A 191 39.02 -11.75 6.85
C ARG A 191 39.83 -10.80 5.94
N ARG A 192 39.16 -10.21 4.95
CA ARG A 192 39.70 -9.25 3.96
C ARG A 192 38.58 -8.33 3.49
N SER A 193 38.86 -7.04 3.30
CA SER A 193 37.92 -6.08 2.73
C SER A 193 37.58 -6.34 1.25
N GLY A 194 36.43 -5.83 0.81
CA GLY A 194 35.90 -6.10 -0.53
C GLY A 194 35.39 -7.53 -0.70
N TRP A 195 35.22 -7.98 -1.94
CA TRP A 195 34.69 -9.32 -2.24
C TRP A 195 35.76 -10.41 -2.22
N THR A 196 35.46 -11.51 -1.54
CA THR A 196 36.18 -12.79 -1.67
C THR A 196 35.22 -13.87 -2.21
N ARG A 197 35.65 -14.59 -3.24
CA ARG A 197 34.97 -15.71 -3.91
C ARG A 197 35.46 -17.05 -3.38
N TYR A 198 34.53 -17.96 -3.12
CA TYR A 198 34.74 -19.30 -2.58
C TYR A 198 34.14 -20.34 -3.56
N PRO A 199 34.93 -20.93 -4.47
CA PRO A 199 34.43 -21.90 -5.45
C PRO A 199 34.03 -23.24 -4.80
N ILE A 200 33.12 -23.97 -5.45
CA ILE A 200 32.63 -25.29 -5.00
C ILE A 200 33.72 -26.35 -5.11
N ASP A 201 34.15 -26.60 -6.35
CA ASP A 201 35.24 -27.50 -6.71
C ASP A 201 36.35 -26.64 -7.32
N PRO A 202 37.54 -26.57 -6.67
CA PRO A 202 38.63 -25.75 -7.17
C PRO A 202 39.33 -26.48 -8.33
N VAL A 203 38.94 -26.16 -9.56
CA VAL A 203 39.40 -26.82 -10.81
C VAL A 203 40.93 -26.98 -10.88
N ASP A 204 41.67 -25.95 -10.44
CA ASP A 204 43.15 -25.92 -10.39
C ASP A 204 43.72 -26.02 -8.96
N GLY A 205 42.93 -26.42 -7.97
CA GLY A 205 43.29 -26.30 -6.54
C GLY A 205 43.22 -24.86 -6.01
N SER A 206 42.64 -23.93 -6.77
CA SER A 206 42.42 -22.52 -6.42
C SER A 206 41.53 -22.35 -5.16
N GLY A 207 42.15 -21.98 -4.03
CA GLY A 207 41.44 -21.57 -2.81
C GLY A 207 40.65 -20.26 -2.96
N PRO A 208 40.12 -19.69 -1.86
CA PRO A 208 39.30 -18.49 -1.94
C PRO A 208 40.08 -17.28 -2.46
N THR A 209 39.49 -16.56 -3.42
CA THR A 209 40.17 -15.55 -4.24
C THR A 209 39.52 -14.17 -4.09
N PRO A 210 40.29 -13.07 -4.06
CA PRO A 210 39.72 -11.73 -4.10
C PRO A 210 39.14 -11.46 -5.50
N VAL A 211 37.98 -10.81 -5.57
CA VAL A 211 37.35 -10.38 -6.83
C VAL A 211 36.87 -8.93 -6.69
N ALA A 212 36.70 -8.21 -7.81
CA ALA A 212 36.15 -6.86 -7.78
C ALA A 212 34.63 -6.84 -7.52
N ALA A 213 33.92 -7.83 -8.07
CA ALA A 213 32.48 -8.07 -7.92
C ALA A 213 32.15 -9.53 -8.28
N PRO A 214 30.95 -10.06 -7.94
CA PRO A 214 30.55 -11.41 -8.35
C PRO A 214 30.27 -11.51 -9.86
N GLU A 215 30.90 -12.49 -10.53
CA GLU A 215 30.83 -12.66 -11.98
C GLU A 215 29.56 -13.40 -12.46
N ASP A 216 28.86 -14.10 -11.55
CA ASP A 216 27.67 -14.88 -11.91
C ASP A 216 26.43 -14.02 -12.28
N ASN A 217 25.66 -14.50 -13.27
CA ASN A 217 24.36 -13.94 -13.68
C ASN A 217 23.20 -14.31 -12.74
N MET A 218 23.41 -15.18 -11.76
CA MET A 218 22.38 -15.70 -10.86
C MET A 218 22.88 -15.66 -9.41
N LEU A 219 22.36 -14.74 -8.60
CA LEU A 219 22.74 -14.57 -7.20
C LEU A 219 21.53 -14.64 -6.26
N CYS A 220 21.70 -15.25 -5.10
CA CYS A 220 20.97 -14.93 -3.88
C CYS A 220 21.86 -14.00 -3.03
N PHE A 221 21.31 -12.94 -2.42
CA PHE A 221 22.06 -11.85 -1.81
C PHE A 221 21.35 -11.29 -0.56
N ASP A 222 22.14 -10.90 0.45
CA ASP A 222 21.69 -10.36 1.75
C ASP A 222 22.78 -9.43 2.32
N VAL A 223 22.38 -8.31 2.94
CA VAL A 223 23.28 -7.26 3.47
C VAL A 223 22.95 -6.90 4.91
N GLU A 224 23.94 -7.00 5.80
CA GLU A 224 23.82 -6.54 7.19
C GLU A 224 24.58 -5.23 7.44
N VAL A 225 23.99 -4.40 8.30
CA VAL A 225 24.40 -3.02 8.58
C VAL A 225 24.30 -2.74 10.07
N MET A 226 25.21 -1.91 10.60
CA MET A 226 25.17 -1.46 12.00
C MET A 226 24.15 -0.35 12.20
N TRP A 227 22.86 -0.67 12.05
CA TRP A 227 21.73 0.25 11.83
C TRP A 227 21.48 1.33 12.90
N LYS A 228 22.15 1.28 14.05
CA LYS A 228 22.17 2.36 15.05
C LYS A 228 23.29 3.39 14.83
N GLU A 229 24.40 2.97 14.24
CA GLU A 229 25.59 3.80 13.97
C GLU A 229 25.57 4.31 12.52
N SER A 230 25.39 3.42 11.54
CA SER A 230 25.44 3.74 10.11
C SER A 230 24.39 2.96 9.29
N PRO A 231 23.77 3.57 8.27
CA PRO A 231 22.88 2.87 7.34
C PRO A 231 23.62 2.10 6.22
N PHE A 232 24.94 2.24 6.11
CA PHE A 232 25.76 1.69 5.02
C PHE A 232 26.14 0.22 5.22
N ALA A 233 26.66 -0.41 4.16
CA ALA A 233 27.03 -1.83 4.20
C ALA A 233 28.23 -2.07 5.13
N VAL A 234 28.06 -3.01 6.05
CA VAL A 234 29.12 -3.47 6.96
C VAL A 234 29.61 -4.85 6.52
N MET A 235 28.69 -5.76 6.22
CA MET A 235 28.94 -7.10 5.69
C MET A 235 27.86 -7.48 4.66
N ALA A 236 28.19 -8.34 3.70
CA ALA A 236 27.20 -8.95 2.83
C ALA A 236 27.63 -10.35 2.36
N CYS A 237 26.66 -11.22 2.11
CA CYS A 237 26.89 -12.55 1.53
C CYS A 237 26.12 -12.70 0.22
N ALA A 238 26.74 -13.36 -0.75
CA ALA A 238 26.07 -13.80 -1.97
C ALA A 238 26.36 -15.26 -2.29
N MET A 239 25.43 -15.90 -3.00
CA MET A 239 25.50 -17.31 -3.38
C MET A 239 25.01 -17.48 -4.82
N SER A 240 25.85 -18.06 -5.67
CA SER A 240 25.49 -18.48 -7.02
C SER A 240 25.40 -20.02 -7.11
N PRO A 241 25.03 -20.59 -8.27
CA PRO A 241 25.18 -22.02 -8.52
C PRO A 241 26.64 -22.51 -8.63
N THR A 242 27.64 -21.60 -8.64
CA THR A 242 29.05 -21.93 -8.92
C THR A 242 30.01 -21.59 -7.77
N ALA A 243 29.63 -20.66 -6.89
CA ALA A 243 30.46 -20.17 -5.79
C ALA A 243 29.63 -19.50 -4.66
N TRP A 244 30.22 -19.47 -3.47
CA TRP A 244 29.86 -18.51 -2.42
C TRP A 244 30.71 -17.25 -2.54
N TYR A 245 30.19 -16.12 -2.07
CA TYR A 245 30.88 -14.84 -2.01
C TYR A 245 30.60 -14.15 -0.67
N ALA A 246 31.62 -13.53 -0.09
CA ALA A 246 31.46 -12.65 1.07
C ALA A 246 32.11 -11.29 0.78
N TRP A 247 31.45 -10.21 1.21
CA TRP A 247 31.95 -8.84 1.16
C TRP A 247 32.08 -8.29 2.57
N ILE A 248 33.21 -7.64 2.85
CA ILE A 248 33.48 -6.99 4.13
C ILE A 248 33.85 -5.52 3.88
N SER A 249 33.23 -4.61 4.64
CA SER A 249 33.49 -3.17 4.55
C SER A 249 34.92 -2.84 5.03
N PRO A 250 35.73 -2.06 4.26
CA PRO A 250 37.03 -1.57 4.73
C PRO A 250 36.95 -0.81 6.06
N TRP A 251 35.80 -0.16 6.32
CA TRP A 251 35.54 0.54 7.59
C TRP A 251 35.48 -0.39 8.79
N LEU A 252 34.87 -1.58 8.63
CA LEU A 252 34.75 -2.57 9.71
C LEU A 252 36.12 -3.06 10.16
N LEU A 253 37.03 -3.29 9.21
CA LEU A 253 38.40 -3.76 9.48
C LEU A 253 39.36 -2.63 9.92
N GLY A 254 38.89 -1.38 9.99
CA GLY A 254 39.73 -0.22 10.34
C GLY A 254 40.71 0.22 9.23
N GLU A 255 40.49 -0.22 7.99
CA GLU A 255 41.28 0.16 6.81
C GLU A 255 40.85 1.54 6.25
N SER A 256 39.68 2.04 6.66
CA SER A 256 39.09 3.31 6.22
C SER A 256 38.31 3.97 7.35
N GLU A 257 38.46 5.27 7.52
CA GLU A 257 37.67 6.08 8.46
C GLU A 257 36.28 6.47 7.91
N ASN A 258 36.05 6.28 6.60
CA ASN A 258 34.75 6.56 5.97
C ASN A 258 33.82 5.35 6.12
N ASP A 259 32.65 5.52 6.73
CA ASP A 259 31.64 4.47 6.88
C ASP A 259 30.79 4.26 5.62
N LYS A 260 30.78 5.24 4.69
CA LYS A 260 29.90 5.29 3.51
C LYS A 260 30.24 4.32 2.37
N HIS A 261 30.47 3.04 2.68
CA HIS A 261 30.76 2.04 1.65
C HIS A 261 29.48 1.45 1.02
N LEU A 262 29.51 1.35 -0.32
CA LEU A 262 28.52 0.66 -1.13
C LEU A 262 29.15 -0.60 -1.77
N ILE A 263 28.32 -1.60 -2.04
CA ILE A 263 28.73 -2.91 -2.53
C ILE A 263 28.69 -2.90 -4.07
N PRO A 264 29.82 -3.13 -4.77
CA PRO A 264 29.81 -3.27 -6.22
C PRO A 264 29.30 -4.66 -6.63
N LEU A 265 28.41 -4.73 -7.61
CA LEU A 265 28.01 -5.96 -8.30
C LEU A 265 28.52 -6.01 -9.75
N GLY A 266 29.37 -5.08 -10.17
CA GLY A 266 30.09 -5.14 -11.44
C GLY A 266 29.30 -4.52 -12.59
N SER A 267 29.57 -4.93 -13.84
CA SER A 267 29.10 -4.18 -15.00
C SER A 267 27.56 -4.07 -15.08
N PRO A 268 27.00 -2.84 -15.17
CA PRO A 268 25.55 -2.62 -15.21
C PRO A 268 24.91 -3.02 -16.55
N ASP A 269 25.71 -3.40 -17.56
CA ASP A 269 25.25 -3.88 -18.86
C ASP A 269 25.00 -5.41 -18.91
N VAL A 270 25.29 -6.14 -17.82
CA VAL A 270 25.18 -7.62 -17.74
C VAL A 270 23.80 -8.05 -17.21
N ASP A 271 23.18 -9.00 -17.91
CA ASP A 271 21.86 -9.55 -17.56
C ASP A 271 21.91 -10.47 -16.34
N ARG A 272 21.72 -9.90 -15.15
CA ARG A 272 21.79 -10.62 -13.87
C ARG A 272 20.44 -10.65 -13.14
N ILE A 273 20.11 -11.77 -12.49
CA ILE A 273 19.08 -11.82 -11.44
C ILE A 273 19.70 -11.78 -10.04
N ILE A 274 19.03 -11.08 -9.13
CA ILE A 274 19.42 -10.94 -7.73
C ILE A 274 18.20 -11.25 -6.87
N VAL A 275 18.22 -12.40 -6.20
CA VAL A 275 17.17 -12.86 -5.28
C VAL A 275 17.52 -12.43 -3.86
N GLY A 276 16.54 -11.92 -3.12
CA GLY A 276 16.69 -11.62 -1.70
C GLY A 276 15.37 -11.69 -0.95
N HIS A 277 15.35 -11.26 0.31
CA HIS A 277 14.14 -11.21 1.12
C HIS A 277 13.98 -9.80 1.71
N ASN A 278 12.97 -9.06 1.24
CA ASN A 278 12.92 -7.60 1.38
C ASN A 278 14.06 -6.89 0.61
N ILE A 279 14.41 -7.42 -0.58
CA ILE A 279 15.56 -7.02 -1.43
C ILE A 279 15.67 -5.50 -1.70
N GLY A 280 14.58 -4.73 -1.59
CA GLY A 280 14.63 -3.27 -1.67
C GLY A 280 15.52 -2.62 -0.60
N TYR A 281 15.72 -3.28 0.55
CA TYR A 281 16.65 -2.87 1.59
C TYR A 281 18.11 -3.10 1.18
N ASP A 282 18.42 -4.30 0.69
CA ASP A 282 19.76 -4.68 0.23
C ASP A 282 20.18 -3.88 -1.00
N ARG A 283 19.23 -3.65 -1.93
CA ARG A 283 19.42 -2.84 -3.14
C ARG A 283 19.90 -1.43 -2.82
N ALA A 284 19.43 -0.83 -1.73
CA ALA A 284 19.87 0.50 -1.30
C ALA A 284 21.37 0.56 -0.93
N ARG A 285 22.08 -0.57 -0.86
CA ARG A 285 23.53 -0.65 -0.59
C ARG A 285 24.36 -1.02 -1.83
N ILE A 286 23.74 -1.24 -2.99
CA ILE A 286 24.44 -1.61 -4.23
C ILE A 286 24.91 -0.35 -4.95
N LEU A 287 26.17 -0.32 -5.37
CA LEU A 287 26.82 0.84 -5.97
C LEU A 287 26.20 1.25 -7.32
N GLU A 288 25.98 0.28 -8.21
CA GLU A 288 25.60 0.56 -9.60
C GLU A 288 24.14 1.00 -9.78
N GLU A 289 23.32 0.86 -8.74
CA GLU A 289 21.91 1.26 -8.76
C GLU A 289 21.72 2.79 -8.60
N TYR A 290 22.75 3.49 -8.10
CA TYR A 290 22.83 4.93 -7.94
C TYR A 290 23.32 5.64 -9.23
N ASP A 291 22.71 5.30 -10.35
CA ASP A 291 22.92 5.95 -11.65
C ASP A 291 21.56 6.33 -12.29
N LEU A 292 21.55 7.23 -13.27
CA LEU A 292 20.36 7.54 -14.05
C LEU A 292 20.01 6.39 -15.00
N LYS A 293 21.01 5.86 -15.72
CA LYS A 293 20.83 4.74 -16.65
C LYS A 293 20.36 3.50 -15.88
N GLN A 294 19.25 2.88 -16.28
CA GLN A 294 18.78 1.66 -15.63
C GLN A 294 19.79 0.52 -15.86
N THR A 295 20.16 -0.17 -14.78
CA THR A 295 21.02 -1.36 -14.82
C THR A 295 20.28 -2.54 -15.45
N ARG A 296 21.05 -3.57 -15.87
CA ARG A 296 20.55 -4.89 -16.26
C ARG A 296 20.49 -5.86 -15.06
N ASN A 297 20.47 -5.35 -13.84
CA ASN A 297 20.14 -6.14 -12.63
C ASN A 297 18.62 -6.29 -12.49
N ALA A 298 18.14 -7.51 -12.22
CA ALA A 298 16.74 -7.82 -11.98
C ALA A 298 16.53 -8.34 -10.55
N PHE A 299 15.94 -7.50 -9.69
CA PHE A 299 15.74 -7.78 -8.27
C PHE A 299 14.42 -8.54 -8.01
N LEU A 300 14.54 -9.75 -7.47
CA LEU A 300 13.44 -10.66 -7.18
C LEU A 300 13.25 -10.82 -5.66
N ASP A 301 12.18 -10.21 -5.15
CA ASP A 301 11.85 -10.23 -3.73
C ASP A 301 11.05 -11.47 -3.32
N THR A 302 11.66 -12.38 -2.55
CA THR A 302 10.96 -13.56 -2.01
C THR A 302 9.80 -13.19 -1.07
N MET A 303 9.82 -12.01 -0.43
CA MET A 303 8.72 -11.55 0.40
C MET A 303 7.49 -11.20 -0.45
N SER A 304 7.64 -10.42 -1.52
CA SER A 304 6.60 -10.11 -2.50
C SER A 304 6.03 -11.38 -3.15
N LEU A 305 6.90 -12.31 -3.57
CA LEU A 305 6.46 -13.60 -4.12
C LEU A 305 5.64 -14.40 -3.10
N HIS A 306 6.07 -14.45 -1.83
CA HIS A 306 5.31 -15.09 -0.77
C HIS A 306 3.96 -14.42 -0.51
N VAL A 307 3.89 -13.09 -0.45
CA VAL A 307 2.64 -12.35 -0.17
C VAL A 307 1.61 -12.56 -1.27
N ALA A 308 2.03 -12.63 -2.54
CA ALA A 308 1.15 -12.92 -3.66
C ALA A 308 0.52 -14.33 -3.59
N VAL A 309 1.25 -15.34 -3.12
CA VAL A 309 0.80 -16.75 -3.10
C VAL A 309 0.10 -17.12 -1.78
N ASN A 310 0.65 -16.72 -0.63
CA ASN A 310 0.24 -17.16 0.70
C ASN A 310 0.06 -16.01 1.71
N GLY A 311 0.02 -14.74 1.29
CA GLY A 311 -0.21 -13.61 2.19
C GLY A 311 -1.63 -13.60 2.80
N MET A 312 -1.77 -13.02 4.00
CA MET A 312 -3.06 -12.83 4.70
C MET A 312 -3.58 -11.40 4.61
N CYS A 313 -4.90 -11.21 4.69
CA CYS A 313 -5.50 -9.87 4.77
C CYS A 313 -5.44 -9.28 6.19
N SER A 314 -5.61 -7.95 6.29
CA SER A 314 -5.64 -7.20 7.56
C SER A 314 -6.61 -7.79 8.61
N ARG A 315 -7.78 -8.28 8.18
CA ARG A 315 -8.79 -8.89 9.05
C ARG A 315 -8.42 -10.29 9.55
N GLN A 316 -7.52 -11.00 8.87
CA GLN A 316 -7.02 -12.32 9.26
C GLN A 316 -5.89 -12.23 10.29
N ARG A 317 -5.07 -11.16 10.24
CA ARG A 317 -3.91 -10.96 11.13
C ARG A 317 -4.23 -11.13 12.64
N PRO A 318 -5.33 -10.61 13.21
CA PRO A 318 -5.64 -10.80 14.63
C PRO A 318 -5.91 -12.26 15.01
N THR A 319 -6.68 -12.99 14.19
CA THR A 319 -6.96 -14.42 14.38
C THR A 319 -5.69 -15.25 14.29
N TRP A 320 -4.87 -15.01 13.26
CA TRP A 320 -3.58 -15.69 13.10
C TRP A 320 -2.64 -15.40 14.28
N MET A 321 -2.62 -14.18 14.80
CA MET A 321 -1.85 -13.81 16.00
C MET A 321 -2.36 -14.48 17.29
N LYS A 322 -3.69 -14.69 17.46
CA LYS A 322 -4.24 -15.54 18.54
C LYS A 322 -3.70 -16.97 18.39
N HIS A 323 -3.77 -17.52 17.18
CA HIS A 323 -3.37 -18.90 16.91
C HIS A 323 -1.87 -19.13 17.09
N LYS A 324 -1.02 -18.23 16.58
CA LYS A 324 0.44 -18.25 16.79
C LYS A 324 0.79 -18.24 18.27
N LYS A 325 0.20 -17.34 19.07
CA LYS A 325 0.43 -17.30 20.52
C LYS A 325 -0.04 -18.56 21.25
N SER A 326 -1.19 -19.13 20.85
CA SER A 326 -1.69 -20.41 21.37
C SER A 326 -0.70 -21.54 21.09
N ARG A 327 -0.21 -21.64 19.84
CA ARG A 327 0.79 -22.63 19.43
C ARG A 327 2.15 -22.42 20.11
N GLU A 328 2.64 -21.19 20.21
CA GLU A 328 3.90 -20.87 20.91
C GLU A 328 3.81 -21.18 22.41
N LEU A 329 2.63 -21.01 23.03
CA LEU A 329 2.38 -21.42 24.41
C LEU A 329 2.33 -22.95 24.56
N ARG A 330 1.68 -23.67 23.63
CA ARG A 330 1.71 -25.16 23.58
C ARG A 330 3.12 -25.69 23.36
N ASP A 331 3.83 -25.20 22.35
CA ASP A 331 5.24 -25.50 22.03
C ASP A 331 6.16 -25.24 23.25
N LYS A 332 5.84 -24.22 24.07
CA LYS A 332 6.58 -23.89 25.30
C LYS A 332 6.25 -24.85 26.45
N ILE A 333 4.98 -25.07 26.77
CA ILE A 333 4.57 -25.98 27.86
C ILE A 333 5.08 -27.40 27.59
N ALA A 334 5.03 -27.87 26.33
CA ALA A 334 5.56 -29.17 25.93
C ALA A 334 7.10 -29.30 26.04
N LYS A 335 7.83 -28.17 26.14
CA LYS A 335 9.29 -28.15 26.39
C LYS A 335 9.64 -27.97 27.87
N GLU A 336 8.78 -27.35 28.66
CA GLU A 336 8.98 -27.11 30.10
C GLU A 336 8.42 -28.23 30.98
N THR A 337 7.64 -29.16 30.41
CA THR A 337 6.98 -30.26 31.12
C THR A 337 7.76 -31.57 30.96
N ASN A 338 8.27 -32.13 32.06
CA ASN A 338 8.96 -33.44 32.09
C ASN A 338 7.99 -34.66 32.08
N ASP A 339 6.67 -34.43 32.10
CA ASP A 339 5.64 -35.47 32.15
C ASP A 339 5.18 -35.84 30.73
N PHE A 340 5.47 -37.08 30.34
CA PHE A 340 5.19 -37.62 29.01
C PHE A 340 3.68 -37.74 28.74
N ASP A 341 2.86 -38.04 29.75
CA ASP A 341 1.42 -38.18 29.56
C ASP A 341 0.74 -36.81 29.47
N LEU A 342 1.18 -35.82 30.24
CA LEU A 342 0.67 -34.45 30.11
C LEU A 342 1.09 -33.81 28.77
N ALA A 343 2.31 -34.08 28.30
CA ALA A 343 2.77 -33.68 26.98
C ALA A 343 1.93 -34.34 25.85
N ASN A 344 1.63 -35.63 25.96
CA ASN A 344 0.75 -36.32 25.01
C ASN A 344 -0.70 -35.82 25.06
N ILE A 345 -1.24 -35.50 26.23
CA ILE A 345 -2.59 -34.92 26.37
C ILE A 345 -2.64 -33.54 25.68
N LEU A 346 -1.63 -32.69 25.88
CA LEU A 346 -1.51 -31.38 25.23
C LEU A 346 -1.27 -31.46 23.71
N ALA A 347 -0.67 -32.56 23.23
CA ALA A 347 -0.46 -32.83 21.81
C ALA A 347 -1.65 -33.56 21.13
N SER A 348 -2.54 -34.17 21.92
CA SER A 348 -3.72 -34.89 21.42
C SER A 348 -4.85 -33.94 20.99
N ASP A 349 -5.71 -34.39 20.08
CA ASP A 349 -6.79 -33.59 19.48
C ASP A 349 -7.83 -33.02 20.47
N ALA A 350 -7.81 -33.44 21.74
CA ALA A 350 -8.80 -33.08 22.76
C ALA A 350 -8.85 -31.57 23.11
N LEU A 351 -7.90 -30.75 22.65
CA LEU A 351 -7.87 -29.29 22.84
C LEU A 351 -8.10 -28.49 21.54
N ARG A 352 -8.78 -29.07 20.55
CA ARG A 352 -9.27 -28.39 19.33
C ARG A 352 -10.72 -27.85 19.50
N GLU A 353 -10.98 -27.10 20.57
CA GLU A 353 -12.30 -26.47 20.83
C GLU A 353 -12.49 -25.07 20.22
N ASP A 354 -11.48 -24.50 19.56
CA ASP A 354 -11.71 -23.51 18.48
C ASP A 354 -11.79 -24.29 17.15
N GLU A 355 -12.75 -23.98 16.27
CA GLU A 355 -12.66 -24.40 14.87
C GLU A 355 -11.41 -23.76 14.25
N GLU A 356 -10.35 -24.55 14.00
CA GLU A 356 -9.13 -24.05 13.36
C GLU A 356 -9.45 -23.62 11.92
N GLU A 357 -9.69 -22.31 11.70
CA GLU A 357 -10.03 -21.76 10.39
C GLU A 357 -8.96 -22.19 9.36
N LEU A 358 -9.34 -23.03 8.40
CA LEU A 358 -8.42 -23.84 7.57
C LEU A 358 -7.36 -23.05 6.78
N TRP A 359 -7.53 -21.73 6.61
CA TRP A 359 -6.55 -20.84 5.99
C TRP A 359 -5.37 -20.46 6.91
N VAL A 360 -5.48 -20.67 8.24
CA VAL A 360 -4.41 -20.34 9.20
C VAL A 360 -3.14 -21.15 8.91
N GLU A 361 -3.29 -22.38 8.46
CA GLU A 361 -2.19 -23.24 7.97
C GLU A 361 -1.78 -22.98 6.50
N ARG A 362 -2.38 -21.98 5.84
CA ARG A 362 -2.12 -21.57 4.45
C ARG A 362 -1.45 -20.20 4.32
N SER A 363 -1.09 -19.60 5.45
CA SER A 363 -0.49 -18.26 5.51
C SER A 363 0.50 -18.07 6.65
N SER A 364 1.43 -17.14 6.48
CA SER A 364 2.38 -16.70 7.50
C SER A 364 2.60 -15.18 7.46
N ILE A 365 3.21 -14.63 8.51
CA ILE A 365 3.70 -13.26 8.50
C ILE A 365 4.89 -13.18 7.53
N ASN A 366 5.00 -12.05 6.84
CA ASN A 366 5.99 -11.78 5.79
C ASN A 366 7.48 -11.92 6.19
N SER A 367 7.86 -12.17 7.46
CA SER A 367 9.26 -12.16 7.90
C SER A 367 9.99 -13.45 7.57
N LEU A 368 11.26 -13.40 7.14
CA LEU A 368 12.03 -14.59 6.71
C LEU A 368 11.94 -15.77 7.68
N ARG A 369 12.00 -15.51 9.00
CA ARG A 369 11.80 -16.54 10.05
C ARG A 369 10.42 -17.22 9.95
N ASP A 370 9.35 -16.44 9.82
CA ASP A 370 7.98 -16.96 9.75
C ASP A 370 7.73 -17.67 8.41
N VAL A 371 8.24 -17.11 7.31
CA VAL A 371 8.16 -17.67 5.94
C VAL A 371 8.97 -18.97 5.81
N ALA A 372 10.15 -19.07 6.43
CA ALA A 372 10.96 -20.29 6.48
C ALA A 372 10.38 -21.34 7.46
N LYS A 373 9.76 -20.93 8.57
CA LYS A 373 8.99 -21.85 9.43
C LYS A 373 7.75 -22.38 8.69
N PHE A 374 7.16 -21.59 7.79
CA PHE A 374 6.01 -21.99 6.97
C PHE A 374 6.39 -22.95 5.82
N HIS A 375 7.28 -22.55 4.90
CA HIS A 375 7.61 -23.36 3.71
C HIS A 375 8.64 -24.47 3.96
N LEU A 376 9.55 -24.30 4.92
CA LEU A 376 10.70 -25.18 5.13
C LEU A 376 10.69 -25.87 6.51
N ASN A 377 9.67 -25.62 7.34
CA ASN A 377 9.62 -26.01 8.76
C ASN A 377 10.93 -25.72 9.53
N THR A 378 11.67 -24.68 9.11
CA THR A 378 13.02 -24.36 9.61
C THR A 378 12.96 -23.14 10.51
N THR A 379 13.52 -23.23 11.72
CA THR A 379 13.57 -22.11 12.68
C THR A 379 14.88 -21.34 12.58
N ILE A 380 14.80 -20.06 12.18
CA ILE A 380 15.95 -19.15 12.11
C ILE A 380 16.19 -18.49 13.47
N ASP A 381 17.46 -18.44 13.91
CA ASP A 381 17.99 -17.62 15.01
C ASP A 381 17.54 -16.14 14.90
N LYS A 382 17.50 -15.34 15.97
CA LYS A 382 17.48 -13.86 15.93
C LYS A 382 18.46 -13.24 16.92
N GLU A 383 18.93 -13.97 17.92
CA GLU A 383 19.81 -13.40 18.94
C GLU A 383 21.15 -12.93 18.34
N VAL A 384 21.72 -13.71 17.41
CA VAL A 384 22.93 -13.32 16.64
C VAL A 384 22.71 -12.04 15.83
N ARG A 385 21.51 -11.81 15.27
CA ARG A 385 21.22 -10.60 14.49
C ARG A 385 21.18 -9.33 15.35
N ASN A 386 20.86 -9.46 16.65
CA ASN A 386 20.84 -8.32 17.55
C ASN A 386 22.26 -7.74 17.77
N ASP A 387 23.33 -8.52 17.56
CA ASP A 387 24.71 -8.04 17.69
C ASP A 387 24.98 -6.82 16.80
N PHE A 388 24.52 -6.81 15.53
CA PHE A 388 24.62 -5.65 14.63
C PHE A 388 23.89 -4.39 15.12
N GLY A 389 23.01 -4.51 16.11
CA GLY A 389 22.37 -3.39 16.78
C GLY A 389 22.88 -3.13 18.20
N GLU A 390 23.70 -3.98 18.81
CA GLU A 390 24.03 -3.91 20.25
C GLU A 390 25.54 -3.91 20.54
N LEU A 391 26.36 -4.38 19.60
CA LEU A 391 27.81 -4.29 19.66
C LEU A 391 28.33 -3.09 18.86
N ASP A 392 29.51 -2.62 19.25
CA ASP A 392 30.32 -1.66 18.51
C ASP A 392 31.16 -2.35 17.42
N ARG A 393 31.91 -1.54 16.66
CA ARG A 393 32.79 -2.02 15.57
C ARG A 393 33.75 -3.14 16.02
N GLU A 394 34.34 -3.01 17.20
CA GLU A 394 35.28 -4.01 17.73
C GLU A 394 34.56 -5.30 18.15
N GLY A 395 33.38 -5.22 18.77
CA GLY A 395 32.55 -6.38 19.08
C GLY A 395 32.13 -7.17 17.84
N ILE A 396 31.78 -6.50 16.74
CA ILE A 396 31.49 -7.14 15.46
C ILE A 396 32.73 -7.83 14.86
N VAL A 397 33.90 -7.17 14.83
CA VAL A 397 35.14 -7.78 14.32
C VAL A 397 35.57 -9.01 15.15
N ASN A 398 35.35 -8.99 16.45
CA ASN A 398 35.62 -10.13 17.33
C ASN A 398 34.70 -11.34 17.06
N LYS A 399 33.46 -11.13 16.57
CA LYS A 399 32.49 -12.16 16.19
C LYS A 399 32.42 -12.45 14.68
N LEU A 400 33.29 -11.84 13.87
CA LEU A 400 33.16 -11.76 12.40
C LEU A 400 32.82 -13.09 11.71
N ASP A 401 33.51 -14.18 12.06
CA ASP A 401 33.30 -15.48 11.39
C ASP A 401 31.92 -16.10 11.74
N GLN A 402 31.43 -15.91 12.98
CA GLN A 402 30.08 -16.32 13.39
C GLN A 402 29.01 -15.50 12.68
N LEU A 403 29.26 -14.20 12.46
CA LEU A 403 28.34 -13.30 11.77
C LEU A 403 28.31 -13.57 10.25
N LEU A 404 29.43 -13.96 9.64
CA LEU A 404 29.48 -14.43 8.25
C LEU A 404 28.71 -15.75 8.08
N ASP A 405 28.86 -16.69 9.02
CA ASP A 405 28.08 -17.94 9.04
C ASP A 405 26.57 -17.69 9.21
N TYR A 406 26.17 -16.66 9.97
CA TYR A 406 24.79 -16.21 10.07
C TYR A 406 24.28 -15.65 8.72
N CYS A 407 25.00 -14.71 8.11
CA CYS A 407 24.62 -14.12 6.81
C CYS A 407 24.52 -15.20 5.72
N ALA A 408 25.48 -16.12 5.67
CA ALA A 408 25.45 -17.25 4.74
C ALA A 408 24.32 -18.25 5.04
N ALA A 409 23.84 -18.36 6.28
CA ALA A 409 22.65 -19.15 6.60
C ALA A 409 21.37 -18.48 6.08
N ASP A 410 21.18 -17.18 6.29
CA ASP A 410 19.99 -16.45 5.83
C ASP A 410 19.93 -16.36 4.28
N VAL A 411 21.07 -16.21 3.59
CA VAL A 411 21.14 -16.36 2.11
C VAL A 411 20.72 -17.77 1.67
N ALA A 412 21.22 -18.83 2.31
CA ALA A 412 20.88 -20.21 1.97
C ALA A 412 19.41 -20.55 2.25
N VAL A 413 18.84 -20.00 3.33
CA VAL A 413 17.40 -20.14 3.65
C VAL A 413 16.55 -19.36 2.66
N THR A 414 16.97 -18.14 2.29
CA THR A 414 16.28 -17.31 1.28
C THR A 414 16.24 -18.00 -0.09
N HIS A 415 17.34 -18.63 -0.54
CA HIS A 415 17.33 -19.44 -1.76
C HIS A 415 16.39 -20.66 -1.65
N ARG A 416 16.40 -21.37 -0.51
CA ARG A 416 15.48 -22.50 -0.28
C ARG A 416 14.01 -22.08 -0.27
N VAL A 417 13.68 -20.88 0.24
CA VAL A 417 12.34 -20.30 0.14
C VAL A 417 12.02 -19.94 -1.31
N TYR A 418 12.93 -19.28 -2.02
CA TYR A 418 12.80 -18.91 -3.44
C TYR A 418 12.45 -20.12 -4.34
N LYS A 419 13.13 -21.26 -4.15
CA LYS A 419 12.85 -22.52 -4.88
C LYS A 419 11.40 -23.00 -4.75
N ILE A 420 10.68 -22.60 -3.69
CA ILE A 420 9.27 -22.95 -3.45
C ILE A 420 8.33 -21.83 -3.91
N VAL A 421 8.59 -20.57 -3.51
CA VAL A 421 7.64 -19.47 -3.78
C VAL A 421 7.65 -19.00 -5.24
N PHE A 422 8.77 -19.13 -5.96
CA PHE A 422 8.85 -18.66 -7.34
C PHE A 422 8.03 -19.51 -8.34
N PRO A 423 8.11 -20.86 -8.34
CA PRO A 423 7.20 -21.68 -9.14
C PRO A 423 5.72 -21.44 -8.81
N ASN A 424 5.37 -21.37 -7.52
CA ASN A 424 4.00 -21.11 -7.08
C ASN A 424 3.50 -19.72 -7.53
N PHE A 425 4.37 -18.70 -7.53
CA PHE A 425 4.05 -17.38 -8.07
C PHE A 425 3.70 -17.44 -9.56
N LEU A 426 4.42 -18.23 -10.36
CA LEU A 426 4.11 -18.39 -11.78
C LEU A 426 2.76 -19.13 -12.03
N GLU A 427 2.32 -20.02 -11.13
CA GLU A 427 0.95 -20.59 -11.21
C GLU A 427 -0.15 -19.60 -10.82
N VAL A 428 0.16 -18.70 -9.88
CA VAL A 428 -0.76 -17.67 -9.40
C VAL A 428 -0.86 -16.54 -10.44
N CYS A 429 0.26 -16.04 -10.95
CA CYS A 429 0.36 -14.99 -11.96
C CYS A 429 0.94 -15.54 -13.29
N PRO A 430 0.15 -16.25 -14.11
CA PRO A 430 0.65 -17.00 -15.27
C PRO A 430 1.02 -16.13 -16.48
N HIS A 431 0.59 -14.87 -16.54
CA HIS A 431 0.86 -14.00 -17.69
C HIS A 431 2.23 -13.31 -17.54
N PRO A 432 3.13 -13.36 -18.55
CA PRO A 432 4.53 -12.94 -18.42
C PRO A 432 4.69 -11.46 -18.02
N VAL A 433 3.76 -10.60 -18.42
CA VAL A 433 3.65 -9.18 -17.97
C VAL A 433 3.75 -9.02 -16.45
N SER A 434 3.20 -9.95 -15.66
CA SER A 434 3.26 -9.87 -14.19
C SER A 434 4.64 -10.15 -13.60
N PHE A 435 5.52 -10.87 -14.32
CA PHE A 435 6.93 -11.00 -13.94
C PHE A 435 7.76 -9.83 -14.50
N ALA A 436 7.51 -9.45 -15.75
CA ALA A 436 8.22 -8.35 -16.42
C ALA A 436 8.11 -7.03 -15.66
N ALA A 437 6.89 -6.64 -15.24
CA ALA A 437 6.67 -5.38 -14.52
C ALA A 437 7.38 -5.32 -13.16
N LEU A 438 7.50 -6.45 -12.44
CA LEU A 438 8.23 -6.52 -11.16
C LEU A 438 9.69 -6.09 -11.31
N ARG A 439 10.35 -6.45 -12.42
CA ARG A 439 11.74 -6.06 -12.73
C ARG A 439 11.93 -4.55 -12.70
N HIS A 440 10.94 -3.78 -13.17
CA HIS A 440 10.97 -2.32 -13.15
C HIS A 440 10.57 -1.75 -11.79
N LEU A 441 9.51 -2.29 -11.17
CA LEU A 441 9.02 -1.85 -9.85
C LEU A 441 10.07 -1.98 -8.73
N SER A 442 10.94 -3.00 -8.79
CA SER A 442 12.08 -3.14 -7.86
C SER A 442 13.23 -2.15 -8.11
N SER A 443 13.28 -1.51 -9.29
CA SER A 443 14.45 -0.75 -9.81
C SER A 443 14.32 0.78 -9.76
N VAL A 444 13.25 1.26 -9.11
CA VAL A 444 12.89 2.68 -8.93
C VAL A 444 14.03 3.56 -8.38
N ILE A 445 13.99 4.85 -8.70
CA ILE A 445 14.98 5.85 -8.30
C ILE A 445 14.34 7.25 -8.20
N LEU A 446 14.69 8.00 -7.16
CA LEU A 446 14.25 9.38 -6.96
C LEU A 446 15.47 10.31 -6.88
N PRO A 447 15.71 11.18 -7.88
CA PRO A 447 16.77 12.18 -7.82
C PRO A 447 16.41 13.33 -6.87
N VAL A 448 17.41 13.85 -6.17
CA VAL A 448 17.36 14.99 -5.25
C VAL A 448 18.59 15.88 -5.46
N ASP A 449 18.58 17.04 -4.81
CA ASP A 449 19.74 17.92 -4.68
C ASP A 449 19.91 18.34 -3.22
N ARG A 450 20.90 19.22 -2.95
CA ARG A 450 21.15 19.77 -1.60
C ARG A 450 19.98 20.55 -0.99
N SER A 451 18.89 20.83 -1.71
CA SER A 451 17.66 21.35 -1.11
C SER A 451 16.96 20.33 -0.21
N TRP A 452 17.25 19.03 -0.34
CA TRP A 452 16.79 17.98 0.58
C TRP A 452 17.31 18.19 2.00
N ASP A 453 18.63 18.39 2.14
CA ASP A 453 19.28 18.65 3.43
C ASP A 453 18.72 19.95 4.06
N ALA A 454 18.53 20.99 3.25
CA ALA A 454 17.91 22.25 3.67
C ALA A 454 16.44 22.08 4.10
N TYR A 455 15.66 21.27 3.38
CA TYR A 455 14.26 20.98 3.68
C TYR A 455 14.09 20.29 5.04
N ILE A 456 14.88 19.27 5.36
CA ILE A 456 14.82 18.59 6.67
C ILE A 456 15.12 19.59 7.79
N ASN A 457 16.17 20.38 7.64
CA ASN A 457 16.57 21.39 8.63
C ASN A 457 15.51 22.50 8.78
N ASN A 458 14.91 22.98 7.69
CA ASN A 458 13.86 24.00 7.72
C ASN A 458 12.55 23.48 8.32
N ALA A 459 12.15 22.24 8.02
CA ALA A 459 10.97 21.61 8.58
C ALA A 459 11.12 21.36 10.10
N ASP A 460 12.30 20.93 10.55
CA ASP A 460 12.62 20.83 11.99
C ASP A 460 12.66 22.20 12.66
N ALA A 461 13.37 23.17 12.11
CA ALA A 461 13.47 24.51 12.69
C ALA A 461 12.09 25.20 12.79
N THR A 462 11.24 25.04 11.78
CA THR A 462 9.84 25.51 11.82
C THR A 462 9.01 24.74 12.85
N TYR A 463 9.16 23.42 12.94
CA TYR A 463 8.46 22.62 13.96
C TYR A 463 8.85 23.04 15.38
N HIS A 464 10.15 23.16 15.68
CA HIS A 464 10.64 23.62 16.97
C HIS A 464 10.17 25.04 17.27
N LYS A 465 10.38 26.00 16.37
CA LYS A 465 9.92 27.39 16.52
C LYS A 465 8.41 27.49 16.87
N LEU A 466 7.56 26.67 16.24
CA LEU A 466 6.12 26.66 16.53
C LEU A 466 5.78 25.92 17.83
N SER A 467 6.48 24.82 18.14
CA SER A 467 6.30 24.05 19.37
C SER A 467 6.71 24.85 20.60
N ASP A 468 7.91 25.42 20.55
CA ASP A 468 8.56 26.13 21.65
C ASP A 468 7.81 27.42 21.99
N ALA A 469 7.34 28.18 20.98
CA ALA A 469 6.53 29.38 21.17
C ALA A 469 5.13 29.10 21.77
N VAL A 470 4.59 27.88 21.62
CA VAL A 470 3.37 27.45 22.33
C VAL A 470 3.71 26.95 23.73
N GLN A 471 4.83 26.25 23.90
CA GLN A 471 5.30 25.75 25.19
C GLN A 471 5.65 26.90 26.15
N GLU A 472 6.35 27.94 25.69
CA GLU A 472 6.66 29.15 26.47
C GLU A 472 5.40 29.82 27.03
N ARG A 473 4.35 29.98 26.20
CA ARG A 473 3.08 30.56 26.66
C ARG A 473 2.31 29.65 27.61
N LEU A 474 2.38 28.33 27.41
CA LEU A 474 1.81 27.36 28.37
C LEU A 474 2.57 27.38 29.70
N ILE A 475 3.88 27.62 29.71
CA ILE A 475 4.68 27.84 30.93
C ILE A 475 4.24 29.14 31.61
N GLY A 476 4.14 30.25 30.89
CA GLY A 476 3.64 31.51 31.47
C GLY A 476 2.22 31.42 32.04
N LEU A 477 1.33 30.60 31.46
CA LEU A 477 0.02 30.29 32.05
C LEU A 477 0.12 29.36 33.27
N THR A 478 1.10 28.46 33.30
CA THR A 478 1.40 27.58 34.44
C THR A 478 1.91 28.37 35.64
N GLU A 479 2.78 29.34 35.40
CA GLU A 479 3.34 30.23 36.43
C GLU A 479 2.24 31.14 37.02
N LYS A 480 1.40 31.75 36.17
CA LYS A 480 0.22 32.51 36.62
C LYS A 480 -0.78 31.67 37.41
N ALA A 481 -1.00 30.40 37.04
CA ALA A 481 -1.81 29.49 37.85
C ALA A 481 -1.15 29.22 39.21
N LEU A 482 0.18 29.08 39.26
CA LEU A 482 0.94 28.81 40.48
C LEU A 482 0.98 30.00 41.45
N GLU A 483 0.86 31.25 40.98
CA GLU A 483 0.69 32.45 41.82
C GLU A 483 -0.51 32.33 42.80
N ILE A 484 -1.54 31.57 42.40
CA ILE A 484 -2.79 31.40 43.17
C ILE A 484 -2.68 30.30 44.24
N LYS A 485 -1.52 29.61 44.36
CA LYS A 485 -1.36 28.46 45.28
C LYS A 485 -1.74 28.76 46.74
N ASP A 486 -1.43 29.97 47.21
CA ASP A 486 -1.60 30.43 48.58
C ASP A 486 -2.99 31.08 48.81
N ASP A 487 -3.78 31.28 47.75
CA ASP A 487 -5.10 31.90 47.80
C ASP A 487 -6.22 30.85 47.67
N GLU A 488 -6.69 30.37 48.83
CA GLU A 488 -7.72 29.33 48.93
C GLU A 488 -9.09 29.79 48.39
N GLN A 489 -9.41 31.08 48.47
CA GLN A 489 -10.67 31.63 47.97
C GLN A 489 -10.71 31.65 46.43
N LYS A 490 -9.62 32.09 45.78
CA LYS A 490 -9.51 32.01 44.31
C LYS A 490 -9.44 30.56 43.83
N ARG A 491 -8.68 29.68 44.52
CA ARG A 491 -8.56 28.25 44.18
C ARG A 491 -9.88 27.49 44.24
N SER A 492 -10.78 27.83 45.16
CA SER A 492 -12.10 27.20 45.28
C SER A 492 -13.15 27.77 44.31
N THR A 493 -13.04 29.07 43.99
CA THR A 493 -13.97 29.77 43.08
C THR A 493 -13.72 29.42 41.60
N ASP A 494 -12.47 29.23 41.18
CA ASP A 494 -12.14 29.04 39.76
C ASP A 494 -12.50 27.63 39.24
N LEU A 495 -13.43 27.56 38.28
CA LEU A 495 -14.00 26.30 37.78
C LEU A 495 -13.00 25.41 37.00
N TRP A 496 -11.93 25.99 36.44
CA TRP A 496 -10.89 25.22 35.75
C TRP A 496 -9.78 24.82 36.72
N LEU A 497 -9.27 25.77 37.50
CA LEU A 497 -8.12 25.56 38.37
C LEU A 497 -8.45 24.71 39.61
N LYS A 498 -9.71 24.69 40.08
CA LYS A 498 -10.15 23.78 41.15
C LYS A 498 -10.04 22.29 40.80
N GLN A 499 -9.89 21.95 39.51
CA GLN A 499 -9.72 20.56 39.03
C GLN A 499 -8.26 20.05 39.15
N LEU A 500 -7.31 20.93 39.51
CA LEU A 500 -5.90 20.56 39.67
C LEU A 500 -5.62 20.00 41.07
N ASP A 501 -4.70 19.04 41.18
CA ASP A 501 -4.26 18.49 42.48
C ASP A 501 -3.36 19.47 43.25
N TRP A 502 -4.00 20.33 44.04
CA TRP A 502 -3.36 21.31 44.92
C TRP A 502 -2.75 20.70 46.19
N SER A 503 -2.77 19.38 46.37
CA SER A 503 -2.26 18.72 47.57
C SER A 503 -0.72 18.72 47.65
N GLY A 504 -0.19 18.17 48.74
CA GLY A 504 1.23 17.84 48.87
C GLY A 504 2.20 19.03 48.95
N GLN A 505 1.71 20.26 49.19
CA GLN A 505 2.54 21.48 49.23
C GLN A 505 3.58 21.49 50.38
N GLU A 506 3.37 20.69 51.42
CA GLU A 506 4.25 20.53 52.58
C GLU A 506 5.72 20.26 52.20
N ILE A 507 6.64 20.96 52.88
CA ILE A 507 8.07 20.68 52.84
C ILE A 507 8.39 19.64 53.91
N LYS A 508 8.77 18.42 53.50
CA LYS A 508 9.11 17.36 54.45
C LYS A 508 10.43 17.68 55.14
N MET A 509 10.41 17.79 56.46
CA MET A 509 11.58 18.11 57.28
C MET A 509 12.12 16.85 57.98
N VAL A 510 13.43 16.71 58.02
CA VAL A 510 14.16 15.69 58.78
C VAL A 510 14.81 16.32 60.00
N LYS A 511 15.06 15.52 61.04
CA LYS A 511 15.85 15.95 62.20
C LYS A 511 17.24 16.45 61.76
N GLY A 512 17.76 17.45 62.47
CA GLY A 512 19.09 17.99 62.26
C GLY A 512 20.20 16.96 62.46
N LYS A 513 21.44 17.26 62.05
CA LYS A 513 22.56 16.31 62.13
C LYS A 513 23.10 16.16 63.56
N LYS A 514 22.89 17.16 64.42
CA LYS A 514 23.27 17.17 65.84
C LYS A 514 22.04 17.32 66.74
N LYS A 515 22.16 16.90 68.00
CA LYS A 515 21.20 17.27 69.05
C LYS A 515 21.25 18.80 69.21
N ASN A 516 20.09 19.45 69.07
CA ASN A 516 19.89 20.90 69.01
C ASN A 516 20.17 21.59 67.64
N ASP A 517 20.45 20.87 66.56
CA ASP A 517 20.28 21.43 65.20
C ASP A 517 18.78 21.63 64.90
N PRO A 518 18.37 22.70 64.19
CA PRO A 518 16.99 22.83 63.68
C PRO A 518 16.66 21.73 62.65
N PRO A 519 15.37 21.41 62.43
CA PRO A 519 14.95 20.53 61.35
C PRO A 519 15.41 21.06 59.98
N ARG A 520 15.85 20.16 59.10
CA ARG A 520 16.33 20.50 57.76
C ARG A 520 15.43 19.86 56.69
N PRO A 521 15.23 20.47 55.50
CA PRO A 521 14.48 19.83 54.43
C PRO A 521 15.07 18.45 54.06
N ALA A 522 14.20 17.49 53.77
CA ALA A 522 14.61 16.20 53.23
C ALA A 522 15.31 16.38 51.87
N ALA A 523 16.47 15.75 51.73
CA ALA A 523 17.27 15.83 50.52
C ALA A 523 16.56 15.16 49.33
N ARG A 524 16.81 15.67 48.11
CA ARG A 524 16.22 15.19 46.85
C ARG A 524 14.68 15.27 46.77
N GLN A 525 14.04 16.14 47.57
CA GLN A 525 12.63 16.49 47.35
C GLN A 525 12.45 17.16 45.98
N LYS A 526 11.46 16.69 45.23
CA LYS A 526 11.04 17.23 43.92
C LYS A 526 10.20 18.48 44.15
N LYS A 527 10.69 19.66 43.71
CA LYS A 527 10.05 20.99 43.85
C LYS A 527 9.33 21.20 45.21
N PRO A 528 10.04 21.22 46.35
CA PRO A 528 9.43 21.43 47.67
C PRO A 528 8.68 22.78 47.74
N GLY A 529 7.57 22.85 48.48
CA GLY A 529 6.75 24.06 48.61
C GLY A 529 5.81 24.32 47.43
N MET A 530 5.63 23.36 46.52
CA MET A 530 4.77 23.44 45.33
C MET A 530 3.67 22.35 45.34
N PRO A 531 2.51 22.59 44.70
CA PRO A 531 1.42 21.61 44.62
C PRO A 531 1.79 20.39 43.78
N GLN A 532 1.08 19.28 44.03
CA GLN A 532 1.33 18.00 43.37
C GLN A 532 1.15 18.07 41.85
N TRP A 533 0.12 18.77 41.35
CA TRP A 533 -0.09 18.96 39.91
C TRP A 533 1.13 19.60 39.20
N TYR A 534 1.81 20.54 39.87
CA TYR A 534 2.99 21.23 39.32
C TYR A 534 4.24 20.34 39.43
N LYS A 535 4.39 19.59 40.51
CA LYS A 535 5.46 18.60 40.68
C LYS A 535 5.46 17.56 39.56
N ASP A 536 4.30 17.10 39.11
CA ASP A 536 4.20 16.03 38.12
C ASP A 536 4.46 16.46 36.67
N LEU A 537 4.58 17.77 36.42
CA LEU A 537 5.12 18.28 35.16
C LEU A 537 6.63 18.05 35.00
N PHE A 538 7.36 17.72 36.06
CA PHE A 538 8.79 17.43 36.01
C PHE A 538 9.04 15.93 36.13
N GLN A 539 9.96 15.35 35.34
CA GLN A 539 10.35 13.94 35.51
C GLN A 539 11.33 13.78 36.70
N LYS A 540 12.41 14.56 36.68
CA LYS A 540 13.41 14.71 37.76
C LYS A 540 13.34 16.16 38.26
N ASN A 541 13.88 16.47 39.43
CA ASN A 541 13.82 17.84 39.99
C ASN A 541 14.42 18.91 39.05
N ASP A 542 15.43 18.50 38.29
CA ASP A 542 16.29 19.35 37.46
C ASP A 542 16.08 19.07 35.94
N ALA A 543 15.04 18.29 35.61
CA ALA A 543 14.59 18.09 34.23
C ALA A 543 13.79 19.31 33.72
N PRO A 544 13.70 19.53 32.40
CA PRO A 544 12.77 20.49 31.83
C PRO A 544 11.31 20.14 32.13
N ILE A 545 10.42 21.14 32.04
CA ILE A 545 8.99 20.99 32.27
C ILE A 545 8.33 20.26 31.09
N ASN A 546 7.70 19.11 31.37
CA ASN A 546 7.04 18.23 30.42
C ASN A 546 5.59 18.68 30.14
N LEU A 547 5.46 19.92 29.65
CA LEU A 547 4.18 20.55 29.35
C LEU A 547 4.00 20.73 27.83
N THR A 548 2.93 20.14 27.30
CA THR A 548 2.58 20.19 25.88
C THR A 548 1.08 20.37 25.69
N VAL A 549 0.64 20.67 24.47
CA VAL A 549 -0.78 20.65 24.05
C VAL A 549 -1.46 19.27 24.17
N ARG A 550 -0.74 18.22 24.58
CA ARG A 550 -1.25 16.86 24.84
C ARG A 550 -1.27 16.51 26.34
N THR A 551 -0.68 17.34 27.20
CA THR A 551 -0.67 17.14 28.66
C THR A 551 -2.06 17.44 29.23
N ARG A 552 -2.57 16.59 30.15
CA ARG A 552 -3.97 16.66 30.64
C ARG A 552 -4.36 18.01 31.24
N ILE A 553 -3.43 18.79 31.79
CA ILE A 553 -3.72 20.11 32.35
C ILE A 553 -3.81 21.24 31.31
N ALA A 554 -3.33 21.05 30.07
CA ALA A 554 -3.29 22.12 29.08
C ALA A 554 -4.69 22.69 28.72
N PRO A 555 -5.77 21.88 28.60
CA PRO A 555 -7.13 22.39 28.48
C PRO A 555 -7.63 23.24 29.66
N LEU A 556 -7.10 23.03 30.88
CA LEU A 556 -7.45 23.81 32.08
C LEU A 556 -6.66 25.12 32.14
N LEU A 557 -5.36 25.07 31.86
CA LEU A 557 -4.50 26.26 31.74
C LEU A 557 -4.98 27.18 30.61
N LEU A 558 -5.42 26.62 29.49
CA LEU A 558 -6.02 27.34 28.37
C LEU A 558 -7.51 27.67 28.60
N ARG A 559 -8.09 27.34 29.76
CA ARG A 559 -9.47 27.69 30.15
C ARG A 559 -10.48 27.40 29.04
N LEU A 560 -10.42 26.18 28.50
CA LEU A 560 -11.28 25.79 27.38
C LEU A 560 -12.74 25.69 27.82
N ALA A 561 -13.65 26.10 26.95
CA ALA A 561 -15.09 26.06 27.15
C ALA A 561 -15.81 25.47 25.93
N TRP A 562 -16.96 24.83 26.15
CA TRP A 562 -17.87 24.37 25.10
C TRP A 562 -19.20 25.13 25.21
N ASP A 563 -19.63 25.78 24.13
CA ASP A 563 -20.81 26.67 24.08
C ASP A 563 -20.86 27.73 25.21
N GLY A 564 -19.69 28.13 25.72
CA GLY A 564 -19.49 29.07 26.85
C GLY A 564 -19.25 28.40 28.21
N TYR A 565 -19.47 27.10 28.34
CA TYR A 565 -19.41 26.36 29.62
C TYR A 565 -18.05 25.68 29.84
N PRO A 566 -17.47 25.69 31.05
CA PRO A 566 -16.13 25.19 31.32
C PRO A 566 -15.99 23.69 31.04
N LEU A 567 -14.85 23.28 30.46
CA LEU A 567 -14.51 21.87 30.31
C LEU A 567 -14.12 21.24 31.65
N HIS A 568 -14.58 20.01 31.87
CA HIS A 568 -14.27 19.18 33.04
C HIS A 568 -13.80 17.78 32.62
N TRP A 569 -12.80 17.24 33.31
CA TRP A 569 -12.31 15.87 33.08
C TRP A 569 -13.03 14.83 33.95
N SER A 570 -13.49 13.74 33.32
CA SER A 570 -14.03 12.52 33.93
C SER A 570 -13.19 11.31 33.49
N ASP A 571 -12.84 10.41 34.41
CA ASP A 571 -12.12 9.18 34.08
C ASP A 571 -13.02 8.13 33.40
N LYS A 572 -14.36 8.25 33.50
CA LYS A 572 -15.35 7.47 32.72
C LYS A 572 -15.47 8.01 31.29
N TYR A 573 -15.86 9.27 31.10
CA TYR A 573 -16.26 9.85 29.80
C TYR A 573 -15.19 10.70 29.09
N GLY A 574 -14.05 10.98 29.72
CA GLY A 574 -13.03 11.91 29.21
C GLY A 574 -13.43 13.37 29.45
N TRP A 575 -13.14 14.26 28.50
CA TRP A 575 -13.59 15.65 28.57
C TRP A 575 -15.10 15.76 28.37
N THR A 576 -15.71 16.52 29.28
CA THR A 576 -17.12 16.90 29.36
C THR A 576 -17.21 18.42 29.51
N PHE A 577 -18.41 19.00 29.44
CA PHE A 577 -18.66 20.40 29.83
C PHE A 577 -19.76 20.51 30.89
N ARG A 578 -19.59 21.45 31.83
CA ARG A 578 -20.46 21.64 33.00
C ARG A 578 -21.50 22.73 32.73
N VAL A 579 -22.75 22.34 32.53
CA VAL A 579 -23.88 23.24 32.25
C VAL A 579 -24.71 23.45 33.54
N PRO A 580 -24.89 24.69 34.04
CA PRO A 580 -25.80 24.98 35.15
C PRO A 580 -27.22 24.42 34.95
N LEU A 581 -27.92 24.08 36.04
CA LEU A 581 -29.27 23.49 35.95
C LEU A 581 -30.30 24.37 35.23
N GLU A 582 -30.16 25.69 35.29
CA GLU A 582 -30.99 26.67 34.55
C GLU A 582 -30.92 26.45 33.01
N ASP A 583 -29.73 26.17 32.49
CA ASP A 583 -29.46 25.93 31.06
C ASP A 583 -29.66 24.46 30.64
N ALA A 584 -29.99 23.54 31.55
CA ALA A 584 -30.16 22.11 31.24
C ALA A 584 -31.23 21.85 30.17
N THR A 585 -32.23 22.73 30.05
CA THR A 585 -33.29 22.65 29.04
C THR A 585 -32.77 22.88 27.62
N LYS A 586 -31.79 23.77 27.43
CA LYS A 586 -31.13 24.07 26.14
C LYS A 586 -30.60 22.81 25.45
N TYR A 587 -30.08 21.86 26.24
CA TYR A 587 -29.47 20.64 25.72
C TYR A 587 -30.41 19.43 25.70
N SER A 588 -31.59 19.52 26.29
CA SER A 588 -32.57 18.42 26.36
C SER A 588 -33.19 18.07 24.99
N SER A 589 -33.04 18.95 24.00
CA SER A 589 -33.39 18.72 22.59
C SER A 589 -32.20 18.31 21.72
N THR A 590 -30.97 18.28 22.27
CA THR A 590 -29.75 17.96 21.53
C THR A 590 -29.40 16.48 21.61
N GLN A 591 -28.70 15.95 20.60
CA GLN A 591 -28.26 14.55 20.58
C GLN A 591 -26.97 14.29 21.38
N LEU A 592 -26.56 15.23 22.25
CA LEU A 592 -25.35 15.08 23.06
C LEU A 592 -25.61 14.19 24.28
N VAL A 593 -24.65 13.32 24.59
CA VAL A 593 -24.79 12.34 25.68
C VAL A 593 -24.60 13.05 27.03
N ARG A 594 -25.68 13.18 27.81
CA ARG A 594 -25.62 13.53 29.24
C ARG A 594 -24.85 12.45 30.01
N CYS A 595 -23.91 12.86 30.85
CA CYS A 595 -23.09 11.96 31.63
C CYS A 595 -23.81 11.48 32.90
N ASP A 596 -23.68 10.19 33.21
CA ASP A 596 -24.03 9.61 34.50
C ASP A 596 -22.75 9.24 35.27
N PHE A 597 -22.53 9.94 36.39
CA PHE A 597 -21.37 9.81 37.28
C PHE A 597 -21.63 8.93 38.51
N SER A 598 -22.69 8.11 38.52
CA SER A 598 -22.97 7.17 39.63
C SER A 598 -21.77 6.28 39.98
N ASP A 599 -20.99 5.88 38.97
CA ASP A 599 -19.76 5.07 39.10
C ASP A 599 -18.45 5.87 38.89
N GLU A 600 -18.50 7.21 38.87
CA GLU A 600 -17.30 8.03 38.67
C GLU A 600 -16.44 8.05 39.96
N PRO A 601 -15.12 7.79 39.89
CA PRO A 601 -14.23 7.83 41.06
C PRO A 601 -13.96 9.24 41.59
N ILE A 602 -14.26 10.29 40.82
CA ILE A 602 -14.05 11.69 41.20
C ILE A 602 -15.28 12.19 41.98
N GLU A 603 -15.21 12.13 43.31
CA GLU A 603 -16.31 12.52 44.23
C GLU A 603 -16.87 13.93 43.94
N ALA A 604 -16.00 14.87 43.56
CA ALA A 604 -16.37 16.25 43.23
C ALA A 604 -17.29 16.38 41.99
N LEU A 605 -17.33 15.38 41.10
CA LEU A 605 -18.29 15.32 39.99
C LEU A 605 -19.59 14.61 40.38
N LYS A 606 -19.50 13.65 41.31
CA LYS A 606 -20.63 12.86 41.79
C LYS A 606 -21.55 13.64 42.74
N ASN A 607 -20.98 14.60 43.48
CA ASN A 607 -21.69 15.42 44.48
C ASN A 607 -22.11 16.81 43.95
N ASP A 608 -21.85 17.13 42.68
CA ASP A 608 -22.18 18.43 42.06
C ASP A 608 -23.65 18.48 41.64
N MET A 609 -24.51 18.93 42.55
CA MET A 609 -25.96 18.99 42.35
C MET A 609 -26.44 20.20 41.56
N ASP A 610 -25.58 21.20 41.32
CA ASP A 610 -25.97 22.50 40.73
C ASP A 610 -25.88 22.53 39.19
N ALA A 611 -25.40 21.44 38.58
CA ALA A 611 -25.13 21.35 37.15
C ALA A 611 -25.43 19.97 36.55
N ILE A 612 -25.56 19.93 35.23
CA ILE A 612 -25.47 18.71 34.42
C ILE A 612 -24.16 18.69 33.65
N TYR A 613 -23.66 17.49 33.39
CA TYR A 613 -22.44 17.29 32.60
C TYR A 613 -22.76 16.61 31.28
N ILE A 614 -22.17 17.12 30.20
CA ILE A 614 -22.44 16.67 28.83
C ILE A 614 -21.13 16.26 28.17
N LYS A 615 -21.13 15.10 27.51
CA LYS A 615 -19.97 14.51 26.85
C LYS A 615 -19.64 15.25 25.55
N LEU A 616 -18.37 15.57 25.31
CA LEU A 616 -17.94 16.12 24.03
C LEU A 616 -18.15 15.10 22.89
N PRO A 617 -18.62 15.54 21.70
CA PRO A 617 -18.78 14.65 20.56
C PRO A 617 -17.42 14.09 20.10
N HIS A 618 -17.41 12.88 19.54
CA HIS A 618 -16.19 12.22 19.06
C HIS A 618 -16.38 11.64 17.66
N LYS A 619 -15.35 11.77 16.81
CA LYS A 619 -15.40 11.35 15.38
C LYS A 619 -15.80 9.88 15.19
N ASP A 620 -15.39 9.01 16.11
CA ASP A 620 -15.59 7.56 16.05
C ASP A 620 -16.95 7.11 16.64
N GLY A 621 -17.85 8.06 16.94
CA GLY A 621 -19.19 7.81 17.44
C GLY A 621 -19.37 8.05 18.96
N PRO A 622 -20.62 7.99 19.46
CA PRO A 622 -20.98 8.44 20.81
C PRO A 622 -20.41 7.59 21.95
N THR A 623 -19.95 6.36 21.68
CA THR A 623 -19.29 5.50 22.67
C THR A 623 -17.85 5.95 22.97
N ALA A 624 -17.09 6.34 21.95
CA ALA A 624 -15.72 6.83 22.09
C ALA A 624 -15.64 8.12 22.94
N ARG A 625 -14.51 8.36 23.62
CA ARG A 625 -14.35 9.48 24.57
C ARG A 625 -13.35 10.53 24.09
N CYS A 626 -13.65 11.81 24.35
CA CYS A 626 -12.70 12.88 24.10
C CYS A 626 -11.54 12.79 25.11
N ALA A 627 -10.38 12.33 24.68
CA ALA A 627 -9.16 12.32 25.51
C ALA A 627 -8.36 13.64 25.40
N ASN A 628 -8.47 14.34 24.26
CA ASN A 628 -7.80 15.62 24.00
C ASN A 628 -8.68 16.55 23.14
N PRO A 629 -9.16 17.68 23.66
CA PRO A 629 -9.97 18.65 22.91
C PRO A 629 -9.13 19.53 21.98
N LEU A 630 -7.80 19.53 22.13
CA LEU A 630 -6.85 20.20 21.24
C LEU A 630 -6.40 19.29 20.07
N ALA A 631 -7.11 18.18 19.83
CA ALA A 631 -6.87 17.31 18.68
C ALA A 631 -7.52 17.88 17.40
N LYS A 632 -6.91 17.60 16.23
CA LYS A 632 -7.34 18.10 14.90
C LYS A 632 -8.85 17.95 14.62
N SER A 633 -9.50 16.90 15.13
CA SER A 633 -10.96 16.68 14.97
C SER A 633 -11.83 17.78 15.57
N TYR A 634 -11.29 18.59 16.49
CA TYR A 634 -12.02 19.65 17.18
C TYR A 634 -11.85 21.04 16.56
N LEU A 635 -10.92 21.21 15.61
CA LEU A 635 -10.68 22.48 14.92
C LEU A 635 -11.97 23.09 14.32
N PRO A 636 -12.87 22.34 13.65
CA PRO A 636 -14.10 22.91 13.08
C PRO A 636 -15.12 23.38 14.12
N TYR A 637 -15.04 22.91 15.38
CA TYR A 637 -15.85 23.44 16.48
C TYR A 637 -15.22 24.72 17.04
N PHE A 638 -13.89 24.85 16.99
CA PHE A 638 -13.19 26.08 17.36
C PHE A 638 -13.43 27.21 16.36
N GLU A 639 -13.39 26.91 15.05
CA GLU A 639 -13.74 27.85 13.98
C GLU A 639 -15.19 28.35 14.07
N LYS A 640 -16.11 27.53 14.58
CA LYS A 640 -17.52 27.88 14.83
C LYS A 640 -17.76 28.59 16.17
N GLY A 641 -16.75 28.72 17.03
CA GLY A 641 -16.89 29.24 18.40
C GLY A 641 -17.57 28.28 19.41
N THR A 642 -18.06 27.12 18.95
CA THR A 642 -18.65 26.06 19.78
C THR A 642 -17.63 25.51 20.79
N LEU A 643 -16.37 25.37 20.39
CA LEU A 643 -15.23 25.19 21.31
C LEU A 643 -14.50 26.53 21.40
N SER A 644 -14.22 27.01 22.60
CA SER A 644 -13.62 28.33 22.83
C SER A 644 -12.63 28.31 24.00
N SER A 645 -12.03 29.46 24.28
CA SER A 645 -10.99 29.66 25.30
C SER A 645 -10.99 31.12 25.74
N GLU A 646 -10.63 31.38 27.00
CA GLU A 646 -10.33 32.74 27.48
C GLU A 646 -9.08 33.33 26.78
N TYR A 647 -8.16 32.50 26.30
CA TYR A 647 -6.88 32.93 25.73
C TYR A 647 -6.77 32.62 24.22
N PRO A 648 -6.35 33.59 23.38
CA PRO A 648 -6.16 33.34 21.94
C PRO A 648 -5.13 32.24 21.66
N TYR A 649 -4.23 31.98 22.62
CA TYR A 649 -3.20 30.94 22.57
C TYR A 649 -3.78 29.53 22.37
N ALA A 650 -5.02 29.27 22.76
CA ALA A 650 -5.66 27.97 22.50
C ALA A 650 -5.87 27.73 21.00
N LYS A 651 -6.15 28.78 20.24
CA LYS A 651 -6.25 28.71 18.78
C LYS A 651 -4.88 28.43 18.17
N GLU A 652 -3.86 29.20 18.56
CA GLU A 652 -2.49 29.01 18.09
C GLU A 652 -1.93 27.62 18.44
N ALA A 653 -2.28 27.08 19.61
CA ALA A 653 -1.96 25.71 20.01
C ALA A 653 -2.65 24.63 19.14
N LEU A 654 -3.92 24.84 18.78
CA LEU A 654 -4.68 24.00 17.85
C LEU A 654 -4.11 24.06 16.43
N ASP A 655 -3.88 25.27 15.91
CA ASP A 655 -3.33 25.55 14.58
C ASP A 655 -1.91 24.98 14.45
N MET A 656 -1.06 25.13 15.48
CA MET A 656 0.25 24.47 15.56
C MET A 656 0.13 22.95 15.55
N ASN A 657 -0.70 22.36 16.42
CA ASN A 657 -0.85 20.90 16.47
C ASN A 657 -1.40 20.34 15.14
N ALA A 658 -2.31 21.05 14.47
CA ALA A 658 -2.81 20.70 13.14
C ALA A 658 -1.73 20.82 12.05
N SER A 659 -0.92 21.88 12.09
CA SER A 659 0.14 22.14 11.09
C SER A 659 1.32 21.18 11.23
N CYS A 660 1.73 20.89 12.46
CA CYS A 660 2.87 20.04 12.79
C CYS A 660 2.50 18.54 12.82
N SER A 661 1.20 18.19 12.83
CA SER A 661 0.74 16.79 12.86
C SER A 661 1.36 15.91 11.76
N TYR A 662 1.57 16.45 10.55
CA TYR A 662 2.24 15.71 9.48
C TYR A 662 3.70 15.45 9.83
N TRP A 663 4.50 16.50 10.06
CA TRP A 663 5.93 16.37 10.39
C TRP A 663 6.16 15.45 11.60
N ILE A 664 5.42 15.62 12.70
CA ILE A 664 5.51 14.76 13.89
C ILE A 664 5.33 13.27 13.52
N SER A 665 4.42 12.96 12.59
CA SER A 665 4.14 11.58 12.17
C SER A 665 5.10 11.04 11.10
N ALA A 666 5.75 11.92 10.31
CA ALA A 666 6.52 11.54 9.12
C ALA A 666 8.04 11.68 9.29
N GLN A 667 8.50 12.61 10.13
CA GLN A 667 9.92 13.02 10.24
C GLN A 667 10.88 11.84 10.39
N LYS A 668 10.54 10.81 11.18
CA LYS A 668 11.43 9.66 11.41
C LYS A 668 11.67 8.85 10.12
N ARG A 669 10.66 8.76 9.24
CA ARG A 669 10.75 8.01 7.97
C ARG A 669 11.42 8.82 6.85
N ILE A 670 11.27 10.15 6.91
CA ILE A 670 11.93 11.10 6.01
C ILE A 670 13.43 11.17 6.35
N LYS A 671 13.78 11.35 7.63
CA LYS A 671 15.17 11.39 8.11
C LYS A 671 15.90 10.06 8.01
N SER A 672 15.18 8.94 7.85
CA SER A 672 15.77 7.61 7.61
C SER A 672 15.87 7.25 6.12
N GLN A 673 15.62 8.18 5.19
CA GLN A 673 15.92 7.95 3.78
C GLN A 673 17.44 8.02 3.56
N MET A 674 17.99 7.00 2.90
CA MET A 674 19.38 6.95 2.51
C MET A 674 19.57 7.77 1.23
N VAL A 675 20.23 8.93 1.35
CA VAL A 675 20.60 9.81 0.24
C VAL A 675 22.08 9.60 -0.06
N ILE A 676 22.40 9.28 -1.31
CA ILE A 676 23.79 9.20 -1.80
C ILE A 676 24.03 10.34 -2.77
N TYR A 677 25.02 11.18 -2.49
CA TYR A 677 25.41 12.30 -3.36
C TYR A 677 26.56 11.90 -4.29
N GLU A 678 26.70 12.59 -5.43
CA GLU A 678 27.73 12.27 -6.43
C GLU A 678 29.17 12.39 -5.90
N SER A 679 29.42 13.24 -4.89
CA SER A 679 30.74 13.30 -4.24
C SER A 679 31.03 12.11 -3.31
N ASP A 680 30.00 11.51 -2.70
CA ASP A 680 30.13 10.25 -1.94
C ASP A 680 30.48 9.08 -2.87
N LEU A 681 30.01 9.13 -4.12
CA LEU A 681 30.34 8.17 -5.20
C LEU A 681 31.73 8.40 -5.84
N SER A 682 32.53 9.35 -5.34
CA SER A 682 33.81 9.80 -5.93
C SER A 682 33.73 10.31 -7.37
N ARG A 683 32.52 10.63 -7.88
CA ARG A 683 32.33 11.24 -9.20
C ARG A 683 32.83 12.69 -9.16
N SER A 684 33.18 13.24 -10.33
CA SER A 684 33.76 14.58 -10.43
C SER A 684 32.86 15.65 -9.83
N LYS A 685 33.41 16.53 -8.97
CA LYS A 685 32.66 17.63 -8.35
C LYS A 685 32.11 18.61 -9.39
N LEU A 686 30.84 18.43 -9.75
CA LEU A 686 30.08 19.35 -10.58
C LEU A 686 29.66 20.60 -9.77
N PRO A 687 29.38 21.75 -10.42
CA PRO A 687 28.98 22.98 -9.72
C PRO A 687 27.61 22.91 -9.02
N GLN A 688 26.76 21.99 -9.49
CA GLN A 688 25.56 21.54 -8.81
C GLN A 688 25.77 20.06 -8.48
N GLU A 689 25.59 19.70 -7.22
CA GLU A 689 25.78 18.33 -6.74
C GLU A 689 24.43 17.63 -6.62
N HIS A 690 24.25 16.55 -7.38
CA HIS A 690 23.04 15.74 -7.32
C HIS A 690 23.20 14.61 -6.31
N GLY A 691 22.05 14.13 -5.83
CA GLY A 691 21.95 12.94 -5.03
C GLY A 691 20.77 12.09 -5.44
N TYR A 692 20.74 10.87 -4.94
CA TYR A 692 19.76 9.87 -5.32
C TYR A 692 19.27 9.12 -4.07
N ILE A 693 17.97 8.86 -4.05
CA ILE A 693 17.31 7.99 -3.08
C ILE A 693 16.80 6.78 -3.85
N LEU A 694 17.02 5.57 -3.30
CA LEU A 694 16.45 4.33 -3.80
C LEU A 694 15.30 3.90 -2.85
N PRO A 695 14.03 4.12 -3.22
CA PRO A 695 12.90 3.71 -2.39
C PRO A 695 12.90 2.21 -2.13
N GLN A 696 12.76 1.82 -0.86
CA GLN A 696 12.71 0.42 -0.42
C GLN A 696 11.32 -0.18 -0.68
N ILE A 697 10.89 -0.18 -1.94
CA ILE A 697 9.60 -0.71 -2.38
C ILE A 697 9.59 -2.24 -2.26
N ILE A 698 8.51 -2.76 -1.72
CA ILE A 698 8.09 -4.16 -1.76
C ILE A 698 7.05 -4.25 -2.90
N PRO A 699 7.39 -4.75 -4.11
CA PRO A 699 6.52 -4.63 -5.27
C PRO A 699 5.14 -5.29 -5.13
N MET A 700 5.03 -6.39 -4.39
CA MET A 700 3.74 -7.00 -4.02
C MET A 700 3.60 -7.11 -2.50
N GLY A 701 3.62 -5.97 -1.80
CA GLY A 701 3.53 -5.92 -0.35
C GLY A 701 2.13 -6.20 0.24
N THR A 702 1.08 -6.23 -0.60
CA THR A 702 -0.30 -6.58 -0.20
C THR A 702 -0.82 -7.84 -0.89
N ILE A 703 -1.85 -8.47 -0.31
CA ILE A 703 -2.59 -9.56 -1.00
C ILE A 703 -3.27 -9.12 -2.31
N THR A 704 -3.45 -7.81 -2.52
CA THR A 704 -3.93 -7.23 -3.79
C THR A 704 -2.80 -6.97 -4.79
N ARG A 705 -1.59 -7.48 -4.49
CA ARG A 705 -0.34 -7.30 -5.25
C ARG A 705 0.12 -5.85 -5.39
N ARG A 706 -0.43 -4.91 -4.60
CA ARG A 706 0.00 -3.50 -4.63
C ARG A 706 1.36 -3.33 -3.95
N ALA A 707 2.14 -2.41 -4.48
CA ALA A 707 3.43 -2.01 -3.92
C ALA A 707 3.28 -1.39 -2.53
N VAL A 708 4.26 -1.62 -1.65
CA VAL A 708 4.30 -1.06 -0.28
C VAL A 708 5.68 -0.47 0.01
N GLU A 709 5.70 0.76 0.49
CA GLU A 709 6.84 1.44 1.11
C GLU A 709 6.26 2.46 2.12
N ASN A 710 7.00 2.79 3.18
CA ASN A 710 6.47 3.51 4.33
C ASN A 710 6.46 5.05 4.19
N THR A 711 7.02 5.61 3.11
CA THR A 711 7.41 7.03 3.04
C THR A 711 6.84 7.69 1.78
N TRP A 712 7.26 7.25 0.61
CA TRP A 712 6.91 7.75 -0.71
C TRP A 712 5.51 7.31 -1.13
N LEU A 713 5.17 6.03 -0.89
CA LEU A 713 3.81 5.51 -1.12
C LEU A 713 2.79 5.96 -0.05
N THR A 714 3.20 6.84 0.87
CA THR A 714 2.33 7.56 1.81
C THR A 714 2.56 9.08 1.82
N ALA A 715 3.30 9.60 0.83
CA ALA A 715 3.68 11.02 0.77
C ALA A 715 2.47 11.90 0.43
N SER A 716 2.09 12.79 1.35
CA SER A 716 1.01 13.75 1.10
C SER A 716 1.47 14.88 0.19
N ASN A 717 0.59 15.35 -0.68
CA ASN A 717 0.82 16.58 -1.45
C ASN A 717 0.96 17.81 -0.52
N ALA A 718 1.70 18.81 -0.97
CA ALA A 718 1.96 20.07 -0.25
C ALA A 718 0.67 20.77 0.18
N LYS A 719 0.64 21.30 1.42
CA LYS A 719 -0.48 22.10 1.95
C LYS A 719 0.04 23.31 2.70
N LYS A 720 -0.53 24.48 2.37
CA LYS A 720 -0.12 25.81 2.88
C LYS A 720 -0.19 25.94 4.40
N ASN A 721 -0.89 25.04 5.09
CA ASN A 721 -1.00 24.93 6.54
C ASN A 721 -0.36 23.66 7.14
N ARG A 722 0.68 23.07 6.53
CA ARG A 722 1.37 21.90 7.09
C ARG A 722 2.89 21.93 6.90
N VAL A 723 3.61 21.86 8.02
CA VAL A 723 5.07 21.76 8.07
C VAL A 723 5.52 20.45 7.41
N GLY A 724 6.51 20.54 6.53
CA GLY A 724 7.13 19.42 5.82
C GLY A 724 6.24 18.72 4.79
N SER A 725 5.05 19.25 4.45
CA SER A 725 4.14 18.61 3.51
C SER A 725 4.58 18.70 2.04
N GLU A 726 5.58 19.52 1.75
CA GLU A 726 6.24 19.71 0.45
C GLU A 726 7.12 18.53 0.01
N LEU A 727 7.21 17.44 0.80
CA LEU A 727 8.09 16.27 0.61
C LEU A 727 8.24 15.81 -0.85
N LYS A 728 7.14 15.61 -1.60
CA LYS A 728 7.20 15.16 -3.00
C LYS A 728 8.07 16.11 -3.85
N ALA A 729 7.90 17.43 -3.70
CA ALA A 729 8.55 18.45 -4.54
C ALA A 729 10.03 18.69 -4.23
N MET A 730 10.58 18.03 -3.20
CA MET A 730 12.03 18.00 -2.92
C MET A 730 12.75 16.93 -3.76
N VAL A 731 12.00 16.02 -4.40
CA VAL A 731 12.50 15.18 -5.50
C VAL A 731 12.51 16.01 -6.77
N ARG A 732 13.69 16.17 -7.36
CA ARG A 732 14.01 17.13 -8.43
C ARG A 732 14.76 16.42 -9.55
N ALA A 733 14.29 16.59 -10.79
CA ALA A 733 14.99 16.07 -11.95
C ALA A 733 16.34 16.81 -12.13
N PRO A 734 17.44 16.10 -12.44
CA PRO A 734 18.73 16.74 -12.68
C PRO A 734 18.72 17.56 -14.00
N PRO A 735 19.67 18.48 -14.19
CA PRO A 735 19.80 19.28 -15.40
C PRO A 735 19.80 18.41 -16.67
N GLY A 736 18.94 18.78 -17.63
CA GLY A 736 18.74 18.00 -18.86
C GLY A 736 17.64 16.93 -18.77
N TYR A 737 16.99 16.75 -17.61
CA TYR A 737 15.87 15.82 -17.41
C TYR A 737 14.61 16.49 -16.85
N SER A 738 13.47 15.85 -17.11
CA SER A 738 12.15 16.14 -16.54
C SER A 738 11.50 14.84 -16.06
N PHE A 739 10.59 14.95 -15.09
CA PHE A 739 9.59 13.92 -14.87
C PHE A 739 8.52 14.02 -15.96
N VAL A 740 8.12 12.89 -16.53
CA VAL A 740 6.98 12.75 -17.44
C VAL A 740 6.05 11.67 -16.87
N GLY A 741 4.76 11.93 -16.80
CA GLY A 741 3.83 10.93 -16.25
C GLY A 741 2.39 11.39 -16.16
N ALA A 742 1.51 10.52 -15.68
CA ALA A 742 0.08 10.80 -15.60
C ALA A 742 -0.56 10.13 -14.37
N ASP A 743 -1.81 10.48 -14.10
CA ASP A 743 -2.69 9.88 -13.10
C ASP A 743 -3.79 9.09 -13.82
N VAL A 744 -4.04 7.83 -13.44
CA VAL A 744 -5.04 6.99 -14.15
C VAL A 744 -6.44 7.33 -13.68
N ASP A 745 -7.06 8.32 -14.35
CA ASP A 745 -8.40 8.82 -14.02
C ASP A 745 -9.43 7.70 -13.74
N SER A 746 -9.84 7.65 -12.47
CA SER A 746 -10.86 6.76 -11.93
C SER A 746 -10.65 5.26 -12.22
N GLU A 747 -9.38 4.80 -12.29
CA GLU A 747 -8.96 3.42 -12.59
C GLU A 747 -9.93 2.33 -12.06
N GLU A 748 -9.98 2.18 -10.74
CA GLU A 748 -10.77 1.12 -10.08
C GLU A 748 -12.28 1.23 -10.36
N LEU A 749 -12.81 2.45 -10.53
CA LEU A 749 -14.22 2.68 -10.85
C LEU A 749 -14.52 2.31 -12.31
N TRP A 750 -13.64 2.67 -13.24
CA TRP A 750 -13.77 2.27 -14.65
C TRP A 750 -13.69 0.75 -14.79
N ILE A 751 -12.72 0.10 -14.14
CA ILE A 751 -12.60 -1.37 -14.10
C ILE A 751 -13.87 -2.01 -13.52
N ALA A 752 -14.40 -1.49 -12.41
CA ALA A 752 -15.65 -1.99 -11.83
C ALA A 752 -16.84 -1.81 -12.78
N SER A 753 -16.88 -0.70 -13.54
CA SER A 753 -17.97 -0.41 -14.48
C SER A 753 -17.93 -1.30 -15.72
N VAL A 754 -16.76 -1.51 -16.33
CA VAL A 754 -16.61 -2.31 -17.56
C VAL A 754 -16.88 -3.81 -17.31
N ILE A 755 -16.60 -4.29 -16.09
CA ILE A 755 -17.03 -5.64 -15.62
C ILE A 755 -18.57 -5.76 -15.56
N GLY A 756 -19.28 -4.67 -15.31
CA GLY A 756 -20.75 -4.61 -15.39
C GLY A 756 -21.25 -4.57 -16.83
N ASP A 757 -20.69 -3.66 -17.64
CA ASP A 757 -21.04 -3.44 -19.05
C ASP A 757 -20.81 -4.69 -19.94
N ALA A 758 -19.84 -5.54 -19.58
CA ALA A 758 -19.64 -6.87 -20.16
C ALA A 758 -20.90 -7.76 -20.15
N THR A 759 -21.87 -7.50 -19.26
CA THR A 759 -23.16 -8.19 -19.23
C THR A 759 -24.04 -7.85 -20.45
N PHE A 760 -23.90 -6.64 -21.00
CA PHE A 760 -24.59 -6.16 -22.20
C PHE A 760 -23.72 -6.29 -23.46
N LYS A 761 -22.41 -6.53 -23.30
CA LYS A 761 -21.37 -6.43 -24.34
C LYS A 761 -21.27 -5.02 -24.97
N LEU A 762 -21.53 -4.00 -24.18
CA LEU A 762 -21.71 -2.62 -24.64
C LEU A 762 -21.26 -1.64 -23.56
N HIS A 763 -20.27 -0.79 -23.87
CA HIS A 763 -19.80 0.28 -22.96
C HIS A 763 -20.94 1.25 -22.62
N GLY A 764 -21.08 1.55 -21.33
CA GLY A 764 -22.16 2.38 -20.80
C GLY A 764 -23.52 1.71 -20.71
N GLY A 765 -23.65 0.42 -21.07
CA GLY A 765 -24.94 -0.30 -21.02
C GLY A 765 -25.53 -0.43 -19.61
N ASN A 766 -24.67 -0.43 -18.58
CA ASN A 766 -25.04 -0.38 -17.18
C ASN A 766 -25.00 1.07 -16.65
N ALA A 767 -25.89 1.43 -15.73
CA ALA A 767 -26.03 2.80 -15.23
C ALA A 767 -24.73 3.36 -14.61
N ILE A 768 -23.94 2.55 -13.89
CA ILE A 768 -22.63 3.01 -13.37
C ILE A 768 -21.58 3.23 -14.48
N GLY A 769 -21.61 2.46 -15.58
CA GLY A 769 -20.75 2.70 -16.76
C GLY A 769 -21.09 4.03 -17.41
N PHE A 770 -22.37 4.24 -17.70
CA PHE A 770 -22.88 5.51 -18.23
C PHE A 770 -22.53 6.72 -17.34
N MET A 771 -22.73 6.60 -16.02
CA MET A 771 -22.38 7.65 -15.04
C MET A 771 -20.86 7.86 -14.85
N THR A 772 -20.01 7.00 -15.42
CA THR A 772 -18.54 7.09 -15.37
C THR A 772 -17.96 7.58 -16.70
N LEU A 773 -18.59 7.25 -17.83
CA LEU A 773 -18.12 7.59 -19.19
C LEU A 773 -18.73 8.89 -19.75
N GLU A 774 -20.00 9.16 -19.43
CA GLU A 774 -20.85 10.27 -19.95
C GLU A 774 -21.44 11.13 -18.80
N GLY A 775 -21.06 10.84 -17.55
CA GLY A 775 -21.64 11.45 -16.35
C GLY A 775 -21.04 12.82 -16.03
N THR A 776 -21.73 13.91 -16.39
CA THR A 776 -21.24 15.28 -16.15
C THR A 776 -21.77 15.91 -14.85
N LYS A 777 -20.92 16.75 -14.25
CA LYS A 777 -21.23 17.54 -13.05
C LYS A 777 -22.32 18.58 -13.31
N ALA A 778 -22.39 19.13 -14.53
CA ALA A 778 -23.36 20.16 -14.90
C ALA A 778 -24.79 19.59 -15.01
N ALA A 779 -24.95 18.41 -15.59
CA ALA A 779 -26.25 17.73 -15.71
C ALA A 779 -26.67 16.98 -14.43
N GLY A 780 -25.80 16.90 -13.41
CA GLY A 780 -26.01 16.07 -12.23
C GLY A 780 -26.13 14.57 -12.55
N THR A 781 -25.55 14.14 -13.67
CA THR A 781 -25.54 12.73 -14.10
C THR A 781 -24.35 11.97 -13.52
N ASP A 782 -23.28 12.65 -13.12
CA ASP A 782 -22.12 12.01 -12.47
C ASP A 782 -22.46 11.32 -11.14
N LEU A 783 -21.77 10.20 -10.88
CA LEU A 783 -21.96 9.33 -9.70
C LEU A 783 -21.95 10.09 -8.36
N HIS A 784 -21.06 11.07 -8.20
CA HIS A 784 -20.93 11.82 -6.95
C HIS A 784 -22.07 12.82 -6.77
N SER A 785 -22.52 13.50 -7.83
CA SER A 785 -23.70 14.37 -7.76
C SER A 785 -24.99 13.59 -7.49
N ARG A 786 -25.16 12.41 -8.10
CA ARG A 786 -26.31 11.53 -7.79
C ARG A 786 -26.29 11.07 -6.33
N THR A 787 -25.12 10.71 -5.80
CA THR A 787 -24.97 10.30 -4.39
C THR A 787 -25.21 11.47 -3.42
N ALA A 788 -24.66 12.65 -3.73
CA ALA A 788 -24.90 13.89 -2.98
C ALA A 788 -26.39 14.22 -2.90
N SER A 789 -27.11 14.12 -4.02
CA SER A 789 -28.57 14.37 -4.08
C SER A 789 -29.40 13.36 -3.28
N ILE A 790 -28.94 12.12 -3.10
CA ILE A 790 -29.65 11.10 -2.29
C ILE A 790 -29.37 11.29 -0.79
N LEU A 791 -28.15 11.69 -0.43
CA LEU A 791 -27.70 11.85 0.97
C LEU A 791 -27.97 13.24 1.56
N GLY A 792 -28.19 14.27 0.73
CA GLY A 792 -28.31 15.66 1.19
C GLY A 792 -26.99 16.29 1.64
N ILE A 793 -25.86 15.88 1.06
CA ILE A 793 -24.50 16.35 1.38
C ILE A 793 -23.83 16.99 0.15
N THR A 794 -22.62 17.57 0.30
CA THR A 794 -21.92 18.16 -0.85
C THR A 794 -21.36 17.08 -1.79
N ARG A 795 -21.06 17.43 -3.05
CA ARG A 795 -20.40 16.51 -4.00
C ARG A 795 -19.03 16.02 -3.51
N ASN A 796 -18.32 16.82 -2.72
CA ASN A 796 -17.00 16.45 -2.19
C ASN A 796 -17.12 15.41 -1.07
N ASP A 797 -18.06 15.61 -0.15
CA ASP A 797 -18.40 14.63 0.89
C ASP A 797 -18.92 13.32 0.26
N ALA A 798 -19.71 13.44 -0.81
CA ALA A 798 -20.19 12.30 -1.60
C ALA A 798 -19.09 11.60 -2.42
N LYS A 799 -17.95 12.24 -2.73
CA LYS A 799 -16.77 11.57 -3.32
C LYS A 799 -16.13 10.65 -2.28
N VAL A 800 -15.82 11.17 -1.09
CA VAL A 800 -15.32 10.40 0.06
C VAL A 800 -16.25 9.23 0.39
N PHE A 801 -17.56 9.50 0.49
CA PHE A 801 -18.57 8.48 0.77
C PHE A 801 -18.58 7.37 -0.30
N ASN A 802 -18.44 7.71 -1.59
CA ASN A 802 -18.52 6.74 -2.67
C ASN A 802 -17.39 5.72 -2.67
N TYR A 803 -16.13 6.13 -2.42
CA TYR A 803 -15.02 5.18 -2.34
C TYR A 803 -15.28 4.13 -1.24
N GLY A 804 -15.61 4.57 -0.02
CA GLY A 804 -15.96 3.64 1.06
C GLY A 804 -17.14 2.73 0.72
N ARG A 805 -18.20 3.27 0.10
CA ARG A 805 -19.44 2.55 -0.26
C ARG A 805 -19.22 1.44 -1.30
N ILE A 806 -18.38 1.69 -2.31
CA ILE A 806 -18.07 0.75 -3.39
C ILE A 806 -17.24 -0.41 -2.86
N TYR A 807 -16.20 -0.14 -2.06
CA TYR A 807 -15.34 -1.15 -1.42
C TYR A 807 -15.99 -1.87 -0.22
N GLY A 808 -17.30 -2.14 -0.30
CA GLY A 808 -17.99 -3.04 0.60
C GLY A 808 -18.25 -2.51 2.01
N ALA A 809 -18.23 -1.18 2.25
CA ALA A 809 -18.73 -0.63 3.50
C ALA A 809 -20.20 -1.04 3.74
N GLY A 810 -20.54 -1.25 5.02
CA GLY A 810 -21.90 -1.56 5.46
C GLY A 810 -22.66 -0.32 5.93
N LEU A 811 -23.97 -0.48 6.16
CA LEU A 811 -24.88 0.55 6.68
C LEU A 811 -24.34 1.28 7.92
N LYS A 812 -23.73 0.55 8.87
CA LYS A 812 -23.19 1.16 10.10
C LYS A 812 -22.03 2.13 9.83
N PHE A 813 -21.13 1.79 8.92
CA PHE A 813 -20.02 2.70 8.52
C PHE A 813 -20.57 3.91 7.76
N ALA A 814 -21.42 3.66 6.76
CA ALA A 814 -22.12 4.70 6.01
C ALA A 814 -22.85 5.69 6.95
N GLY A 815 -23.51 5.19 7.99
CA GLY A 815 -24.21 6.03 8.96
C GLY A 815 -23.27 6.79 9.92
N THR A 816 -22.15 6.20 10.34
CA THR A 816 -21.14 6.97 11.09
C THR A 816 -20.55 8.10 10.25
N LEU A 817 -20.23 7.82 8.97
CA LEU A 817 -19.69 8.82 8.05
C LEU A 817 -20.71 9.92 7.70
N LEU A 818 -21.97 9.57 7.45
CA LEU A 818 -23.04 10.54 7.17
C LEU A 818 -23.25 11.51 8.35
N ARG A 819 -23.15 11.03 9.60
CA ARG A 819 -23.22 11.88 10.81
C ARG A 819 -22.00 12.77 11.04
N GLN A 820 -20.85 12.45 10.45
CA GLN A 820 -19.69 13.36 10.44
C GLN A 820 -19.93 14.55 9.50
N PHE A 821 -20.59 14.32 8.35
CA PHE A 821 -20.95 15.38 7.40
C PHE A 821 -22.19 16.18 7.85
N ASN A 822 -23.21 15.52 8.41
CA ASN A 822 -24.40 16.16 8.95
C ASN A 822 -24.69 15.70 10.40
N PRO A 823 -24.11 16.38 11.41
CA PRO A 823 -24.32 16.06 12.83
C PRO A 823 -25.73 16.30 13.36
N GLY A 824 -26.66 16.83 12.55
CA GLY A 824 -28.06 17.02 12.94
C GLY A 824 -28.92 15.75 12.79
N LEU A 825 -28.48 14.76 12.01
CA LEU A 825 -29.23 13.53 11.74
C LEU A 825 -29.14 12.54 12.91
N SER A 826 -30.28 12.09 13.42
CA SER A 826 -30.34 11.01 14.42
C SER A 826 -29.83 9.68 13.86
N GLU A 827 -29.50 8.72 14.73
CA GLU A 827 -29.05 7.39 14.30
C GLU A 827 -30.09 6.69 13.41
N GLN A 828 -31.38 6.83 13.69
CA GLN A 828 -32.44 6.22 12.88
C GLN A 828 -32.55 6.88 11.49
N GLU A 829 -32.68 8.21 11.42
CA GLU A 829 -32.75 8.93 10.13
C GLU A 829 -31.52 8.67 9.27
N THR A 830 -30.35 8.60 9.92
CA THR A 830 -29.07 8.27 9.30
C THR A 830 -29.09 6.87 8.68
N LEU A 831 -29.57 5.86 9.42
CA LEU A 831 -29.71 4.49 8.93
C LEU A 831 -30.75 4.38 7.81
N ASP A 832 -31.85 5.14 7.89
CA ASP A 832 -32.89 5.19 6.87
C ASP A 832 -32.40 5.85 5.56
N VAL A 833 -31.62 6.94 5.66
CA VAL A 833 -31.00 7.62 4.50
C VAL A 833 -29.91 6.75 3.87
N ALA A 834 -29.06 6.11 4.69
CA ALA A 834 -28.09 5.14 4.19
C ALA A 834 -28.80 3.93 3.55
N GLY A 835 -29.91 3.46 4.11
CA GLY A 835 -30.77 2.41 3.57
C GLY A 835 -31.33 2.76 2.19
N LYS A 836 -31.90 3.95 2.04
CA LYS A 836 -32.37 4.50 0.76
C LYS A 836 -31.24 4.55 -0.28
N LEU A 837 -30.03 4.96 0.11
CA LEU A 837 -28.88 4.96 -0.80
C LEU A 837 -28.48 3.55 -1.25
N TYR A 838 -28.35 2.58 -0.34
CA TYR A 838 -28.02 1.20 -0.74
C TYR A 838 -29.12 0.55 -1.58
N ALA A 839 -30.40 0.85 -1.32
CA ALA A 839 -31.52 0.41 -2.15
C ALA A 839 -31.48 1.01 -3.57
N ASN A 840 -31.17 2.30 -3.72
CA ASN A 840 -31.06 2.96 -5.04
C ASN A 840 -29.80 2.56 -5.82
N THR A 841 -28.72 2.18 -5.12
CA THR A 841 -27.42 1.86 -5.73
C THR A 841 -27.24 0.35 -5.93
N LYS A 842 -27.13 -0.43 -4.86
CA LYS A 842 -26.95 -1.90 -4.95
C LYS A 842 -28.24 -2.62 -5.32
N GLY A 843 -29.41 -2.08 -4.96
CA GLY A 843 -30.70 -2.69 -5.26
C GLY A 843 -31.20 -3.63 -4.15
N THR A 844 -32.19 -4.46 -4.46
CA THR A 844 -32.80 -5.42 -3.51
C THR A 844 -32.26 -6.83 -3.69
N LYS A 845 -31.57 -7.38 -2.68
CA LYS A 845 -31.06 -8.76 -2.75
C LYS A 845 -32.20 -9.78 -2.70
N THR A 846 -32.31 -10.56 -3.75
CA THR A 846 -33.48 -11.38 -4.10
C THR A 846 -33.07 -12.84 -4.31
N THR A 847 -33.80 -13.78 -3.70
CA THR A 847 -33.53 -15.23 -3.85
C THR A 847 -34.66 -15.91 -4.61
N LYS A 848 -34.41 -16.29 -5.88
CA LYS A 848 -35.37 -17.05 -6.72
C LYS A 848 -34.62 -18.14 -7.51
N ARG A 849 -34.54 -19.36 -6.95
CA ARG A 849 -33.82 -20.52 -7.53
C ARG A 849 -34.22 -20.93 -8.95
N ALA A 850 -35.36 -20.45 -9.45
CA ALA A 850 -35.81 -20.69 -10.82
C ALA A 850 -35.15 -19.75 -11.86
N LEU A 851 -34.67 -18.57 -11.43
CA LEU A 851 -33.92 -17.63 -12.27
C LEU A 851 -32.42 -17.81 -12.04
N HIS A 852 -31.99 -17.81 -10.77
CA HIS A 852 -30.57 -17.91 -10.42
C HIS A 852 -30.36 -18.81 -9.21
N LYS A 853 -29.31 -19.63 -9.24
CA LYS A 853 -29.01 -20.64 -8.20
C LYS A 853 -28.71 -20.02 -6.82
N ARG A 854 -28.18 -18.79 -6.81
CA ARG A 854 -27.81 -18.02 -5.62
C ARG A 854 -28.65 -16.72 -5.50
N PRO A 855 -28.72 -16.08 -4.33
CA PRO A 855 -29.29 -14.73 -4.21
C PRO A 855 -28.58 -13.74 -5.15
N PHE A 856 -29.30 -12.75 -5.67
CA PHE A 856 -28.78 -11.74 -6.59
C PHE A 856 -29.39 -10.38 -6.33
N TRP A 857 -28.69 -9.31 -6.65
CA TRP A 857 -29.15 -7.92 -6.58
C TRP A 857 -29.99 -7.53 -7.80
N ARG A 858 -31.00 -6.68 -7.63
CA ARG A 858 -31.81 -6.13 -8.72
C ARG A 858 -32.31 -4.72 -8.46
N GLY A 859 -32.57 -3.96 -9.53
CA GLY A 859 -33.28 -2.68 -9.50
C GLY A 859 -32.48 -1.47 -9.03
N GLY A 860 -31.19 -1.61 -8.74
CA GLY A 860 -30.28 -0.51 -8.40
C GLY A 860 -29.27 -0.23 -9.53
N THR A 861 -28.73 0.99 -9.55
CA THR A 861 -27.76 1.47 -10.56
C THR A 861 -26.44 0.68 -10.64
N GLU A 862 -26.19 -0.23 -9.69
CA GLU A 862 -24.96 -1.01 -9.56
C GLU A 862 -25.24 -2.52 -9.46
N SER A 863 -26.50 -2.96 -9.53
CA SER A 863 -26.87 -4.37 -9.28
C SER A 863 -26.09 -5.36 -10.14
N PHE A 864 -25.86 -5.04 -11.42
CA PHE A 864 -25.05 -5.85 -12.33
C PHE A 864 -23.60 -6.01 -11.88
N VAL A 865 -22.95 -4.92 -11.45
CA VAL A 865 -21.56 -4.94 -10.94
C VAL A 865 -21.48 -5.75 -9.65
N PHE A 866 -22.38 -5.55 -8.70
CA PHE A 866 -22.37 -6.34 -7.47
C PHE A 866 -22.70 -7.83 -7.70
N ASN A 867 -23.52 -8.17 -8.70
CA ASN A 867 -23.73 -9.56 -9.09
C ASN A 867 -22.48 -10.18 -9.71
N LYS A 868 -21.79 -9.49 -10.62
CA LYS A 868 -20.56 -9.98 -11.24
C LYS A 868 -19.39 -10.06 -10.23
N LEU A 869 -19.27 -9.10 -9.33
CA LEU A 869 -18.25 -9.13 -8.27
C LEU A 869 -18.52 -10.22 -7.21
N GLU A 870 -19.78 -10.49 -6.84
CA GLU A 870 -20.11 -11.65 -6.01
C GLU A 870 -19.89 -12.98 -6.76
N GLU A 871 -20.16 -13.04 -8.06
CA GLU A 871 -19.83 -14.21 -8.91
C GLU A 871 -18.32 -14.48 -8.96
N PHE A 872 -17.49 -13.45 -9.16
CA PHE A 872 -16.03 -13.53 -9.03
C PHE A 872 -15.60 -14.00 -7.63
N ALA A 873 -16.14 -13.37 -6.59
CA ALA A 873 -15.74 -13.62 -5.21
C ALA A 873 -16.23 -14.95 -4.65
N ASP A 874 -17.19 -15.63 -5.29
CA ASP A 874 -17.64 -16.99 -4.97
C ASP A 874 -16.83 -18.09 -5.70
N GLN A 875 -15.97 -17.76 -6.67
CA GLN A 875 -15.10 -18.75 -7.33
C GLN A 875 -14.22 -19.48 -6.30
N GLU A 876 -13.81 -20.72 -6.58
CA GLU A 876 -12.90 -21.46 -5.69
C GLU A 876 -11.51 -20.81 -5.64
N ARG A 877 -10.90 -20.58 -6.82
CA ARG A 877 -9.65 -19.85 -7.04
C ARG A 877 -9.94 -18.63 -7.95
N PRO A 878 -10.48 -17.52 -7.38
CA PRO A 878 -10.68 -16.26 -8.09
C PRO A 878 -9.43 -15.82 -8.86
N ARG A 879 -9.63 -15.33 -10.09
CA ARG A 879 -8.60 -14.73 -10.94
C ARG A 879 -9.05 -13.35 -11.42
N THR A 880 -8.12 -12.44 -11.65
CA THR A 880 -8.41 -11.14 -12.31
C THR A 880 -8.92 -11.36 -13.75
N PRO A 881 -9.80 -10.50 -14.27
CA PRO A 881 -10.35 -10.63 -15.62
C PRO A 881 -9.26 -10.59 -16.71
N VAL A 882 -8.23 -9.75 -16.52
CA VAL A 882 -7.24 -9.44 -17.56
C VAL A 882 -6.04 -10.37 -17.52
N LEU A 883 -5.07 -10.23 -16.60
CA LEU A 883 -3.86 -11.10 -16.60
C LEU A 883 -4.10 -12.49 -15.99
N GLY A 884 -5.31 -12.78 -15.51
CA GLY A 884 -5.65 -14.06 -14.90
C GLY A 884 -4.95 -14.33 -13.58
N ALA A 885 -4.45 -13.29 -12.90
CA ALA A 885 -3.72 -13.41 -11.64
C ALA A 885 -4.64 -13.90 -10.52
N GLY A 886 -4.25 -14.96 -9.82
CA GLY A 886 -5.04 -15.61 -8.77
C GLY A 886 -4.97 -14.93 -7.41
N ILE A 887 -5.98 -15.17 -6.58
CA ILE A 887 -5.95 -14.79 -5.15
C ILE A 887 -5.04 -15.75 -4.35
N THR A 888 -4.43 -15.22 -3.28
CA THR A 888 -3.71 -15.97 -2.23
C THR A 888 -4.49 -17.20 -1.75
N GLU A 889 -3.80 -18.30 -1.45
CA GLU A 889 -4.39 -19.52 -0.89
C GLU A 889 -5.24 -19.23 0.36
N ALA A 890 -4.80 -18.28 1.19
CA ALA A 890 -5.46 -17.89 2.43
C ALA A 890 -6.89 -17.31 2.23
N LEU A 891 -7.32 -17.05 0.99
CA LEU A 891 -8.65 -16.55 0.64
C LEU A 891 -9.32 -17.38 -0.49
N MET A 892 -8.90 -18.63 -0.70
CA MET A 892 -9.62 -19.58 -1.56
C MET A 892 -10.82 -20.19 -0.81
N THR A 893 -11.96 -20.40 -1.49
CA THR A 893 -13.23 -20.84 -0.86
C THR A 893 -13.08 -22.16 -0.09
N ARG A 894 -12.15 -23.03 -0.49
CA ARG A 894 -11.87 -24.32 0.16
C ARG A 894 -11.24 -24.20 1.56
N PHE A 895 -10.70 -23.04 1.95
CA PHE A 895 -10.01 -22.83 3.22
C PHE A 895 -10.67 -21.80 4.15
N ILE A 896 -11.83 -21.24 3.74
CA ILE A 896 -12.56 -20.23 4.53
C ILE A 896 -14.01 -20.66 4.75
N SER A 897 -14.57 -20.35 5.92
CA SER A 897 -15.96 -20.62 6.25
C SER A 897 -16.91 -19.92 5.26
N LYS A 898 -18.04 -20.56 4.93
CA LYS A 898 -18.91 -20.14 3.83
C LYS A 898 -19.45 -18.71 4.00
N GLY A 899 -19.01 -17.80 3.12
CA GLY A 899 -19.37 -16.38 3.14
C GLY A 899 -18.46 -15.50 4.02
N ALA A 900 -17.50 -16.08 4.73
CA ALA A 900 -16.46 -15.33 5.42
C ALA A 900 -15.60 -14.56 4.40
N TYR A 901 -15.06 -13.41 4.83
CA TYR A 901 -14.16 -12.55 4.06
C TYR A 901 -14.67 -12.09 2.66
N LEU A 902 -15.96 -12.27 2.32
CA LEU A 902 -16.54 -11.95 1.00
C LEU A 902 -16.23 -10.51 0.54
N THR A 903 -16.36 -9.52 1.44
CA THR A 903 -16.01 -8.12 1.12
C THR A 903 -14.51 -7.93 0.83
N SER A 904 -13.62 -8.67 1.50
CA SER A 904 -12.19 -8.66 1.18
C SER A 904 -11.92 -9.26 -0.21
N ARG A 905 -12.65 -10.30 -0.62
CA ARG A 905 -12.51 -10.97 -1.93
C ARG A 905 -13.07 -10.11 -3.08
N ILE A 906 -14.18 -9.41 -2.86
CA ILE A 906 -14.73 -8.40 -3.79
C ILE A 906 -13.73 -7.25 -3.99
N ASN A 907 -13.22 -6.66 -2.90
CA ASN A 907 -12.26 -5.56 -2.99
C ASN A 907 -10.94 -6.01 -3.65
N TRP A 908 -10.52 -7.26 -3.41
CA TRP A 908 -9.37 -7.85 -4.07
C TRP A 908 -9.54 -7.93 -5.59
N ALA A 909 -10.72 -8.31 -6.09
CA ALA A 909 -10.95 -8.44 -7.53
C ALA A 909 -10.72 -7.11 -8.28
N ILE A 910 -11.14 -5.98 -7.71
CA ILE A 910 -10.94 -4.65 -8.30
C ILE A 910 -9.49 -4.19 -8.12
N GLN A 911 -8.97 -4.16 -6.88
CA GLN A 911 -7.63 -3.63 -6.59
C GLN A 911 -6.50 -4.44 -7.24
N SER A 912 -6.65 -5.76 -7.32
CA SER A 912 -5.72 -6.62 -8.05
C SER A 912 -5.81 -6.39 -9.56
N SER A 913 -6.97 -5.98 -10.10
CA SER A 913 -7.07 -5.60 -11.51
C SER A 913 -6.39 -4.26 -11.80
N GLY A 914 -6.39 -3.28 -10.88
CA GLY A 914 -5.55 -2.09 -11.02
C GLY A 914 -4.04 -2.42 -11.08
N VAL A 915 -3.59 -3.43 -10.33
CA VAL A 915 -2.20 -3.91 -10.46
C VAL A 915 -1.92 -4.55 -11.83
N ASP A 916 -2.88 -5.27 -12.42
CA ASP A 916 -2.76 -5.75 -13.81
C ASP A 916 -2.63 -4.59 -14.80
N TYR A 917 -3.39 -3.51 -14.58
CA TYR A 917 -3.36 -2.28 -15.38
C TYR A 917 -1.97 -1.62 -15.32
N LEU A 918 -1.44 -1.39 -14.11
CA LEU A 918 -0.10 -0.83 -13.90
C LEU A 918 0.99 -1.70 -14.57
N HIS A 919 0.88 -3.02 -14.50
CA HIS A 919 1.84 -3.92 -15.15
C HIS A 919 1.81 -3.82 -16.68
N LEU A 920 0.61 -3.74 -17.29
CA LEU A 920 0.42 -3.56 -18.73
C LEU A 920 0.99 -2.22 -19.20
N LEU A 921 0.76 -1.15 -18.43
CA LEU A 921 1.28 0.19 -18.72
C LEU A 921 2.82 0.22 -18.67
N ILE A 922 3.44 -0.38 -17.65
CA ILE A 922 4.90 -0.49 -17.50
C ILE A 922 5.53 -1.27 -18.67
N VAL A 923 4.95 -2.40 -19.06
CA VAL A 923 5.48 -3.24 -20.16
C VAL A 923 5.28 -2.59 -21.53
N SER A 924 4.17 -1.87 -21.75
CA SER A 924 3.97 -1.05 -22.95
C SER A 924 5.06 0.01 -23.08
N MET A 925 5.33 0.72 -21.98
CA MET A 925 6.35 1.76 -21.93
C MET A 925 7.76 1.20 -22.15
N ASP A 926 8.16 0.09 -21.52
CA ASP A 926 9.47 -0.53 -21.78
C ASP A 926 9.65 -0.95 -23.25
N TYR A 927 8.62 -1.51 -23.88
CA TYR A 927 8.63 -1.81 -25.31
C TYR A 927 8.79 -0.55 -26.17
N LEU A 928 7.98 0.48 -25.93
CA LEU A 928 8.02 1.74 -26.71
C LEU A 928 9.34 2.48 -26.53
N ILE A 929 9.86 2.52 -25.30
CA ILE A 929 11.18 3.08 -24.95
C ILE A 929 12.29 2.40 -25.76
N ARG A 930 12.32 1.06 -25.78
CA ARG A 930 13.32 0.29 -26.54
C ARG A 930 13.08 0.31 -28.04
N ARG A 931 11.84 0.40 -28.51
CA ARG A 931 11.48 0.48 -29.94
C ARG A 931 11.86 1.82 -30.57
N PHE A 932 11.74 2.92 -29.83
CA PHE A 932 11.93 4.28 -30.37
C PHE A 932 13.17 4.99 -29.84
N ASN A 933 14.03 4.31 -29.07
CA ASN A 933 15.22 4.88 -28.42
C ASN A 933 14.89 6.18 -27.65
N ILE A 934 13.99 6.06 -26.68
CA ILE A 934 13.60 7.16 -25.76
C ILE A 934 14.47 7.04 -24.51
N ASP A 935 15.20 8.08 -24.11
CA ASP A 935 15.99 8.08 -22.88
C ASP A 935 15.08 8.34 -21.66
N ALA A 936 14.50 7.25 -21.14
CA ALA A 936 13.54 7.26 -20.04
C ALA A 936 13.73 6.07 -19.08
N ARG A 937 13.53 6.32 -17.78
CA ARG A 937 13.51 5.30 -16.71
C ARG A 937 12.31 5.49 -15.80
N LEU A 938 11.72 4.40 -15.30
CA LEU A 938 10.67 4.47 -14.28
C LEU A 938 11.23 5.07 -12.98
N ALA A 939 10.74 6.24 -12.57
CA ALA A 939 11.15 6.89 -11.33
C ALA A 939 10.40 6.29 -10.15
N ILE A 940 9.06 6.33 -10.19
CA ILE A 940 8.17 5.72 -9.19
C ILE A 940 6.73 5.58 -9.75
N SER A 941 5.93 4.71 -9.15
CA SER A 941 4.46 4.73 -9.23
C SER A 941 3.87 4.81 -7.83
N VAL A 942 2.85 5.64 -7.64
CA VAL A 942 2.22 5.95 -6.35
C VAL A 942 0.69 5.92 -6.50
N HIS A 943 0.07 4.86 -6.00
CA HIS A 943 -1.36 4.59 -6.22
C HIS A 943 -1.69 4.43 -7.72
N ASP A 944 -2.43 5.38 -8.28
CA ASP A 944 -2.82 5.57 -9.68
C ASP A 944 -1.86 6.51 -10.46
N GLU A 945 -0.93 7.18 -9.77
CA GLU A 945 0.10 8.03 -10.38
C GLU A 945 1.28 7.17 -10.90
N ILE A 946 1.74 7.42 -12.13
CA ILE A 946 3.01 6.88 -12.65
C ILE A 946 3.91 8.02 -13.15
N ARG A 947 5.21 7.98 -12.82
CA ARG A 947 6.20 8.98 -13.24
C ARG A 947 7.48 8.30 -13.75
N TYR A 948 7.90 8.70 -14.94
CA TYR A 948 9.19 8.38 -15.54
C TYR A 948 10.12 9.59 -15.41
N LEU A 949 11.42 9.36 -15.23
CA LEU A 949 12.45 10.37 -15.43
C LEU A 949 12.93 10.26 -16.88
N VAL A 950 12.85 11.35 -17.64
CA VAL A 950 13.04 11.38 -19.09
C VAL A 950 13.97 12.53 -19.46
N LYS A 951 14.85 12.33 -20.43
CA LYS A 951 15.70 13.38 -20.97
C LYS A 951 14.85 14.46 -21.67
N ASN A 952 15.23 15.73 -21.53
CA ASN A 952 14.45 16.88 -22.04
C ASN A 952 14.19 16.83 -23.57
N GLU A 953 15.10 16.21 -24.32
CA GLU A 953 14.98 15.98 -25.78
C GLU A 953 13.82 15.02 -26.13
N ASP A 954 13.47 14.12 -25.22
CA ASP A 954 12.51 13.03 -25.43
C ASP A 954 11.17 13.23 -24.70
N LYS A 955 11.02 14.30 -23.92
CA LYS A 955 9.89 14.48 -22.98
C LYS A 955 8.51 14.36 -23.64
N TYR A 956 8.30 14.91 -24.84
CA TYR A 956 7.04 14.81 -25.57
C TYR A 956 6.86 13.45 -26.27
N ARG A 957 7.95 12.82 -26.73
CA ARG A 957 7.95 11.45 -27.29
C ARG A 957 7.56 10.43 -26.21
N ALA A 958 8.08 10.58 -24.99
CA ALA A 958 7.70 9.77 -23.83
C ALA A 958 6.25 10.02 -23.40
N ALA A 959 5.75 11.26 -23.46
CA ALA A 959 4.34 11.55 -23.22
C ALA A 959 3.41 10.87 -24.26
N MET A 960 3.81 10.85 -25.54
CA MET A 960 3.07 10.16 -26.59
C MET A 960 3.09 8.63 -26.39
N ALA A 961 4.25 8.07 -26.05
CA ALA A 961 4.37 6.66 -25.69
C ALA A 961 3.49 6.28 -24.49
N LEU A 962 3.33 7.18 -23.51
CA LEU A 962 2.47 6.98 -22.34
C LEU A 962 0.98 7.01 -22.71
N GLN A 963 0.55 7.94 -23.55
CA GLN A 963 -0.82 7.96 -24.10
C GLN A 963 -1.15 6.67 -24.88
N VAL A 964 -0.24 6.23 -25.77
CA VAL A 964 -0.36 4.95 -26.49
C VAL A 964 -0.44 3.75 -25.53
N SER A 965 0.36 3.75 -24.47
CA SER A 965 0.35 2.70 -23.44
C SER A 965 -0.99 2.60 -22.69
N ASN A 966 -1.63 3.74 -22.39
CA ASN A 966 -2.97 3.78 -21.78
C ASN A 966 -4.05 3.28 -22.75
N LEU A 967 -4.00 3.71 -24.02
CA LEU A 967 -4.89 3.25 -25.09
C LEU A 967 -4.84 1.71 -25.23
N TRP A 968 -3.64 1.13 -25.37
CA TRP A 968 -3.46 -0.32 -25.45
C TRP A 968 -3.94 -1.04 -24.20
N THR A 969 -3.59 -0.54 -23.01
CA THR A 969 -3.98 -1.14 -21.73
C THR A 969 -5.51 -1.16 -21.58
N ARG A 970 -6.21 -0.05 -21.89
CA ARG A 970 -7.67 0.03 -21.79
C ARG A 970 -8.37 -0.81 -22.86
N ALA A 971 -7.87 -0.83 -24.09
CA ALA A 971 -8.40 -1.70 -25.14
C ALA A 971 -8.25 -3.19 -24.78
N MET A 972 -7.12 -3.58 -24.17
CA MET A 972 -6.88 -4.95 -23.68
C MET A 972 -7.84 -5.34 -22.56
N PHE A 973 -8.10 -4.44 -21.60
CA PHE A 973 -9.15 -4.62 -20.59
C PHE A 973 -10.51 -4.87 -21.23
N SER A 974 -10.87 -4.09 -22.25
CA SER A 974 -12.15 -4.19 -22.94
C SER A 974 -12.31 -5.52 -23.71
N GLN A 975 -11.29 -5.92 -24.48
CA GLN A 975 -11.26 -7.19 -25.21
C GLN A 975 -11.35 -8.39 -24.24
N GLN A 976 -10.66 -8.37 -23.10
CA GLN A 976 -10.72 -9.46 -22.12
C GLN A 976 -12.07 -9.59 -21.38
N VAL A 977 -12.90 -8.55 -21.36
CA VAL A 977 -14.30 -8.68 -20.89
C VAL A 977 -15.30 -8.99 -22.03
N GLY A 978 -14.85 -9.01 -23.28
CA GLY A 978 -15.65 -9.37 -24.45
C GLY A 978 -16.32 -8.17 -25.16
N ILE A 979 -15.68 -6.99 -25.14
CA ILE A 979 -16.10 -5.79 -25.87
C ILE A 979 -14.92 -5.27 -26.70
N ASP A 980 -14.90 -5.54 -28.01
CA ASP A 980 -13.85 -5.08 -28.94
C ASP A 980 -14.13 -3.67 -29.48
N ASP A 981 -14.30 -2.72 -28.57
CA ASP A 981 -14.30 -1.28 -28.85
C ASP A 981 -13.90 -0.53 -27.57
N LEU A 982 -13.68 0.79 -27.62
CA LEU A 982 -13.31 1.58 -26.45
C LEU A 982 -13.91 3.01 -26.49
N PRO A 983 -14.43 3.55 -25.37
CA PRO A 983 -14.92 4.94 -25.31
C PRO A 983 -13.77 5.95 -25.47
N GLN A 984 -13.97 6.98 -26.28
CA GLN A 984 -12.95 8.02 -26.47
C GLN A 984 -12.66 8.78 -25.16
N SER A 985 -13.68 8.99 -24.31
CA SER A 985 -13.57 9.73 -23.05
C SER A 985 -12.67 9.08 -22.00
N CYS A 986 -12.26 7.82 -22.17
CA CYS A 986 -11.28 7.17 -21.29
C CYS A 986 -10.05 6.62 -22.03
N ALA A 987 -10.05 6.58 -23.37
CA ALA A 987 -8.96 6.03 -24.19
C ALA A 987 -7.61 6.72 -24.01
N TYR A 988 -7.61 7.97 -23.54
CA TYR A 988 -6.44 8.80 -23.29
C TYR A 988 -6.44 9.31 -21.84
N PHE A 989 -5.29 9.68 -21.30
CA PHE A 989 -5.20 10.43 -20.06
C PHE A 989 -5.77 11.85 -20.26
N SER A 990 -6.46 12.39 -19.25
CA SER A 990 -6.93 13.78 -19.25
C SER A 990 -5.81 14.77 -19.52
N ALA A 991 -4.62 14.51 -18.96
CA ALA A 991 -3.37 15.15 -19.34
C ALA A 991 -2.16 14.25 -18.99
N VAL A 992 -1.02 14.51 -19.64
CA VAL A 992 0.30 14.03 -19.22
C VAL A 992 1.09 15.21 -18.67
N ASP A 993 1.55 15.08 -17.43
CA ASP A 993 2.36 16.06 -16.71
C ASP A 993 3.83 15.95 -17.12
N ILE A 994 4.49 17.11 -17.31
CA ILE A 994 5.91 17.25 -17.62
C ILE A 994 6.49 18.34 -16.72
N ASP A 995 7.39 17.97 -15.80
CA ASP A 995 7.85 18.84 -14.71
C ASP A 995 9.32 18.62 -14.36
N HIS A 996 9.97 19.57 -13.67
CA HIS A 996 11.28 19.38 -13.06
C HIS A 996 11.21 18.99 -11.57
N VAL A 997 10.04 19.08 -10.93
CA VAL A 997 9.79 18.59 -9.57
C VAL A 997 8.73 17.49 -9.55
N PHE A 998 8.82 16.55 -8.61
CA PHE A 998 7.74 15.58 -8.40
C PHE A 998 6.59 16.23 -7.60
N ARG A 999 5.46 16.51 -8.24
CA ARG A 999 4.19 16.92 -7.59
C ARG A 999 2.99 16.27 -8.28
N LYS A 1000 1.80 16.42 -7.69
CA LYS A 1000 0.57 15.86 -8.27
C LYS A 1000 0.10 16.70 -9.46
N GLU A 1001 -0.29 17.94 -9.21
CA GLU A 1001 -0.70 18.90 -10.24
C GLU A 1001 0.48 19.87 -10.49
N VAL A 1002 0.84 20.10 -11.76
CA VAL A 1002 2.06 20.86 -12.14
C VAL A 1002 1.99 22.36 -11.87
N ASP A 1003 0.80 22.90 -11.57
CA ASP A 1003 0.58 24.31 -11.25
C ASP A 1003 0.71 24.61 -9.74
N MET A 1004 0.79 23.57 -8.89
CA MET A 1004 0.93 23.75 -7.45
C MET A 1004 2.22 24.50 -7.10
N ASP A 1005 2.08 25.69 -6.51
CA ASP A 1005 3.21 26.50 -6.02
C ASP A 1005 4.05 25.84 -4.93
N CYS A 1006 3.56 24.75 -4.33
CA CYS A 1006 4.18 24.00 -3.24
C CYS A 1006 4.57 24.83 -2.00
N VAL A 1007 3.94 25.99 -1.79
CA VAL A 1007 4.24 26.87 -0.65
C VAL A 1007 3.68 26.27 0.66
N THR A 1008 4.51 26.17 1.70
CA THR A 1008 4.17 25.65 3.03
C THR A 1008 4.85 26.48 4.14
N PRO A 1009 4.56 26.24 5.43
CA PRO A 1009 5.23 26.95 6.53
C PRO A 1009 6.75 26.71 6.61
N SER A 1010 7.26 25.65 5.98
CA SER A 1010 8.71 25.31 5.91
C SER A 1010 9.32 25.56 4.53
N HIS A 1011 8.50 25.79 3.48
CA HIS A 1011 8.94 26.13 2.14
C HIS A 1011 8.19 27.37 1.61
N SER A 1012 8.78 28.55 1.81
CA SER A 1012 8.16 29.85 1.47
C SER A 1012 8.34 30.29 0.02
N THR A 1013 9.20 29.60 -0.76
CA THR A 1013 9.49 29.95 -2.15
C THR A 1013 8.53 29.21 -3.09
N PRO A 1014 7.77 29.88 -3.96
CA PRO A 1014 6.89 29.22 -4.90
C PRO A 1014 7.72 28.53 -6.00
N ILE A 1015 7.38 27.27 -6.31
CA ILE A 1015 8.00 26.52 -7.40
C ILE A 1015 7.28 26.88 -8.72
N PRO A 1016 7.99 27.30 -9.79
CA PRO A 1016 7.39 27.59 -11.09
C PRO A 1016 6.56 26.42 -11.64
N PRO A 1017 5.50 26.66 -12.43
CA PRO A 1017 4.64 25.60 -12.96
C PRO A 1017 5.35 24.78 -14.05
N GLY A 1018 4.96 23.50 -14.19
CA GLY A 1018 5.34 22.64 -15.32
C GLY A 1018 4.39 22.75 -16.53
N GLU A 1019 4.57 21.87 -17.51
CA GLU A 1019 3.59 21.64 -18.58
C GLU A 1019 2.65 20.49 -18.18
N SER A 1020 1.36 20.56 -18.50
CA SER A 1020 0.45 19.42 -18.46
C SER A 1020 -0.37 19.46 -19.74
N LEU A 1021 -0.34 18.36 -20.51
CA LEU A 1021 -0.78 18.34 -21.91
C LEU A 1021 -1.85 17.27 -22.14
N ASP A 1022 -3.01 17.68 -22.65
CA ASP A 1022 -3.99 16.75 -23.20
C ASP A 1022 -3.50 16.14 -24.54
N ILE A 1023 -4.17 15.09 -25.01
CA ILE A 1023 -3.79 14.40 -26.25
C ILE A 1023 -3.85 15.30 -27.51
N THR A 1024 -4.75 16.28 -27.57
CA THR A 1024 -4.84 17.25 -28.68
C THR A 1024 -3.63 18.17 -28.67
N GLN A 1025 -3.32 18.77 -27.50
CA GLN A 1025 -2.17 19.64 -27.29
C GLN A 1025 -0.83 18.91 -27.53
N LEU A 1026 -0.80 17.59 -27.33
CA LEU A 1026 0.35 16.75 -27.61
C LEU A 1026 0.49 16.43 -29.11
N LEU A 1027 -0.61 16.23 -29.84
CA LEU A 1027 -0.60 16.09 -31.31
C LEU A 1027 -0.20 17.42 -31.99
N GLU A 1028 -0.52 18.57 -31.39
CA GLU A 1028 -0.05 19.91 -31.80
C GLU A 1028 1.47 20.13 -31.62
N LYS A 1029 2.18 19.28 -30.86
CA LYS A 1029 3.67 19.32 -30.82
C LYS A 1029 4.32 18.78 -32.11
N GLY A 1030 3.54 18.19 -33.03
CA GLY A 1030 4.02 17.75 -34.33
C GLY A 1030 5.21 16.78 -34.23
N GLN A 1031 6.30 17.13 -34.91
CA GLN A 1031 7.53 16.32 -34.96
C GLN A 1031 8.12 16.00 -33.58
N ASP A 1032 7.98 16.90 -32.59
CA ASP A 1032 8.60 16.72 -31.27
C ASP A 1032 7.94 15.61 -30.44
N ALA A 1033 6.69 15.26 -30.75
CA ALA A 1033 5.97 14.13 -30.15
C ALA A 1033 5.98 12.85 -31.02
N PHE A 1034 6.61 12.89 -32.20
CA PHE A 1034 6.50 11.82 -33.19
C PHE A 1034 7.26 10.55 -32.81
N LEU A 1035 6.56 9.42 -32.81
CA LEU A 1035 7.12 8.09 -32.60
C LEU A 1035 7.56 7.49 -33.96
N ASP A 1036 8.60 8.07 -34.54
CA ASP A 1036 9.09 7.75 -35.89
C ASP A 1036 9.39 6.24 -36.09
N PRO A 1037 8.62 5.52 -36.94
CA PRO A 1037 8.85 4.12 -37.24
C PRO A 1037 10.19 3.83 -37.93
N ALA A 1038 10.81 4.83 -38.59
CA ALA A 1038 12.09 4.68 -39.27
C ALA A 1038 13.29 4.61 -38.31
N ILE A 1039 13.11 4.95 -37.03
CA ILE A 1039 14.16 4.78 -36.01
C ILE A 1039 14.51 3.31 -35.86
N VAL A 1040 15.79 2.99 -36.02
CA VAL A 1040 16.35 1.65 -35.76
C VAL A 1040 16.63 1.52 -34.25
N PRO A 1041 16.07 0.52 -33.55
CA PRO A 1041 16.34 0.29 -32.13
C PRO A 1041 17.83 0.06 -31.82
N ALA A 1042 18.26 0.47 -30.62
CA ALA A 1042 19.62 0.32 -30.13
C ALA A 1042 19.94 -1.11 -29.59
N LYS A 1043 20.99 -1.24 -28.76
CA LYS A 1043 21.60 -2.48 -28.24
C LYS A 1043 20.63 -3.52 -27.63
N TYR A 1044 19.40 -3.13 -27.26
CA TYR A 1044 18.38 -3.99 -26.66
C TYR A 1044 17.02 -3.94 -27.40
N ALA A 1045 17.08 -3.93 -28.74
CA ALA A 1045 15.93 -4.01 -29.64
C ALA A 1045 14.92 -5.11 -29.23
N PRO A 1046 13.60 -4.84 -29.20
CA PRO A 1046 12.58 -5.88 -28.99
C PRO A 1046 12.58 -6.94 -30.09
N GLN A 1047 12.43 -8.22 -29.73
CA GLN A 1047 12.53 -9.38 -30.64
C GLN A 1047 11.27 -10.26 -30.57
N LEU A 1048 10.18 -9.77 -31.15
CA LEU A 1048 8.83 -10.34 -30.96
C LEU A 1048 8.47 -11.48 -31.93
N ASP A 1049 9.12 -11.55 -33.09
CA ASP A 1049 8.73 -12.45 -34.19
C ASP A 1049 8.82 -13.94 -33.82
N ASN A 1050 9.79 -14.31 -32.98
CA ASN A 1050 10.06 -15.69 -32.58
C ASN A 1050 9.34 -16.13 -31.30
N ILE A 1051 8.47 -15.29 -30.74
CA ILE A 1051 7.76 -15.59 -29.47
C ILE A 1051 6.44 -16.33 -29.79
N PRO A 1052 6.32 -17.63 -29.46
CA PRO A 1052 5.09 -18.37 -29.70
C PRO A 1052 3.99 -17.95 -28.73
N TYR A 1053 2.78 -17.75 -29.25
CA TYR A 1053 1.59 -17.47 -28.45
C TYR A 1053 0.59 -18.63 -28.57
N THR A 1054 0.00 -19.02 -27.43
CA THR A 1054 -1.11 -19.97 -27.36
C THR A 1054 -2.36 -19.22 -26.91
N PRO A 1055 -3.40 -19.10 -27.74
CA PRO A 1055 -4.64 -18.41 -27.38
C PRO A 1055 -5.25 -18.95 -26.09
N ARG A 1056 -5.46 -18.06 -25.12
CA ARG A 1056 -6.12 -18.39 -23.84
C ARG A 1056 -7.59 -18.01 -23.86
N VAL A 1057 -8.41 -18.72 -23.09
CA VAL A 1057 -9.80 -18.34 -22.84
C VAL A 1057 -9.83 -17.20 -21.81
N PRO A 1058 -10.42 -16.02 -22.11
CA PRO A 1058 -10.58 -14.94 -21.14
C PRO A 1058 -11.37 -15.38 -19.91
N VAL A 1059 -11.02 -14.86 -18.73
CA VAL A 1059 -11.63 -15.29 -17.47
C VAL A 1059 -13.14 -14.97 -17.46
N MET A 1060 -13.55 -13.84 -18.03
CA MET A 1060 -14.96 -13.47 -18.20
C MET A 1060 -15.73 -14.43 -19.13
N GLN A 1061 -15.09 -14.95 -20.19
CA GLN A 1061 -15.70 -15.97 -21.04
C GLN A 1061 -15.87 -17.29 -20.27
N SER A 1062 -14.89 -17.70 -19.48
CA SER A 1062 -14.99 -18.92 -18.65
C SER A 1062 -16.11 -18.85 -17.60
N LEU A 1063 -16.37 -17.66 -17.05
CA LEU A 1063 -17.55 -17.40 -16.21
C LEU A 1063 -18.85 -17.50 -17.01
N ALA A 1064 -18.93 -16.82 -18.15
CA ALA A 1064 -20.11 -16.81 -19.01
C ALA A 1064 -20.51 -18.22 -19.50
N MET A 1065 -19.54 -19.11 -19.77
CA MET A 1065 -19.79 -20.52 -20.14
C MET A 1065 -20.51 -21.34 -19.07
N SER A 1066 -20.61 -20.85 -17.82
CA SER A 1066 -21.40 -21.47 -16.75
C SER A 1066 -22.88 -21.03 -16.72
N GLN A 1067 -23.25 -20.04 -17.53
CA GLN A 1067 -24.58 -19.46 -17.68
C GLN A 1067 -25.13 -19.81 -19.07
N ASP A 1068 -26.40 -20.23 -19.17
CA ASP A 1068 -27.01 -20.55 -20.47
C ASP A 1068 -27.32 -19.23 -21.21
N PRO A 1069 -26.87 -19.01 -22.46
CA PRO A 1069 -27.14 -17.77 -23.21
C PRO A 1069 -28.63 -17.50 -23.47
N LYS A 1070 -29.54 -18.43 -23.13
CA LYS A 1070 -30.99 -18.20 -23.12
C LYS A 1070 -31.51 -17.42 -21.90
N ASP A 1071 -30.66 -17.09 -20.92
CA ASP A 1071 -31.09 -16.51 -19.64
C ASP A 1071 -31.35 -14.98 -19.65
N LEU A 1072 -31.96 -14.50 -20.74
CA LEU A 1072 -32.54 -13.15 -20.83
C LEU A 1072 -33.57 -12.87 -19.72
N SER A 1073 -34.15 -13.93 -19.14
CA SER A 1073 -35.06 -13.84 -18.00
C SER A 1073 -34.34 -13.40 -16.73
N PHE A 1074 -33.13 -13.90 -16.46
CA PHE A 1074 -32.31 -13.43 -15.33
C PHE A 1074 -31.82 -12.00 -15.52
N LEU A 1075 -31.46 -11.57 -16.75
CA LEU A 1075 -31.12 -10.17 -17.02
C LEU A 1075 -32.32 -9.23 -16.76
N LYS A 1076 -33.50 -9.55 -17.29
CA LYS A 1076 -34.74 -8.82 -16.99
C LYS A 1076 -35.05 -8.79 -15.49
N ALA A 1077 -34.78 -9.90 -14.79
CA ALA A 1077 -34.95 -9.99 -13.33
C ALA A 1077 -33.95 -9.13 -12.52
N GLN A 1078 -32.80 -8.77 -13.09
CA GLN A 1078 -31.83 -7.83 -12.50
C GLN A 1078 -32.21 -6.36 -12.73
N ILE A 1079 -32.84 -6.02 -13.86
CA ILE A 1079 -33.32 -4.66 -14.15
C ILE A 1079 -34.50 -4.29 -13.23
N THR A 1080 -35.45 -5.21 -13.04
CA THR A 1080 -36.71 -4.87 -12.35
C THR A 1080 -36.54 -4.62 -10.84
N ASN A 1081 -37.13 -3.52 -10.37
CA ASN A 1081 -37.34 -3.19 -8.96
C ASN A 1081 -38.75 -3.57 -8.44
N ASP A 1082 -39.69 -4.00 -9.30
CA ASP A 1082 -41.06 -4.39 -8.89
C ASP A 1082 -41.15 -5.91 -8.62
N ASP A 1083 -41.93 -6.29 -7.61
CA ASP A 1083 -42.28 -7.69 -7.34
C ASP A 1083 -43.40 -8.22 -8.25
N LYS A 1084 -44.18 -7.37 -8.94
CA LYS A 1084 -45.16 -7.81 -9.95
C LYS A 1084 -44.45 -8.26 -11.22
N GLU A 1085 -43.62 -7.41 -11.80
CA GLU A 1085 -42.81 -7.69 -13.00
C GLU A 1085 -41.90 -8.92 -12.80
N LEU A 1086 -41.21 -9.03 -11.65
CA LEU A 1086 -40.44 -10.24 -11.31
C LEU A 1086 -41.30 -11.52 -11.27
N ARG A 1087 -42.56 -11.44 -10.81
CA ARG A 1087 -43.49 -12.58 -10.84
C ARG A 1087 -43.98 -12.91 -12.24
N GLU A 1088 -43.92 -11.98 -13.19
CA GLU A 1088 -44.34 -12.18 -14.58
C GLU A 1088 -43.23 -12.79 -15.42
N ILE A 1089 -42.00 -12.31 -15.26
CA ILE A 1089 -40.78 -12.98 -15.76
C ILE A 1089 -40.74 -14.44 -15.29
N LEU A 1090 -41.07 -14.70 -14.02
CA LEU A 1090 -41.19 -16.06 -13.45
C LEU A 1090 -42.36 -16.90 -14.00
N LYS A 1091 -43.45 -16.29 -14.50
CA LYS A 1091 -44.53 -17.02 -15.20
C LYS A 1091 -44.06 -17.43 -16.60
N ASP A 1092 -43.42 -16.51 -17.32
CA ASP A 1092 -43.09 -16.72 -18.74
C ASP A 1092 -41.91 -17.67 -18.92
N LEU A 1093 -40.91 -17.61 -18.03
CA LEU A 1093 -39.87 -18.64 -17.93
C LEU A 1093 -40.47 -20.05 -17.77
N ARG A 1094 -41.51 -20.19 -16.92
CA ARG A 1094 -42.21 -21.47 -16.68
C ARG A 1094 -43.04 -21.93 -17.87
N LYS A 1095 -43.71 -21.02 -18.57
CA LYS A 1095 -44.40 -21.33 -19.84
C LYS A 1095 -43.40 -21.92 -20.84
N ASN A 1096 -42.27 -21.24 -21.03
CA ASN A 1096 -41.25 -21.63 -22.00
C ASN A 1096 -40.59 -22.98 -21.67
N THR A 1097 -40.35 -23.29 -20.38
CA THR A 1097 -39.89 -24.64 -19.97
C THR A 1097 -40.95 -25.73 -20.13
N SER A 1098 -42.24 -25.39 -20.08
CA SER A 1098 -43.34 -26.37 -20.24
C SER A 1098 -43.67 -26.74 -21.68
N GLY A 1099 -43.22 -25.98 -22.68
CA GLY A 1099 -43.54 -26.19 -24.10
C GLY A 1099 -42.83 -27.37 -24.77
N GLY A 1100 -41.81 -27.97 -24.15
CA GLY A 1100 -40.91 -28.96 -24.77
C GLY A 1100 -41.33 -30.43 -24.71
N SER A 1101 -42.58 -30.77 -24.37
CA SER A 1101 -43.01 -32.17 -24.21
C SER A 1101 -44.48 -32.39 -24.58
N SER A 1102 -44.74 -32.91 -25.79
CA SER A 1102 -46.09 -33.07 -26.35
C SER A 1102 -46.32 -34.43 -27.04
N THR A 1103 -46.22 -35.54 -26.29
CA THR A 1103 -46.78 -36.85 -26.71
C THR A 1103 -47.33 -37.67 -25.56
N SER A 1104 -48.47 -38.34 -25.80
CA SER A 1104 -49.15 -39.32 -24.94
C SER A 1104 -49.58 -38.86 -23.54
N GLY A 1105 -50.89 -38.65 -23.35
CA GLY A 1105 -51.49 -38.46 -22.03
C GLY A 1105 -51.87 -39.78 -21.35
N SER A 1106 -51.80 -39.83 -20.02
CA SER A 1106 -52.45 -40.87 -19.21
C SER A 1106 -52.91 -40.29 -17.86
N PRO A 1107 -54.09 -40.67 -17.33
CA PRO A 1107 -54.67 -40.01 -16.16
C PRO A 1107 -53.98 -40.43 -14.85
N ARG A 1108 -53.45 -39.46 -14.10
CA ARG A 1108 -52.86 -39.70 -12.77
C ARG A 1108 -53.94 -40.03 -11.74
N LYS A 1109 -53.93 -41.26 -11.20
CA LYS A 1109 -54.63 -41.59 -9.95
C LYS A 1109 -54.06 -40.78 -8.77
N PRO A 1110 -54.88 -40.38 -7.78
CA PRO A 1110 -54.39 -39.71 -6.58
C PRO A 1110 -53.54 -40.68 -5.75
N ARG A 1111 -52.41 -40.21 -5.22
CA ARG A 1111 -51.53 -41.02 -4.35
C ARG A 1111 -51.44 -40.38 -2.96
N GLN A 1112 -51.59 -41.20 -1.93
CA GLN A 1112 -51.83 -40.77 -0.56
C GLN A 1112 -50.64 -40.01 0.06
N LYS A 1113 -50.91 -39.10 1.00
CA LYS A 1113 -49.90 -38.58 1.93
C LYS A 1113 -49.37 -39.74 2.77
N LYS A 1114 -48.06 -40.03 2.70
CA LYS A 1114 -47.38 -40.77 3.77
C LYS A 1114 -46.87 -39.77 4.80
N ILE A 1115 -47.33 -39.92 6.03
CA ILE A 1115 -46.71 -39.32 7.22
C ILE A 1115 -45.59 -40.26 7.67
N VAL A 1116 -44.42 -39.71 7.99
CA VAL A 1116 -43.30 -40.36 8.69
C VAL A 1116 -42.62 -39.31 9.59
N PRO A 1117 -41.96 -39.72 10.69
CA PRO A 1117 -41.99 -38.93 11.92
C PRO A 1117 -40.81 -37.97 12.14
N TYR A 1118 -41.02 -37.14 13.16
CA TYR A 1118 -40.15 -36.10 13.71
C TYR A 1118 -38.86 -36.61 14.37
N SER A 1119 -37.71 -36.02 14.04
CA SER A 1119 -36.58 -35.74 14.94
C SER A 1119 -35.42 -35.03 14.21
N SER A 1120 -34.52 -34.40 14.95
CA SER A 1120 -33.30 -33.70 14.47
C SER A 1120 -33.52 -32.51 13.52
N GLN A 1121 -34.18 -31.45 13.99
CA GLN A 1121 -33.81 -30.09 13.60
C GLN A 1121 -32.70 -29.59 14.54
N ALA A 1122 -31.64 -29.00 13.99
CA ALA A 1122 -30.78 -28.07 14.70
C ALA A 1122 -31.18 -26.64 14.29
N GLU A 1123 -31.19 -25.71 15.23
CA GLU A 1123 -31.78 -24.38 15.03
C GLU A 1123 -30.84 -23.46 14.22
N LEU A 1124 -31.37 -22.83 13.17
CA LEU A 1124 -30.71 -21.77 12.42
C LEU A 1124 -31.34 -20.42 12.81
N ILE A 1125 -30.63 -19.62 13.59
CA ILE A 1125 -31.04 -18.26 13.96
C ILE A 1125 -30.82 -17.32 12.75
N PRO A 1126 -31.87 -16.65 12.21
CA PRO A 1126 -31.73 -15.79 11.04
C PRO A 1126 -31.95 -14.30 11.40
N HIS A 1127 -30.93 -13.61 11.88
CA HIS A 1127 -31.03 -12.18 12.23
C HIS A 1127 -29.92 -11.29 11.67
N MET A 1128 -30.17 -10.75 10.47
CA MET A 1128 -30.21 -9.29 10.23
C MET A 1128 -30.91 -9.04 8.88
N TYR A 1129 -31.46 -7.82 8.71
CA TYR A 1129 -32.31 -7.40 7.58
C TYR A 1129 -33.75 -7.95 7.57
N GLU A 1130 -34.62 -7.40 8.43
CA GLU A 1130 -36.05 -7.26 8.14
C GLU A 1130 -36.46 -5.76 8.22
N PRO A 1131 -37.16 -5.20 7.23
CA PRO A 1131 -37.71 -3.84 7.31
C PRO A 1131 -39.01 -3.79 8.12
N PHE A 1132 -39.15 -2.78 8.98
CA PHE A 1132 -40.30 -2.62 9.87
C PHE A 1132 -41.50 -1.94 9.15
N GLU A 1133 -42.30 -2.69 8.37
CA GLU A 1133 -43.56 -2.18 7.80
C GLU A 1133 -44.71 -2.23 8.82
N ALA A 1134 -44.93 -1.13 9.54
CA ALA A 1134 -46.12 -0.95 10.37
C ALA A 1134 -47.37 -0.67 9.50
N LYS A 1135 -48.24 -1.67 9.29
CA LYS A 1135 -49.52 -1.54 8.60
C LYS A 1135 -50.69 -1.89 9.52
N PHE A 1136 -51.36 -0.87 10.06
CA PHE A 1136 -52.63 -1.00 10.77
C PHE A 1136 -53.80 -1.26 9.79
N PRO A 1137 -54.65 -2.27 10.03
CA PRO A 1137 -55.98 -2.36 9.44
C PRO A 1137 -57.05 -2.15 10.52
N SER A 1138 -57.76 -1.03 10.47
CA SER A 1138 -58.86 -0.73 11.40
C SER A 1138 -60.16 -1.45 11.01
N LYS A 1139 -60.73 -2.29 11.90
CA LYS A 1139 -62.20 -2.44 12.08
C LYS A 1139 -62.60 -3.27 13.31
N TYR A 1140 -63.79 -2.92 13.82
CA TYR A 1140 -64.58 -3.54 14.89
C TYR A 1140 -65.08 -4.97 14.51
N SER A 1141 -65.52 -5.88 15.40
CA SER A 1141 -65.58 -5.95 16.88
C SER A 1141 -66.14 -7.33 17.33
N LEU A 1142 -66.10 -7.63 18.65
CA LEU A 1142 -66.74 -8.77 19.37
C LEU A 1142 -66.06 -10.14 19.15
N GLY A 1143 -65.76 -10.94 20.19
CA GLY A 1143 -65.77 -10.64 21.64
C GLY A 1143 -65.48 -11.86 22.55
N LYS A 1144 -65.12 -11.56 23.81
CA LYS A 1144 -65.02 -12.43 25.01
C LYS A 1144 -63.88 -13.47 25.15
N ASN A 1145 -63.02 -13.14 26.12
CA ASN A 1145 -62.56 -13.94 27.27
C ASN A 1145 -61.18 -14.65 27.26
N ASP A 1146 -60.38 -14.23 28.27
CA ASP A 1146 -59.37 -14.91 29.10
C ASP A 1146 -58.15 -15.57 28.40
N TRP A 1147 -56.89 -15.39 28.83
CA TRP A 1147 -56.34 -15.23 30.19
C TRP A 1147 -55.17 -14.21 30.29
N THR A 1148 -54.71 -13.90 31.51
CA THR A 1148 -53.71 -12.84 31.83
C THR A 1148 -52.31 -13.34 32.25
N PHE A 1149 -51.35 -12.39 32.25
CA PHE A 1149 -49.92 -12.50 32.59
C PHE A 1149 -49.59 -12.99 34.01
N GLU A 1150 -48.39 -13.55 34.22
CA GLU A 1150 -47.26 -12.97 35.01
C GLU A 1150 -45.94 -13.78 34.81
N LYS A 1151 -44.81 -13.16 34.43
CA LYS A 1151 -43.64 -12.64 35.19
C LYS A 1151 -42.49 -13.63 35.51
N MET A 1152 -41.27 -13.10 35.58
CA MET A 1152 -40.00 -13.81 35.81
C MET A 1152 -39.61 -13.94 37.30
N PRO A 1153 -38.80 -14.95 37.68
CA PRO A 1153 -37.90 -14.93 38.84
C PRO A 1153 -36.42 -14.62 38.47
N PRO A 1154 -35.60 -14.07 39.39
CA PRO A 1154 -34.19 -13.70 39.15
C PRO A 1154 -33.15 -14.75 39.66
N ARG A 1155 -31.85 -14.38 39.59
CA ARG A 1155 -30.65 -15.17 39.96
C ARG A 1155 -30.35 -15.18 41.47
N HIS A 1156 -29.73 -16.23 42.00
CA HIS A 1156 -28.32 -16.27 42.50
C HIS A 1156 -27.98 -17.52 43.36
N SER A 1157 -26.68 -17.82 43.52
CA SER A 1157 -26.02 -18.62 44.60
C SER A 1157 -26.38 -20.12 44.75
N GLU A 1158 -25.61 -20.97 45.47
CA GLU A 1158 -24.15 -21.20 45.60
C GLU A 1158 -23.93 -22.52 46.40
N ILE A 1159 -22.74 -23.16 46.32
CA ILE A 1159 -22.24 -24.26 47.20
C ILE A 1159 -22.98 -25.63 47.12
N GLY A 1160 -22.21 -26.73 47.02
CA GLY A 1160 -22.68 -28.12 47.21
C GLY A 1160 -21.59 -29.16 46.89
N VAL A 1161 -21.40 -30.20 47.73
CA VAL A 1161 -20.23 -31.11 47.72
C VAL A 1161 -20.65 -32.59 47.97
N GLU A 1162 -19.80 -33.54 47.53
CA GLU A 1162 -19.89 -35.02 47.68
C GLU A 1162 -21.03 -35.76 46.93
N GLY A 1163 -20.90 -37.06 46.55
CA GLY A 1163 -19.70 -37.90 46.48
C GLY A 1163 -19.82 -39.35 47.03
N ARG A 1164 -20.17 -40.35 46.19
CA ARG A 1164 -19.98 -41.84 46.32
C ARG A 1164 -20.80 -42.54 45.21
N LYS A 1165 -20.29 -43.47 44.36
CA LYS A 1165 -19.73 -44.84 44.53
C LYS A 1165 -20.78 -45.98 44.39
N GLY A 1166 -20.54 -46.93 43.48
CA GLY A 1166 -20.98 -48.34 43.58
C GLY A 1166 -21.69 -48.92 42.33
N GLY A 1167 -21.22 -50.05 41.80
CA GLY A 1167 -21.93 -50.82 40.76
C GLY A 1167 -21.07 -51.57 39.73
N GLN A 1168 -20.45 -52.71 40.12
CA GLN A 1168 -19.98 -53.74 39.16
C GLN A 1168 -21.17 -54.66 38.80
N VAL A 1169 -21.16 -55.53 37.78
CA VAL A 1169 -20.45 -56.84 37.73
C VAL A 1169 -20.62 -57.50 36.33
N SER A 1170 -19.51 -57.99 35.76
CA SER A 1170 -19.27 -59.28 35.01
C SER A 1170 -20.37 -60.00 34.18
N ALA A 1171 -20.09 -60.81 33.13
CA ALA A 1171 -18.96 -61.03 32.19
C ALA A 1171 -19.33 -62.21 31.20
N PHE A 1172 -18.32 -62.84 30.57
CA PHE A 1172 -18.29 -64.18 29.91
C PHE A 1172 -18.55 -64.34 28.37
N LEU A 1173 -17.44 -64.27 27.62
CA LEU A 1173 -16.81 -65.35 26.82
C LEU A 1173 -17.32 -65.83 25.42
N LEU A 1174 -16.31 -66.00 24.55
CA LEU A 1174 -16.17 -66.71 23.26
C LEU A 1174 -16.46 -68.24 23.34
N PRO A 1175 -16.75 -68.97 22.23
CA PRO A 1175 -15.74 -69.41 21.23
C PRO A 1175 -16.21 -69.51 19.74
N GLN A 1176 -15.46 -70.28 18.91
CA GLN A 1176 -15.31 -70.12 17.45
C GLN A 1176 -16.01 -71.17 16.53
N THR A 1177 -15.85 -70.97 15.20
CA THR A 1177 -16.06 -71.88 14.05
C THR A 1177 -17.49 -71.90 13.44
N CYS A 1178 -17.75 -72.24 12.16
CA CYS A 1178 -16.95 -72.98 11.15
C CYS A 1178 -17.39 -72.78 9.67
N ARG A 1179 -16.56 -73.26 8.70
CA ARG A 1179 -16.84 -73.65 7.26
C ARG A 1179 -16.82 -72.60 6.11
N ARG A 1180 -16.83 -73.14 4.87
CA ARG A 1180 -16.46 -72.58 3.53
C ARG A 1180 -17.45 -73.04 2.42
N ALA A 1181 -17.36 -72.39 1.24
CA ALA A 1181 -17.80 -72.84 -0.12
C ALA A 1181 -19.33 -72.84 -0.42
N THR A 1182 -19.87 -72.72 -1.65
CA THR A 1182 -19.32 -72.57 -3.05
C THR A 1182 -20.39 -71.87 -3.95
N GLN A 1183 -20.08 -71.20 -5.08
CA GLN A 1183 -20.08 -71.69 -6.49
C GLN A 1183 -19.72 -70.51 -7.45
N ARG A 1184 -18.84 -70.65 -8.48
CA ARG A 1184 -19.06 -70.87 -9.94
C ARG A 1184 -19.94 -69.85 -10.71
N THR A 1185 -19.74 -69.43 -11.98
CA THR A 1185 -18.59 -69.20 -12.93
C THR A 1185 -19.15 -68.86 -14.34
N TYR A 1186 -18.48 -68.04 -15.19
CA TYR A 1186 -18.18 -68.31 -16.64
C TYR A 1186 -17.35 -67.19 -17.35
N LEU A 1187 -16.96 -67.42 -18.61
CA LEU A 1187 -15.96 -66.75 -19.49
C LEU A 1187 -16.60 -66.37 -20.87
N PRO A 1188 -15.91 -65.88 -21.94
CA PRO A 1188 -14.46 -65.65 -22.24
C PRO A 1188 -14.16 -64.19 -22.76
N THR A 1189 -13.05 -63.74 -23.40
CA THR A 1189 -11.69 -64.23 -23.80
C THR A 1189 -10.68 -63.02 -23.63
N THR A 1190 -9.54 -62.71 -24.29
CA THR A 1190 -8.78 -63.17 -25.49
C THR A 1190 -7.24 -62.92 -25.29
N GLN A 1191 -6.44 -62.71 -26.36
CA GLN A 1191 -4.96 -62.55 -26.39
C GLN A 1191 -4.51 -61.87 -27.73
N PRO A 1192 -3.21 -61.69 -28.17
CA PRO A 1192 -1.95 -62.38 -27.76
C PRO A 1192 -0.58 -61.61 -27.72
N THR A 1193 0.38 -62.14 -26.92
CA THR A 1193 1.88 -62.18 -27.13
C THR A 1193 2.74 -60.88 -27.12
N ARG A 1194 4.03 -60.82 -26.71
CA ARG A 1194 5.13 -61.77 -26.31
C ARG A 1194 6.20 -61.00 -25.46
N HIS A 1195 7.36 -61.47 -24.93
CA HIS A 1195 8.18 -62.71 -25.03
C HIS A 1195 9.07 -63.01 -23.78
N THR A 1196 10.26 -63.63 -23.96
CA THR A 1196 11.25 -64.30 -23.04
C THR A 1196 12.62 -63.56 -22.83
N ARG A 1197 13.67 -63.97 -22.04
CA ARG A 1197 14.11 -65.26 -21.40
C ARG A 1197 15.18 -65.14 -20.24
N HIS A 1198 15.61 -66.29 -19.66
CA HIS A 1198 16.57 -66.61 -18.54
C HIS A 1198 18.09 -66.36 -18.83
N GLU A 1199 19.15 -66.59 -17.99
CA GLU A 1199 19.62 -67.72 -17.10
C GLU A 1199 20.69 -67.26 -16.02
N ILE A 1200 20.85 -67.83 -14.79
CA ILE A 1200 21.68 -68.96 -14.20
C ILE A 1200 23.22 -68.72 -13.96
N VAL A 1201 23.76 -69.19 -12.80
CA VAL A 1201 25.15 -69.68 -12.44
C VAL A 1201 25.73 -69.12 -11.09
N HIS A 1202 26.75 -69.79 -10.51
CA HIS A 1202 27.20 -69.87 -9.10
C HIS A 1202 28.61 -69.26 -8.80
N ASP A 1203 28.89 -69.01 -7.51
CA ASP A 1203 30.19 -68.97 -6.78
C ASP A 1203 31.28 -67.93 -7.23
N ASP A 1204 32.35 -67.61 -6.47
CA ASP A 1204 33.00 -68.27 -5.30
C ASP A 1204 33.77 -67.29 -4.36
N ALA A 1205 34.29 -67.84 -3.24
CA ALA A 1205 35.47 -67.45 -2.43
C ALA A 1205 35.43 -66.24 -1.44
N ARG A 1206 35.63 -66.58 -0.14
CA ARG A 1206 36.39 -65.79 0.85
C ARG A 1206 37.79 -66.42 1.03
N PRO A 1207 38.79 -65.72 1.60
CA PRO A 1207 39.26 -66.09 2.96
C PRO A 1207 39.68 -64.87 3.84
N THR A 1208 39.14 -64.65 5.06
CA THR A 1208 39.54 -65.15 6.42
C THR A 1208 40.71 -64.43 7.14
N HIS A 1209 40.67 -64.49 8.49
CA HIS A 1209 41.71 -64.14 9.49
C HIS A 1209 42.06 -62.66 9.78
N SER A 1210 42.62 -62.29 10.96
CA SER A 1210 42.21 -62.53 12.38
C SER A 1210 43.19 -61.86 13.37
N GLY A 1211 42.68 -61.33 14.49
CA GLY A 1211 43.47 -60.79 15.64
C GLY A 1211 42.76 -59.57 16.25
N VAL A 1212 42.30 -59.46 17.52
CA VAL A 1212 42.62 -60.05 18.84
C VAL A 1212 43.71 -59.30 19.63
N GLY A 1213 43.31 -58.74 20.79
CA GLY A 1213 44.16 -58.07 21.79
C GLY A 1213 44.02 -56.52 21.79
N GLY A 1214 43.81 -55.82 22.91
CA GLY A 1214 43.39 -56.24 24.26
C GLY A 1214 44.08 -55.48 25.39
N ALA A 1215 43.29 -54.99 26.37
CA ALA A 1215 43.72 -54.43 27.68
C ALA A 1215 44.56 -53.12 27.65
N LEU A 1216 44.73 -52.34 28.72
CA LEU A 1216 43.94 -52.06 29.96
C LEU A 1216 44.42 -50.69 30.55
N VAL A 1217 43.55 -50.05 31.36
CA VAL A 1217 43.81 -49.12 32.50
C VAL A 1217 45.16 -48.38 32.61
N GLY A 1218 45.09 -47.05 32.74
CA GLY A 1218 46.16 -46.19 33.29
C GLY A 1218 45.62 -44.83 33.76
N SER A 1219 45.79 -44.49 35.04
CA SER A 1219 45.14 -43.35 35.73
C SER A 1219 46.13 -42.32 36.29
N VAL A 1220 45.64 -41.09 36.56
CA VAL A 1220 46.33 -39.95 37.23
C VAL A 1220 47.61 -39.45 36.52
N ASP A 1221 48.10 -38.21 36.68
CA ASP A 1221 47.87 -37.21 37.75
C ASP A 1221 48.03 -35.75 37.26
N ALA A 1222 47.77 -34.77 38.13
CA ALA A 1222 48.05 -33.34 37.90
C ALA A 1222 49.44 -32.93 38.47
N PRO A 1223 50.01 -31.79 38.02
CA PRO A 1223 50.25 -30.74 39.03
C PRO A 1223 50.17 -29.27 38.54
N VAL A 1224 50.03 -28.35 39.50
CA VAL A 1224 50.20 -26.89 39.36
C VAL A 1224 51.28 -26.43 40.34
N PRO A 1225 52.25 -25.57 39.92
CA PRO A 1225 52.60 -24.45 40.79
C PRO A 1225 53.05 -23.14 40.08
N ASN A 1226 52.17 -22.13 40.11
CA ASN A 1226 52.35 -20.93 40.95
C ASN A 1226 53.72 -20.17 40.97
N ARG A 1227 53.77 -18.91 40.46
CA ARG A 1227 54.15 -17.69 41.25
C ARG A 1227 54.17 -16.34 40.47
N GLN A 1228 53.87 -15.27 41.21
CA GLN A 1228 54.06 -13.81 40.95
C GLN A 1228 55.53 -13.38 41.32
N PRO A 1229 56.01 -12.08 41.37
CA PRO A 1229 55.29 -10.79 41.55
C PRO A 1229 55.93 -9.48 40.96
N PHE A 1230 55.44 -8.32 41.45
CA PHE A 1230 55.88 -6.91 41.36
C PHE A 1230 55.37 -6.01 40.21
N VAL A 1231 55.28 -4.67 40.35
CA VAL A 1231 54.50 -3.76 41.26
C VAL A 1231 54.99 -2.29 41.13
N ARG A 1232 54.07 -1.30 41.21
CA ARG A 1232 54.28 0.19 41.31
C ARG A 1232 54.87 0.90 40.06
N SER A 1233 54.71 2.22 39.83
CA SER A 1233 53.68 3.23 40.19
C SER A 1233 54.07 4.62 39.67
N ARG A 1234 53.13 5.48 39.18
CA ARG A 1234 52.97 6.92 39.53
C ARG A 1234 51.96 7.69 38.64
N GLU A 1235 51.23 8.60 39.27
CA GLU A 1235 50.49 9.75 38.71
C GLU A 1235 51.42 11.02 38.67
N PRO A 1236 51.01 12.27 38.32
CA PRO A 1236 49.65 12.81 38.09
C PRO A 1236 49.45 13.91 36.99
N ALA A 1237 48.22 14.44 36.93
CA ALA A 1237 47.79 15.77 36.46
C ALA A 1237 47.70 16.06 34.93
N ALA A 1238 46.83 16.96 34.43
CA ALA A 1238 45.55 17.50 34.95
C ALA A 1238 44.77 18.31 33.87
N GLY A 1239 43.43 18.24 33.87
CA GLY A 1239 42.52 19.15 33.14
C GLY A 1239 42.25 18.82 31.66
N ALA A 1240 41.15 19.29 31.03
CA ALA A 1240 39.94 19.94 31.57
C ALA A 1240 38.78 19.94 30.53
N VAL A 1241 37.52 19.93 31.01
CA VAL A 1241 36.24 20.29 30.30
C VAL A 1241 35.95 19.52 28.99
N SER A 1242 35.05 18.52 28.91
CA SER A 1242 33.62 18.40 29.30
C SER A 1242 32.61 19.08 28.35
N LEU A 1243 31.84 18.28 27.60
CA LEU A 1243 30.51 18.64 27.08
C LEU A 1243 29.69 17.38 26.74
N GLU A 1244 29.26 16.64 27.78
CA GLU A 1244 28.48 15.40 27.62
C GLU A 1244 27.04 15.68 27.20
N ARG A 1245 26.55 14.97 26.16
CA ARG A 1245 25.11 14.82 25.89
C ARG A 1245 24.58 13.71 26.77
N LEU A 1246 23.66 14.02 27.69
CA LEU A 1246 23.07 13.02 28.59
C LEU A 1246 21.86 12.29 27.96
N ASP A 1247 21.86 10.97 28.14
CA ASP A 1247 20.82 10.05 27.69
C ASP A 1247 19.42 10.29 28.27
N TYR A 1248 18.43 9.86 27.49
CA TYR A 1248 17.13 9.44 27.99
C TYR A 1248 16.78 8.04 27.46
N SER A 1249 17.06 7.03 28.30
CA SER A 1249 16.99 5.62 27.93
C SER A 1249 15.59 5.00 28.09
N ALA A 1250 15.31 4.07 27.17
CA ALA A 1250 14.46 2.88 27.32
C ALA A 1250 13.12 2.97 28.09
N ILE A 1251 12.02 3.11 27.33
CA ILE A 1251 10.91 2.13 27.41
C ILE A 1251 10.51 1.75 25.97
N VAL A 1252 10.74 0.50 25.57
CA VAL A 1252 10.36 -0.04 24.27
C VAL A 1252 9.20 -1.03 24.42
N PRO A 1253 8.06 -0.77 23.75
CA PRO A 1253 7.15 -1.81 23.32
C PRO A 1253 7.13 -1.88 21.78
N ALA A 1254 7.50 -3.04 21.23
CA ALA A 1254 7.43 -3.26 19.78
C ALA A 1254 5.98 -3.09 19.27
N ARG A 1255 5.79 -2.23 18.27
CA ARG A 1255 4.51 -2.05 17.56
C ARG A 1255 4.72 -2.01 16.05
N HIS A 1256 4.49 -3.16 15.42
CA HIS A 1256 4.11 -3.18 14.01
C HIS A 1256 2.66 -2.69 13.88
N SER A 1257 2.43 -1.68 13.04
CA SER A 1257 1.08 -1.25 12.64
C SER A 1257 1.14 -0.63 11.24
N VAL A 1258 1.20 -1.49 10.22
CA VAL A 1258 1.13 -1.12 8.80
C VAL A 1258 -0.19 -1.66 8.25
N GLU A 1259 -1.25 -0.84 8.33
CA GLU A 1259 -2.56 -1.02 7.64
C GLU A 1259 -3.60 0.09 7.92
N ASP A 1260 -3.42 0.94 8.95
CA ASP A 1260 -4.36 2.03 9.33
C ASP A 1260 -4.34 3.25 8.36
N LEU A 1261 -4.54 3.00 7.06
CA LEU A 1261 -4.78 4.05 6.05
C LEU A 1261 -6.03 3.83 5.18
N SER A 1262 -6.76 2.72 5.33
CA SER A 1262 -8.10 2.54 4.69
C SER A 1262 -9.24 3.37 5.33
N GLN A 1263 -8.90 4.43 6.07
CA GLN A 1263 -9.82 5.38 6.70
C GLN A 1263 -9.48 6.85 6.37
N CYS A 1264 -8.72 7.10 5.30
CA CYS A 1264 -8.41 8.46 4.80
C CYS A 1264 -8.52 8.58 3.27
N MET A 1265 -9.54 7.95 2.70
CA MET A 1265 -10.19 8.34 1.44
C MET A 1265 -11.70 8.36 1.63
#